data_AF-A0A1S2HTI0-F1
#
_entry.id   AF-A0A1S2HTI0-F1
#
_cell.length_a   1.000
_cell.length_b   1.000
_cell.length_c   1.000
_cell.angle_alpha   90.00
_cell.angle_beta   90.00
_cell.angle_gamma   90.00
#
_symmetry.space_group_name_H-M   'P 1'
#
loop_
_entity.id
_entity.type
_entity.pdbx_description
1 polymer ?
#
loop_
_entity_poly.entity_id
_entity_poly.type
_entity_poly.pdbx_seq_one_letter_code
_entity_poly.pdbx_strand_id
1 'polypeptide(L)'
;MITAATLLPLTAIAGESASTASPRRGDPDASLTPPPSAAKDAPFTVPERDRASLFGRGAPTDADIAFASVGTASGLQLLSARASEGYAWDALATLAVPGVEADQWVGNTCLTTDGAYAVAVFAPRAFSNDQRLFNEGAWAAVVNTKTSDVQSLGRGYSLSYSNPGCGSGTNAVLARHTGTGTELGSFDAADAAAGPVWTTEVDHQVTSAVAAPDGTILAAGPGGIERISSDGDSSKTVQTDGAAYDLTLAGDRLTFAEHNGVDATIRTGILEHNGTLEDAERVGSGELTKVGLARDATGGTYIAGIDSTASLPPSMHRIEGVDAAFEVSTGGRLAVNTVTAPPPTPGDGATTASETPLLVDATAVNTGDVVQLRVAPNDGGSRLATTPVGRPGASGTRGSSSNPSEAERVCAIPRNDPRRQALQPKPRQVEWAVNRIVSGQLSISRPANWNGTGMAAYSPGAMFPKKPLEGGGRIPSQVLLGVLAQESNLWQASRYTSPGEAGNPLIGNFYGTDVSGGVDGTAFWWVDFSKADCGYGVGQITDGMRLAGREHGHSPALPAAQQQAIALDYTANIARAAQMLTDKWNETRRGGTTVNDGDSSKIENWFAAVWAYNTGYHTAEDGAEGLGWFNNPVNPIYNPSRHSFLDGNAADAAHPQDWPYGEKVMGFAANSLGLIEKQTVEGGAVEVVGFRTAWWNGNGTSGPANRTAVKPPLSTFCSVSVNDCSAVHPAVCSRDDFKCWWTGNATWKNDCSYTCGNEFERFAPAADYMAEQANGESFPPSCTRAGLPSGSLIVDDVPLQTDAGPIHASPANPACTTVATTGSFRFDFGAPGGSGSHQSKIDTHQLGAGLNGHFYFSHTWNARQDSRQGAITGTWSLGRSLSQWSRVFVHLPDHAAWAPDAKYTVDLGNGRVVTRSLPQRRYANEWVSLGVFDFTGAPTVSLTNITGDADDIDARDDIAWDAVAFQPLPNKPKDIVVSLGDSFSSGEGAGKYEPVTDNNGDDNRMRNACHRSSNAWSRLAKLPGSSTTIGARDDSNDPSLDYHGISCSGAETRHLFGETAEDKQYEAPQLQQGYLDVHTTLVTFSIGGNDVGFSPVLERCVITYLVTSGAGDCRGAKPSVYEKLERLEGQLDKTLNTIRAKAPNAKILVMGYPALFGDGVKCMPITANDVEWLQQMNNDLNTTIKTRVTAVGDAKIVFANPTSAFDGRSICGQDPAINNLLPYVDYVYGSRTNGDKPMFTIPAPWGGIKGGIAQASIHPNAKGTALYAHVMEQALGATR
;
A
#
# COMPACT_ATOMS: atom_id res chain seq x y z
N MET A 1 -1.37 -32.15 -54.51
CA MET A 1 -2.58 -32.49 -55.29
C MET A 1 -3.76 -32.20 -54.37
N ILE A 2 -4.52 -31.10 -54.58
CA ILE A 2 -5.76 -31.06 -55.40
C ILE A 2 -6.82 -31.97 -54.74
N THR A 3 -8.03 -31.57 -54.32
CA THR A 3 -8.87 -30.34 -54.37
C THR A 3 -10.16 -30.62 -53.55
N ALA A 4 -10.83 -29.54 -53.10
CA ALA A 4 -12.28 -29.19 -53.17
C ALA A 4 -13.38 -30.28 -53.04
N ALA A 5 -14.64 -30.05 -52.68
CA ALA A 5 -15.48 -29.01 -52.06
C ALA A 5 -16.91 -29.60 -52.05
N THR A 6 -17.80 -29.18 -51.15
CA THR A 6 -19.26 -29.27 -51.38
C THR A 6 -20.02 -28.30 -50.48
N LEU A 7 -20.99 -27.59 -51.08
CA LEU A 7 -21.78 -26.46 -50.57
C LEU A 7 -23.19 -26.89 -50.07
N LEU A 8 -23.68 -26.11 -49.08
CA LEU A 8 -25.06 -25.60 -48.83
C LEU A 8 -26.18 -26.57 -48.35
N PRO A 9 -27.26 -26.09 -47.66
CA PRO A 9 -27.81 -24.72 -47.68
C PRO A 9 -28.21 -24.03 -46.35
N LEU A 10 -28.33 -22.69 -46.43
CA LEU A 10 -29.04 -21.79 -45.52
C LEU A 10 -30.55 -22.11 -45.47
N THR A 11 -31.15 -22.03 -44.29
CA THR A 11 -32.60 -21.78 -44.12
C THR A 11 -32.89 -20.75 -43.02
N ALA A 12 -33.77 -19.82 -43.40
CA ALA A 12 -34.53 -18.78 -42.70
C ALA A 12 -34.43 -18.62 -41.17
N ILE A 13 -34.11 -17.38 -40.76
CA ILE A 13 -34.35 -16.83 -39.42
C ILE A 13 -35.82 -16.38 -39.36
N ALA A 14 -36.64 -17.08 -38.58
CA ALA A 14 -37.95 -16.60 -38.14
C ALA A 14 -37.78 -16.03 -36.71
N GLY A 15 -38.29 -14.82 -36.51
CA GLY A 15 -38.23 -14.12 -35.22
C GLY A 15 -39.00 -14.86 -34.14
N GLU A 16 -38.32 -15.15 -33.03
CA GLU A 16 -38.95 -15.51 -31.77
C GLU A 16 -38.96 -14.30 -30.84
N SER A 17 -40.16 -14.04 -30.34
CA SER A 17 -40.49 -13.04 -29.34
C SER A 17 -39.73 -13.37 -28.06
N ALA A 18 -38.95 -12.42 -27.55
CA ALA A 18 -38.28 -12.54 -26.27
C ALA A 18 -39.32 -12.56 -25.13
N SER A 19 -39.80 -13.75 -24.76
CA SER A 19 -40.44 -13.95 -23.47
C SER A 19 -39.35 -13.90 -22.40
N THR A 20 -39.54 -13.01 -21.44
CA THR A 20 -38.81 -12.88 -20.18
C THR A 20 -38.50 -14.24 -19.54
N ALA A 21 -37.26 -14.72 -19.71
CA ALA A 21 -36.73 -15.84 -18.93
C ALA A 21 -35.99 -15.26 -17.72
N SER A 22 -36.34 -15.73 -16.52
CA SER A 22 -35.48 -15.57 -15.34
C SER A 22 -34.03 -15.94 -15.69
N PRO A 23 -33.01 -15.24 -15.15
CA PRO A 23 -31.64 -15.63 -15.38
C PRO A 23 -31.49 -17.10 -14.95
N ARG A 24 -31.03 -17.95 -15.89
CA ARG A 24 -30.59 -19.31 -15.56
C ARG A 24 -29.62 -19.19 -14.39
N ARG A 25 -29.82 -19.99 -13.33
CA ARG A 25 -28.85 -20.15 -12.23
C ARG A 25 -27.48 -20.40 -12.86
N GLY A 26 -26.63 -19.37 -12.89
CA GLY A 26 -25.23 -19.53 -13.26
C GLY A 26 -24.59 -20.51 -12.28
N ASP A 27 -23.53 -21.17 -12.72
CA ASP A 27 -22.71 -21.97 -11.84
C ASP A 27 -22.31 -21.13 -10.60
N PRO A 28 -22.74 -21.50 -9.38
CA PRO A 28 -22.42 -20.73 -8.18
C PRO A 28 -20.92 -20.75 -7.85
N ASP A 29 -20.18 -21.72 -8.40
CA ASP A 29 -18.73 -21.83 -8.25
C ASP A 29 -17.96 -20.97 -9.25
N ALA A 30 -18.61 -20.51 -10.34
CA ALA A 30 -17.98 -19.65 -11.32
C ALA A 30 -17.51 -18.34 -10.68
N SER A 31 -16.19 -18.17 -10.61
CA SER A 31 -15.55 -16.89 -10.38
C SER A 31 -16.03 -15.92 -11.44
N LEU A 32 -16.73 -14.87 -11.03
CA LEU A 32 -16.77 -13.67 -11.83
C LEU A 32 -15.41 -13.01 -11.69
N THR A 33 -14.61 -13.10 -12.75
CA THR A 33 -13.46 -12.22 -12.87
C THR A 33 -14.00 -10.80 -12.89
N PRO A 34 -13.47 -9.86 -12.09
CA PRO A 34 -13.72 -8.45 -12.36
C PRO A 34 -13.40 -8.18 -13.84
N PRO A 35 -14.12 -7.27 -14.51
CA PRO A 35 -13.81 -6.94 -15.90
C PRO A 35 -12.29 -6.71 -16.02
N PRO A 36 -11.62 -7.30 -17.01
CA PRO A 36 -10.18 -7.15 -17.13
C PRO A 36 -9.88 -5.65 -17.15
N SER A 37 -9.06 -5.20 -16.20
CA SER A 37 -8.58 -3.83 -16.21
C SER A 37 -7.86 -3.63 -17.55
N ALA A 38 -8.37 -2.71 -18.37
CA ALA A 38 -7.70 -2.27 -19.60
C ALA A 38 -6.32 -1.62 -19.32
N ALA A 39 -5.90 -1.55 -18.04
CA ALA A 39 -4.70 -0.89 -17.56
C ALA A 39 -3.39 -1.33 -18.22
N LYS A 40 -3.29 -2.52 -18.80
CA LYS A 40 -2.01 -2.98 -19.36
C LYS A 40 -1.65 -2.31 -20.69
N ASP A 41 -2.63 -1.76 -21.42
CA ASP A 41 -2.44 -1.26 -22.78
C ASP A 41 -2.52 0.27 -22.93
N ALA A 42 -2.91 1.01 -21.88
CA ALA A 42 -2.95 2.48 -21.93
C ALA A 42 -1.53 3.10 -21.97
N PRO A 43 -1.30 4.17 -22.75
CA PRO A 43 0.01 4.83 -22.80
C PRO A 43 0.26 5.67 -21.53
N PHE A 44 1.54 5.92 -21.21
CA PHE A 44 1.92 6.82 -20.11
C PHE A 44 1.78 8.31 -20.46
N THR A 45 1.73 8.64 -21.75
CA THR A 45 1.63 10.03 -22.25
C THR A 45 0.83 10.04 -23.55
N VAL A 46 0.16 11.14 -23.84
CA VAL A 46 -0.45 11.38 -25.15
C VAL A 46 0.66 11.49 -26.21
N PRO A 47 0.66 10.63 -27.25
CA PRO A 47 1.68 10.66 -28.28
C PRO A 47 1.76 12.02 -28.99
N GLU A 48 2.97 12.50 -29.27
CA GLU A 48 3.23 13.83 -29.85
C GLU A 48 2.37 14.12 -31.10
N ARG A 49 2.18 13.12 -31.96
CA ARG A 49 1.36 13.20 -33.18
C ARG A 49 -0.13 13.50 -32.93
N ASP A 50 -0.64 13.14 -31.76
CA ASP A 50 -2.07 13.22 -31.41
C ASP A 50 -2.36 14.50 -30.58
N ARG A 51 -1.33 15.14 -29.99
CA ARG A 51 -1.46 16.32 -29.12
C ARG A 51 -2.09 17.52 -29.83
N ALA A 52 -1.67 17.81 -31.07
CA ALA A 52 -2.18 18.97 -31.80
C ALA A 52 -3.65 18.82 -32.22
N SER A 53 -4.11 17.58 -32.45
CA SER A 53 -5.52 17.28 -32.74
C SER A 53 -6.38 17.34 -31.48
N LEU A 54 -5.90 16.82 -30.35
CA LEU A 54 -6.65 16.76 -29.09
C LEU A 54 -6.68 18.11 -28.36
N PHE A 55 -5.54 18.81 -28.30
CA PHE A 55 -5.36 20.01 -27.47
C PHE A 55 -5.25 21.32 -28.26
N GLY A 56 -5.39 21.28 -29.59
CA GLY A 56 -5.36 22.44 -30.48
C GLY A 56 -3.98 22.86 -31.00
N ARG A 57 -3.93 23.82 -31.94
CA ARG A 57 -2.68 24.29 -32.57
C ARG A 57 -1.94 25.31 -31.68
N GLY A 58 -0.75 24.92 -31.21
CA GLY A 58 0.17 25.73 -30.41
C GLY A 58 1.08 24.80 -29.58
N ALA A 59 2.34 25.18 -29.33
CA ALA A 59 3.22 24.35 -28.51
C ALA A 59 2.64 24.27 -27.07
N PRO A 60 2.41 23.07 -26.50
CA PRO A 60 2.01 22.95 -25.12
C PRO A 60 3.10 23.52 -24.20
N THR A 61 2.71 24.23 -23.16
CA THR A 61 3.65 24.89 -22.23
C THR A 61 3.73 24.14 -20.91
N ASP A 62 4.87 24.20 -20.22
CA ASP A 62 5.05 23.64 -18.87
C ASP A 62 4.12 24.27 -17.80
N ALA A 63 3.48 25.39 -18.12
CA ALA A 63 2.56 26.12 -17.25
C ALA A 63 1.16 25.48 -17.15
N ASP A 64 0.78 24.62 -18.10
CA ASP A 64 -0.49 23.90 -18.09
C ASP A 64 -0.29 22.54 -17.42
N ILE A 65 -0.87 22.39 -16.24
CA ILE A 65 -0.70 21.27 -15.32
C ILE A 65 -2.08 20.69 -15.04
N ALA A 66 -2.25 19.40 -15.32
CA ALA A 66 -3.38 18.63 -14.80
C ALA A 66 -3.03 18.13 -13.39
N PHE A 67 -4.05 18.05 -12.53
CA PHE A 67 -3.93 17.61 -11.15
C PHE A 67 -5.04 16.59 -10.86
N ALA A 68 -4.80 15.70 -9.92
CA ALA A 68 -5.79 14.76 -9.41
C ALA A 68 -5.33 14.20 -8.06
N SER A 69 -6.24 13.56 -7.33
CA SER A 69 -5.88 12.76 -6.16
C SER A 69 -6.51 11.38 -6.20
N VAL A 70 -5.89 10.41 -5.53
CA VAL A 70 -6.44 9.06 -5.37
C VAL A 70 -6.04 8.47 -4.02
N GLY A 71 -7.03 7.91 -3.35
CA GLY A 71 -6.87 7.25 -2.06
C GLY A 71 -6.30 5.84 -2.18
N THR A 72 -5.19 5.54 -1.51
CA THR A 72 -4.57 4.20 -1.45
C THR A 72 -4.34 3.75 -0.01
N ALA A 73 -3.97 2.49 0.22
CA ALA A 73 -3.62 2.00 1.57
C ALA A 73 -2.37 2.68 2.15
N SER A 74 -1.45 3.14 1.28
CA SER A 74 -0.20 3.80 1.68
C SER A 74 -0.34 5.32 1.89
N GLY A 75 -1.40 5.94 1.36
CA GLY A 75 -1.69 7.36 1.52
C GLY A 75 -2.66 7.91 0.47
N LEU A 76 -3.10 9.16 0.65
CA LEU A 76 -3.75 9.93 -0.39
C LEU A 76 -2.67 10.41 -1.37
N GLN A 77 -2.61 9.83 -2.57
CA GLN A 77 -1.66 10.22 -3.60
C GLN A 77 -2.18 11.44 -4.35
N LEU A 78 -1.38 12.49 -4.42
CA LEU A 78 -1.62 13.67 -5.26
C LEU A 78 -0.79 13.49 -6.52
N LEU A 79 -1.42 13.65 -7.67
CA LEU A 79 -0.83 13.41 -8.98
C LEU A 79 -0.79 14.71 -9.77
N SER A 80 0.22 14.86 -10.61
CA SER A 80 0.30 15.98 -11.54
C SER A 80 0.82 15.56 -12.90
N ALA A 81 0.45 16.28 -13.95
CA ALA A 81 0.89 16.01 -15.31
C ALA A 81 1.02 17.28 -16.13
N ARG A 82 2.11 17.45 -16.87
CA ARG A 82 2.37 18.67 -17.67
C ARG A 82 1.96 18.49 -19.13
N ALA A 83 1.35 19.53 -19.71
CA ALA A 83 0.91 19.51 -21.10
C ALA A 83 2.08 19.36 -22.10
N SER A 84 3.24 19.96 -21.82
CA SER A 84 4.48 19.85 -22.62
C SER A 84 4.99 18.42 -22.76
N GLU A 85 4.76 17.61 -21.74
CA GLU A 85 5.11 16.19 -21.68
C GLU A 85 3.98 15.29 -22.21
N GLY A 86 2.88 15.87 -22.70
CA GLY A 86 1.69 15.16 -23.17
C GLY A 86 0.87 14.57 -22.03
N TYR A 87 0.87 15.23 -20.87
CA TYR A 87 0.26 14.76 -19.65
C TYR A 87 0.80 13.41 -19.19
N ALA A 88 2.14 13.27 -19.17
CA ALA A 88 2.74 12.18 -18.41
C ALA A 88 2.42 12.40 -16.92
N TRP A 89 1.72 11.44 -16.31
CA TRP A 89 1.29 11.54 -14.92
C TRP A 89 2.35 11.00 -13.98
N ASP A 90 2.74 11.84 -13.03
CA ASP A 90 3.66 11.53 -11.95
C ASP A 90 2.99 11.83 -10.60
N ALA A 91 3.41 11.12 -9.57
CA ALA A 91 3.00 11.45 -8.21
C ALA A 91 3.73 12.70 -7.71
N LEU A 92 2.95 13.70 -7.31
CA LEU A 92 3.44 14.92 -6.70
C LEU A 92 3.76 14.70 -5.22
N ALA A 93 2.85 14.07 -4.48
CA ALA A 93 3.01 13.78 -3.06
C ALA A 93 2.15 12.60 -2.65
N THR A 94 2.49 11.94 -1.54
CA THR A 94 1.60 10.96 -0.90
C THR A 94 1.39 11.35 0.55
N LEU A 95 0.14 11.63 0.92
CA LEU A 95 -0.23 12.10 2.24
C LEU A 95 -0.73 10.94 3.08
N ALA A 96 0.05 10.59 4.09
CA ALA A 96 -0.32 9.64 5.12
C ALA A 96 0.25 10.11 6.45
N VAL A 97 -0.35 9.65 7.54
CA VAL A 97 0.17 9.91 8.88
C VAL A 97 0.87 8.64 9.36
N PRO A 98 2.16 8.72 9.74
CA PRO A 98 2.90 7.56 10.23
C PRO A 98 2.16 6.93 11.41
N GLY A 99 2.16 5.60 11.51
CA GLY A 99 1.52 4.88 12.62
C GLY A 99 -0.01 4.95 12.68
N VAL A 100 -0.67 5.65 11.75
CA VAL A 100 -2.12 5.50 11.51
C VAL A 100 -2.33 4.30 10.59
N GLU A 101 -2.99 3.27 11.11
CA GLU A 101 -3.47 2.18 10.28
C GLU A 101 -4.74 2.63 9.54
N ALA A 102 -4.72 2.55 8.21
CA ALA A 102 -5.85 2.76 7.33
C ALA A 102 -5.94 1.59 6.35
N ASP A 103 -7.14 1.11 6.09
CA ASP A 103 -7.42 0.22 4.97
C ASP A 103 -7.29 0.96 3.63
N GLN A 104 -7.71 2.22 3.62
CA GLN A 104 -7.55 3.17 2.53
C GLN A 104 -7.53 4.58 3.10
N TRP A 105 -6.68 5.45 2.55
CA TRP A 105 -6.74 6.89 2.79
C TRP A 105 -7.71 7.53 1.82
N VAL A 106 -8.49 8.50 2.28
CA VAL A 106 -9.45 9.26 1.47
C VAL A 106 -9.28 10.74 1.77
N GLY A 107 -9.77 11.60 0.87
CA GLY A 107 -9.70 13.03 1.10
C GLY A 107 -10.17 13.85 -0.09
N ASN A 108 -10.15 15.16 0.11
CA ASN A 108 -10.48 16.16 -0.90
C ASN A 108 -9.27 17.09 -1.10
N THR A 109 -9.17 17.66 -2.29
CA THR A 109 -8.07 18.54 -2.68
C THR A 109 -8.58 19.78 -3.38
N CYS A 110 -7.83 20.87 -3.29
CA CYS A 110 -8.04 22.04 -4.14
C CYS A 110 -6.69 22.61 -4.60
N LEU A 111 -6.66 23.17 -5.81
CA LEU A 111 -5.49 23.82 -6.38
C LEU A 111 -5.62 25.35 -6.31
N THR A 112 -4.58 26.04 -5.84
CA THR A 112 -4.56 27.51 -5.82
C THR A 112 -4.70 28.10 -7.22
N THR A 113 -5.21 29.33 -7.32
CA THR A 113 -5.48 29.96 -8.63
C THR A 113 -4.25 30.16 -9.49
N ASP A 114 -3.05 30.23 -8.90
CA ASP A 114 -1.80 30.31 -9.65
C ASP A 114 -1.19 28.92 -9.99
N GLY A 115 -1.84 27.84 -9.54
CA GLY A 115 -1.38 26.47 -9.71
C GLY A 115 -0.15 26.10 -8.90
N ALA A 116 0.32 26.96 -7.98
CA ALA A 116 1.58 26.77 -7.25
C ALA A 116 1.45 25.82 -6.05
N TYR A 117 0.26 25.72 -5.46
CA TYR A 117 0.03 24.91 -4.26
C TYR A 117 -1.26 24.09 -4.36
N ALA A 118 -1.19 22.83 -3.96
CA ALA A 118 -2.34 21.99 -3.70
C ALA A 118 -2.59 21.94 -2.18
N VAL A 119 -3.82 22.19 -1.76
CA VAL A 119 -4.25 22.00 -0.37
C VAL A 119 -5.07 20.73 -0.31
N ALA A 120 -4.81 19.88 0.69
CA ALA A 120 -5.49 18.61 0.86
C ALA A 120 -6.03 18.47 2.28
N VAL A 121 -7.22 17.88 2.41
CA VAL A 121 -7.78 17.39 3.67
C VAL A 121 -8.00 15.89 3.53
N PHE A 122 -7.41 15.09 4.42
CA PHE A 122 -7.29 13.65 4.24
C PHE A 122 -7.34 12.87 5.56
N ALA A 123 -7.83 11.63 5.50
CA ALA A 123 -7.99 10.75 6.65
C ALA A 123 -8.13 9.27 6.23
N PRO A 124 -8.05 8.31 7.18
CA PRO A 124 -8.50 6.94 6.92
C PRO A 124 -9.98 6.89 6.51
N ARG A 125 -10.32 6.00 5.58
CA ARG A 125 -11.67 5.76 5.08
C ARG A 125 -12.69 5.55 6.20
N ALA A 126 -12.31 4.83 7.25
CA ALA A 126 -13.14 4.57 8.42
C ALA A 126 -13.68 5.85 9.09
N PHE A 127 -12.98 6.99 8.98
CA PHE A 127 -13.46 8.26 9.55
C PHE A 127 -14.72 8.75 8.84
N SER A 128 -14.96 8.32 7.59
CA SER A 128 -16.21 8.62 6.87
C SER A 128 -17.45 7.93 7.44
N ASN A 129 -17.29 7.04 8.42
CA ASN A 129 -18.37 6.33 9.10
C ASN A 129 -18.64 6.87 10.51
N ASP A 130 -17.79 7.73 11.06
CA ASP A 130 -17.96 8.28 12.40
C ASP A 130 -18.22 9.78 12.31
N GLN A 131 -19.35 10.25 12.84
CA GLN A 131 -19.77 11.64 12.72
C GLN A 131 -18.72 12.62 13.26
N ARG A 132 -18.08 12.30 14.38
CA ARG A 132 -17.09 13.19 15.00
C ARG A 132 -15.81 13.21 14.18
N LEU A 133 -15.32 12.05 13.78
CA LEU A 133 -14.10 11.94 12.97
C LEU A 133 -14.28 12.52 11.57
N PHE A 134 -15.48 12.45 10.99
CA PHE A 134 -15.82 13.14 9.75
C PHE A 134 -15.76 14.65 9.93
N ASN A 135 -16.37 15.18 10.99
CA ASN A 135 -16.57 16.62 11.16
C ASN A 135 -15.31 17.40 11.60
N GLU A 136 -14.43 16.78 12.39
CA GLU A 136 -13.25 17.43 12.97
C GLU A 136 -12.03 16.50 13.10
N GLY A 137 -12.06 15.32 12.47
CA GLY A 137 -11.03 14.29 12.64
C GLY A 137 -9.95 14.26 11.56
N ALA A 138 -10.08 14.96 10.44
CA ALA A 138 -9.12 14.86 9.33
C ALA A 138 -7.85 15.70 9.56
N TRP A 139 -6.79 15.35 8.82
CA TRP A 139 -5.56 16.12 8.71
C TRP A 139 -5.60 17.02 7.48
N ALA A 140 -4.82 18.10 7.49
CA ALA A 140 -4.63 18.95 6.32
C ALA A 140 -3.15 19.17 6.01
N ALA A 141 -2.85 19.36 4.73
CA ALA A 141 -1.51 19.65 4.24
C ALA A 141 -1.53 20.59 3.03
N VAL A 142 -0.42 21.29 2.83
CA VAL A 142 -0.12 22.10 1.65
C VAL A 142 1.03 21.44 0.90
N VAL A 143 0.89 21.27 -0.41
CA VAL A 143 1.89 20.66 -1.29
C VAL A 143 2.28 21.66 -2.36
N ASN A 144 3.58 21.96 -2.46
CA ASN A 144 4.10 22.79 -3.54
C ASN A 144 4.15 21.98 -4.85
N THR A 145 3.48 22.43 -5.89
CA THR A 145 3.36 21.69 -7.17
C THR A 145 4.64 21.66 -8.01
N LYS A 146 5.65 22.44 -7.63
CA LYS A 146 6.94 22.53 -8.34
C LYS A 146 8.06 21.81 -7.62
N THR A 147 8.11 21.91 -6.29
CA THR A 147 9.16 21.28 -5.46
C THR A 147 8.71 19.97 -4.83
N SER A 148 7.42 19.66 -4.91
CA SER A 148 6.77 18.56 -4.18
C SER A 148 6.79 18.75 -2.66
N ASP A 149 7.35 19.83 -2.11
CA ASP A 149 7.45 20.02 -0.65
C ASP A 149 6.07 19.95 0.02
N VAL A 150 5.98 19.15 1.08
CA VAL A 150 4.75 18.94 1.84
C VAL A 150 4.86 19.61 3.21
N GLN A 151 3.88 20.44 3.53
CA GLN A 151 3.75 21.08 4.83
C GLN A 151 2.47 20.64 5.54
N SER A 152 2.60 20.13 6.77
CA SER A 152 1.45 19.78 7.61
C SER A 152 0.79 21.03 8.19
N LEU A 153 -0.54 21.06 8.14
CA LEU A 153 -1.37 22.02 8.87
C LEU A 153 -1.99 21.40 10.14
N GLY A 154 -1.52 20.22 10.54
CA GLY A 154 -2.05 19.49 11.68
C GLY A 154 -3.38 18.81 11.39
N ARG A 155 -4.21 18.70 12.42
CA ARG A 155 -5.49 17.98 12.44
C ARG A 155 -6.60 18.88 12.98
N GLY A 156 -7.84 18.50 12.76
CA GLY A 156 -9.02 19.17 13.30
C GLY A 156 -10.03 19.56 12.24
N TYR A 157 -9.95 18.95 11.06
CA TYR A 157 -10.64 19.40 9.86
C TYR A 157 -11.76 18.43 9.47
N SER A 158 -12.76 18.97 8.76
CA SER A 158 -13.88 18.20 8.23
C SER A 158 -13.51 17.47 6.93
N LEU A 159 -14.01 16.24 6.73
CA LEU A 159 -13.95 15.53 5.44
C LEU A 159 -15.08 15.95 4.48
N SER A 160 -15.90 16.95 4.83
CA SER A 160 -16.96 17.48 3.96
C SER A 160 -16.43 17.73 2.55
N TYR A 161 -17.22 17.37 1.54
CA TYR A 161 -16.80 17.29 0.13
C TYR A 161 -16.12 18.58 -0.40
N SER A 162 -16.51 19.73 0.14
CA SER A 162 -16.04 21.06 -0.28
C SER A 162 -14.91 21.64 0.58
N ASN A 163 -14.30 20.83 1.43
CA ASN A 163 -13.15 21.20 2.26
C ASN A 163 -11.92 20.41 1.80
N PRO A 164 -10.84 21.06 1.32
CA PRO A 164 -10.53 22.49 1.36
C PRO A 164 -11.14 23.30 0.21
N GLY A 165 -11.23 24.62 0.38
CA GLY A 165 -11.66 25.54 -0.67
C GLY A 165 -10.61 26.58 -1.03
N CYS A 166 -10.14 26.56 -2.28
CA CYS A 166 -9.07 27.45 -2.77
C CYS A 166 -9.67 28.70 -3.44
N GLY A 167 -9.41 29.87 -2.84
CA GLY A 167 -9.90 31.18 -3.30
C GLY A 167 -8.90 31.91 -4.20
N SER A 168 -8.95 33.25 -4.16
CA SER A 168 -8.09 34.09 -5.01
C SER A 168 -6.60 34.07 -4.61
N GLY A 169 -5.71 34.06 -5.60
CA GLY A 169 -4.27 33.91 -5.40
C GLY A 169 -3.91 32.54 -4.82
N THR A 170 -3.13 32.57 -3.74
CA THR A 170 -2.68 31.41 -2.95
C THR A 170 -3.53 31.19 -1.69
N ASN A 171 -4.60 31.96 -1.50
CA ASN A 171 -5.43 31.85 -0.29
C ASN A 171 -6.34 30.61 -0.32
N ALA A 172 -6.45 29.94 0.82
CA ALA A 172 -7.30 28.77 1.01
C ALA A 172 -8.10 28.88 2.30
N VAL A 173 -9.21 28.14 2.34
CA VAL A 173 -10.10 28.00 3.49
C VAL A 173 -10.18 26.53 3.89
N LEU A 174 -10.10 26.29 5.20
CA LEU A 174 -10.36 25.01 5.84
C LEU A 174 -11.59 25.13 6.73
N ALA A 175 -12.35 24.04 6.86
CA ALA A 175 -13.55 24.00 7.70
C ALA A 175 -13.46 22.91 8.78
N ARG A 176 -14.15 23.15 9.89
CA ARG A 176 -14.52 22.14 10.88
C ARG A 176 -15.98 22.34 11.30
N HIS A 177 -16.72 21.25 11.43
CA HIS A 177 -18.11 21.30 11.88
C HIS A 177 -18.17 20.94 13.35
N THR A 178 -18.57 21.86 14.20
CA THR A 178 -18.75 21.61 15.63
C THR A 178 -20.17 21.09 15.88
N GLY A 179 -20.46 20.67 17.12
CA GLY A 179 -21.81 20.22 17.47
C GLY A 179 -22.90 21.29 17.35
N THR A 180 -22.51 22.57 17.25
CA THR A 180 -23.39 23.74 17.29
C THR A 180 -23.17 24.72 16.13
N GLY A 181 -22.24 24.46 15.21
CA GLY A 181 -21.95 25.38 14.12
C GLY A 181 -20.82 24.95 13.19
N THR A 182 -20.31 25.91 12.41
CA THR A 182 -19.11 25.74 11.59
C THR A 182 -18.07 26.79 11.98
N GLU A 183 -16.82 26.36 12.08
CA GLU A 183 -15.68 27.26 12.11
C GLU A 183 -14.89 27.16 10.80
N LEU A 184 -14.39 28.31 10.33
CA LEU A 184 -13.64 28.41 9.08
C LEU A 184 -12.26 29.00 9.36
N GLY A 185 -11.21 28.44 8.76
CA GLY A 185 -9.84 28.90 8.90
C GLY A 185 -9.30 29.37 7.55
N SER A 186 -8.95 30.66 7.42
CA SER A 186 -8.34 31.20 6.20
C SER A 186 -6.83 31.38 6.34
N PHE A 187 -6.08 31.11 5.27
CA PHE A 187 -4.63 31.29 5.24
C PHE A 187 -4.09 31.45 3.82
N ASP A 188 -2.85 31.93 3.73
CA ASP A 188 -2.07 31.93 2.49
C ASP A 188 -1.27 30.62 2.40
N ALA A 189 -1.52 29.80 1.36
CA ALA A 189 -0.79 28.56 1.15
C ALA A 189 0.71 28.76 0.90
N ALA A 190 1.13 29.95 0.44
CA ALA A 190 2.55 30.29 0.29
C ALA A 190 3.25 30.54 1.64
N ASP A 191 2.49 30.81 2.70
CA ASP A 191 2.98 30.94 4.09
C ASP A 191 2.22 29.97 5.01
N ALA A 192 2.17 28.70 4.61
CA ALA A 192 1.50 27.64 5.35
C ALA A 192 2.03 27.45 6.79
N ALA A 193 3.19 28.04 7.14
CA ALA A 193 3.75 28.00 8.49
C ALA A 193 3.01 28.90 9.48
N ALA A 194 2.37 29.97 8.99
CA ALA A 194 1.51 30.80 9.80
C ALA A 194 0.22 30.06 10.21
N GLY A 195 -0.22 29.10 9.41
CA GLY A 195 -1.44 28.31 9.63
C GLY A 195 -2.74 29.10 9.42
N PRO A 196 -3.90 28.44 9.55
CA PRO A 196 -5.22 29.06 9.43
C PRO A 196 -5.52 30.05 10.56
N VAL A 197 -6.04 31.23 10.18
CA VAL A 197 -6.71 32.18 11.06
C VAL A 197 -8.18 31.76 11.15
N TRP A 198 -8.58 31.23 12.30
CA TRP A 198 -9.94 30.74 12.54
C TRP A 198 -10.92 31.88 12.80
N THR A 199 -12.13 31.75 12.24
CA THR A 199 -13.29 32.57 12.59
C THR A 199 -13.79 32.23 14.00
N THR A 200 -14.53 33.14 14.63
CA THR A 200 -15.49 32.72 15.66
C THR A 200 -16.48 31.71 15.05
N GLU A 201 -16.96 30.76 15.85
CA GLU A 201 -17.99 29.80 15.43
C GLU A 201 -19.22 30.52 14.88
N VAL A 202 -19.62 30.13 13.66
CA VAL A 202 -20.88 30.54 13.05
C VAL A 202 -21.93 29.52 13.46
N ASP A 203 -23.07 30.00 13.98
CA ASP A 203 -24.16 29.20 14.60
C ASP A 203 -24.99 28.36 13.61
N HIS A 204 -24.53 28.22 12.37
CA HIS A 204 -25.20 27.46 11.33
C HIS A 204 -24.17 26.77 10.41
N GLN A 205 -24.63 25.76 9.66
CA GLN A 205 -23.77 24.95 8.82
C GLN A 205 -23.55 25.65 7.49
N VAL A 206 -22.28 25.88 7.17
CA VAL A 206 -21.84 26.43 5.89
C VAL A 206 -20.89 25.47 5.18
N THR A 207 -20.91 25.49 3.85
CA THR A 207 -20.10 24.65 2.95
C THR A 207 -19.60 25.44 1.75
N SER A 208 -18.80 24.83 0.87
CA SER A 208 -18.26 25.46 -0.35
C SER A 208 -17.55 26.79 -0.06
N ALA A 209 -16.81 26.83 1.04
CA ALA A 209 -16.17 28.06 1.50
C ALA A 209 -14.95 28.41 0.63
N VAL A 210 -14.85 29.65 0.16
CA VAL A 210 -13.71 30.14 -0.65
C VAL A 210 -13.21 31.49 -0.11
N ALA A 211 -11.89 31.70 -0.17
CA ALA A 211 -11.28 32.94 0.29
C ALA A 211 -11.52 34.09 -0.71
N ALA A 212 -12.09 35.20 -0.23
CA ALA A 212 -12.27 36.43 -0.98
C ALA A 212 -10.97 37.28 -1.01
N PRO A 213 -10.80 38.18 -2.01
CA PRO A 213 -9.57 38.98 -2.14
C PRO A 213 -9.30 39.95 -1.00
N ASP A 214 -10.33 40.29 -0.22
CA ASP A 214 -10.25 41.22 0.92
C ASP A 214 -10.06 40.51 2.27
N GLY A 215 -9.79 39.21 2.26
CA GLY A 215 -9.53 38.40 3.45
C GLY A 215 -10.78 37.87 4.16
N THR A 216 -11.98 38.18 3.67
CA THR A 216 -13.22 37.53 4.13
C THR A 216 -13.43 36.17 3.46
N ILE A 217 -14.39 35.39 3.95
CA ILE A 217 -14.74 34.08 3.41
C ILE A 217 -16.12 34.16 2.78
N LEU A 218 -16.29 33.63 1.57
CA LEU A 218 -17.59 33.41 0.96
C LEU A 218 -17.98 31.94 1.15
N ALA A 219 -19.18 31.66 1.63
CA ALA A 219 -19.63 30.29 1.84
C ALA A 219 -21.11 30.12 1.46
N ALA A 220 -21.47 28.92 1.03
CA ALA A 220 -22.87 28.53 0.89
C ALA A 220 -23.47 28.35 2.28
N GLY A 221 -24.52 29.09 2.56
CA GLY A 221 -25.20 29.07 3.84
C GLY A 221 -26.72 29.11 3.69
N PRO A 222 -27.44 29.27 4.82
CA PRO A 222 -28.88 29.40 4.84
C PRO A 222 -29.44 30.42 3.83
N GLY A 223 -30.06 29.97 2.73
CA GLY A 223 -30.83 30.81 1.83
C GLY A 223 -29.99 31.67 0.89
N GLY A 224 -28.69 31.36 0.75
CA GLY A 224 -27.84 32.02 -0.22
C GLY A 224 -26.36 31.86 0.06
N ILE A 225 -25.59 32.74 -0.56
CA ILE A 225 -24.16 32.85 -0.29
C ILE A 225 -23.97 33.93 0.74
N GLU A 226 -23.14 33.64 1.74
CA GLU A 226 -22.80 34.55 2.82
C GLU A 226 -21.34 34.95 2.75
N ARG A 227 -21.08 36.16 3.22
CA ARG A 227 -19.74 36.70 3.45
C ARG A 227 -19.50 36.74 4.95
N ILE A 228 -18.46 36.04 5.38
CA ILE A 228 -18.12 35.76 6.78
C ILE A 228 -16.78 36.42 7.11
N SER A 229 -16.76 37.20 8.19
CA SER A 229 -15.55 37.84 8.71
C SER A 229 -14.80 36.93 9.70
N SER A 230 -13.57 37.31 10.08
CA SER A 230 -12.79 36.60 11.11
C SER A 230 -13.47 36.60 12.48
N ASP A 231 -14.38 37.54 12.75
CA ASP A 231 -15.08 37.61 14.04
C ASP A 231 -16.35 36.73 14.07
N GLY A 232 -16.66 36.02 12.98
CA GLY A 232 -17.87 35.19 12.84
C GLY A 232 -19.11 35.95 12.33
N ASP A 233 -19.02 37.28 12.17
CA ASP A 233 -20.11 38.07 11.61
C ASP A 233 -20.37 37.66 10.15
N SER A 234 -21.61 37.27 9.84
CA SER A 234 -22.04 36.90 8.50
C SER A 234 -23.03 37.91 7.90
N SER A 235 -22.93 38.12 6.59
CA SER A 235 -23.83 38.98 5.81
C SER A 235 -24.18 38.34 4.47
N LYS A 236 -25.41 38.52 3.98
CA LYS A 236 -25.85 37.91 2.73
C LYS A 236 -25.19 38.60 1.53
N THR A 237 -24.48 37.82 0.71
CA THR A 237 -23.87 38.27 -0.55
C THR A 237 -24.87 38.19 -1.71
N VAL A 238 -25.58 37.06 -1.80
CA VAL A 238 -26.63 36.82 -2.80
C VAL A 238 -27.71 35.92 -2.22
N GLN A 239 -28.96 36.23 -2.51
CA GLN A 239 -30.12 35.39 -2.22
C GLN A 239 -30.30 34.35 -3.34
N THR A 240 -30.46 33.08 -2.96
CA THR A 240 -30.68 31.98 -3.90
C THR A 240 -32.12 31.47 -3.81
N ASP A 241 -32.59 30.88 -4.91
CA ASP A 241 -33.91 30.24 -4.97
C ASP A 241 -33.83 28.78 -4.45
N GLY A 242 -32.64 28.17 -4.56
CA GLY A 242 -32.31 26.83 -4.07
C GLY A 242 -31.18 26.80 -3.05
N ALA A 243 -30.79 25.60 -2.62
CA ALA A 243 -29.59 25.42 -1.79
C ALA A 243 -28.34 25.59 -2.65
N ALA A 244 -27.45 26.51 -2.26
CA ALA A 244 -26.23 26.82 -2.98
C ALA A 244 -25.14 25.77 -2.74
N TYR A 245 -24.32 25.49 -3.75
CA TYR A 245 -23.17 24.58 -3.69
C TYR A 245 -22.14 24.91 -4.79
N ASP A 246 -20.94 24.33 -4.69
CA ASP A 246 -19.83 24.45 -5.67
C ASP A 246 -19.47 25.89 -6.04
N LEU A 247 -19.16 26.70 -5.03
CA LEU A 247 -18.72 28.08 -5.20
C LEU A 247 -17.32 28.13 -5.81
N THR A 248 -17.18 28.90 -6.89
CA THR A 248 -15.94 29.10 -7.62
C THR A 248 -15.71 30.60 -7.81
N LEU A 249 -14.54 31.08 -7.39
CA LEU A 249 -14.15 32.48 -7.54
C LEU A 249 -12.99 32.61 -8.54
N ALA A 250 -13.25 33.30 -9.65
CA ALA A 250 -12.27 33.60 -10.70
C ALA A 250 -12.07 35.12 -10.81
N GLY A 251 -11.05 35.65 -10.12
CA GLY A 251 -10.90 37.09 -9.93
C GLY A 251 -12.01 37.65 -9.04
N ASP A 252 -12.79 38.59 -9.56
CA ASP A 252 -13.99 39.15 -8.93
C ASP A 252 -15.29 38.42 -9.34
N ARG A 253 -15.22 37.46 -10.28
CA ARG A 253 -16.38 36.70 -10.75
C ARG A 253 -16.66 35.52 -9.83
N LEU A 254 -17.81 35.55 -9.17
CA LEU A 254 -18.35 34.43 -8.41
C LEU A 254 -19.29 33.62 -9.30
N THR A 255 -19.03 32.32 -9.42
CA THR A 255 -19.92 31.36 -10.07
C THR A 255 -20.27 30.26 -9.08
N PHE A 256 -21.52 29.86 -9.04
CA PHE A 256 -22.02 28.84 -8.12
C PHE A 256 -23.20 28.09 -8.71
N ALA A 257 -23.50 26.93 -8.14
CA ALA A 257 -24.69 26.16 -8.45
C ALA A 257 -25.73 26.33 -7.32
N GLU A 258 -27.01 26.27 -7.67
CA GLU A 258 -28.12 26.14 -6.71
C GLU A 258 -29.04 25.00 -7.14
N HIS A 259 -29.55 24.21 -6.18
CA HIS A 259 -30.42 23.07 -6.49
C HIS A 259 -31.77 23.14 -5.78
N ASN A 260 -32.78 22.53 -6.42
CA ASN A 260 -34.10 22.29 -5.84
C ASN A 260 -34.30 20.83 -5.35
N GLY A 261 -33.23 20.03 -5.39
CA GLY A 261 -33.22 18.62 -5.02
C GLY A 261 -33.36 17.66 -6.21
N VAL A 262 -33.67 18.15 -7.41
CA VAL A 262 -33.77 17.37 -8.65
C VAL A 262 -32.94 17.99 -9.76
N ASP A 263 -33.09 19.30 -9.95
CA ASP A 263 -32.36 20.08 -10.94
C ASP A 263 -31.38 21.02 -10.25
N ALA A 264 -30.29 21.32 -10.95
CA ALA A 264 -29.33 22.35 -10.57
C ALA A 264 -29.33 23.49 -11.60
N THR A 265 -29.17 24.72 -11.11
CA THR A 265 -29.05 25.94 -11.90
C THR A 265 -27.70 26.59 -11.60
N ILE A 266 -26.95 26.95 -12.64
CA ILE A 266 -25.69 27.70 -12.50
C ILE A 266 -25.99 29.19 -12.57
N ARG A 267 -25.43 29.94 -11.62
CA ARG A 267 -25.50 31.40 -11.56
C ARG A 267 -24.11 32.01 -11.47
N THR A 268 -23.96 33.21 -12.03
CA THR A 268 -22.68 33.93 -12.03
C THR A 268 -22.89 35.44 -11.91
N GLY A 269 -21.91 36.15 -11.33
CA GLY A 269 -21.90 37.61 -11.31
C GLY A 269 -20.54 38.16 -10.88
N ILE A 270 -20.40 39.48 -10.92
CA ILE A 270 -19.19 40.19 -10.46
C ILE A 270 -19.41 40.73 -9.05
N LEU A 271 -18.54 40.35 -8.11
CA LEU A 271 -18.56 40.87 -6.75
C LEU A 271 -18.21 42.36 -6.75
N GLU A 272 -19.07 43.17 -6.16
CA GLU A 272 -18.82 44.58 -5.96
C GLU A 272 -17.78 44.83 -4.85
N HIS A 273 -17.24 46.05 -4.79
CA HIS A 273 -16.23 46.43 -3.80
C HIS A 273 -16.72 46.37 -2.35
N ASN A 274 -18.03 46.48 -2.14
CA ASN A 274 -18.70 46.32 -0.84
C ASN A 274 -19.00 44.84 -0.50
N GLY A 275 -18.64 43.90 -1.39
CA GLY A 275 -18.87 42.48 -1.21
C GLY A 275 -20.25 41.96 -1.62
N THR A 276 -21.13 42.80 -2.16
CA THR A 276 -22.45 42.35 -2.63
C THR A 276 -22.42 41.86 -4.07
N LEU A 277 -23.38 40.99 -4.42
CA LEU A 277 -23.61 40.51 -5.78
C LEU A 277 -25.04 40.86 -6.19
N GLU A 278 -25.25 42.07 -6.71
CA GLU A 278 -26.56 42.45 -7.25
C GLU A 278 -26.83 41.67 -8.55
N ASP A 279 -27.98 40.99 -8.62
CA ASP A 279 -28.49 40.29 -9.83
C ASP A 279 -27.60 39.18 -10.43
N ALA A 280 -27.21 38.17 -9.64
CA ALA A 280 -26.51 36.99 -10.16
C ALA A 280 -27.29 36.34 -11.32
N GLU A 281 -26.70 36.37 -12.53
CA GLU A 281 -27.33 35.97 -13.78
C GLU A 281 -27.41 34.44 -13.90
N ARG A 282 -28.54 33.93 -14.37
CA ARG A 282 -28.72 32.50 -14.66
C ARG A 282 -27.99 32.13 -15.95
N VAL A 283 -27.07 31.17 -15.84
CA VAL A 283 -26.30 30.65 -16.96
C VAL A 283 -27.05 29.53 -17.68
N GLY A 284 -27.61 28.58 -16.92
CA GLY A 284 -28.25 27.38 -17.44
C GLY A 284 -28.73 26.47 -16.32
N SER A 285 -29.43 25.39 -16.67
CA SER A 285 -29.88 24.38 -15.72
C SER A 285 -29.83 22.99 -16.32
N GLY A 286 -29.72 21.98 -15.47
CA GLY A 286 -29.75 20.58 -15.87
C GLY A 286 -30.07 19.66 -14.69
N GLU A 287 -30.07 18.36 -14.96
CA GLU A 287 -30.24 17.33 -13.94
C GLU A 287 -29.11 17.43 -12.91
N LEU A 288 -29.46 17.47 -11.61
CA LEU A 288 -28.51 17.75 -10.52
C LEU A 288 -27.27 16.87 -10.58
N THR A 289 -27.40 15.58 -10.88
CA THR A 289 -26.27 14.64 -10.89
C THR A 289 -25.34 14.75 -12.11
N LYS A 290 -25.64 15.66 -13.04
CA LYS A 290 -24.84 15.94 -14.24
C LYS A 290 -24.20 17.32 -14.21
N VAL A 291 -24.70 18.22 -13.34
CA VAL A 291 -24.24 19.60 -13.29
C VAL A 291 -23.01 19.70 -12.38
N GLY A 292 -21.89 20.09 -13.00
CA GLY A 292 -20.59 20.27 -12.34
C GLY A 292 -19.94 21.59 -12.72
N LEU A 293 -19.07 22.08 -11.84
CA LEU A 293 -18.29 23.31 -12.01
C LEU A 293 -16.81 23.05 -11.72
N ALA A 294 -15.94 23.60 -12.57
CA ALA A 294 -14.50 23.65 -12.34
C ALA A 294 -13.92 24.98 -12.81
N ARG A 295 -12.69 25.29 -12.39
CA ARG A 295 -11.94 26.46 -12.88
C ARG A 295 -10.52 26.09 -13.30
N ASP A 296 -9.97 26.89 -14.20
CA ASP A 296 -8.54 26.86 -14.50
C ASP A 296 -7.76 27.94 -13.69
N ALA A 297 -6.47 28.05 -13.93
CA ALA A 297 -5.60 29.06 -13.31
C ALA A 297 -5.61 30.42 -14.05
N THR A 298 -6.24 30.49 -15.23
CA THR A 298 -6.29 31.70 -16.07
C THR A 298 -7.57 32.52 -15.86
N GLY A 299 -8.47 32.05 -14.99
CA GLY A 299 -9.75 32.69 -14.69
C GLY A 299 -10.91 32.18 -15.57
N GLY A 300 -10.71 31.08 -16.29
CA GLY A 300 -11.73 30.34 -17.01
C GLY A 300 -12.58 29.48 -16.07
N THR A 301 -13.90 29.50 -16.25
CA THR A 301 -14.86 28.61 -15.55
C THR A 301 -15.45 27.60 -16.53
N TYR A 302 -15.49 26.34 -16.12
CA TYR A 302 -15.94 25.22 -16.94
C TYR A 302 -17.19 24.59 -16.34
N ILE A 303 -18.16 24.28 -17.19
CA ILE A 303 -19.50 23.87 -16.77
C ILE A 303 -19.92 22.61 -17.53
N ALA A 304 -20.37 21.61 -16.79
CA ALA A 304 -20.89 20.35 -17.32
C ALA A 304 -22.42 20.24 -17.13
N GLY A 305 -23.07 19.45 -17.97
CA GLY A 305 -24.44 18.95 -17.76
C GLY A 305 -25.58 19.97 -17.74
N ILE A 306 -25.38 21.20 -18.24
CA ILE A 306 -26.45 22.20 -18.35
C ILE A 306 -26.99 22.34 -19.78
N ASP A 307 -28.31 22.46 -19.87
CA ASP A 307 -28.97 22.98 -21.06
C ASP A 307 -29.03 24.51 -20.95
N SER A 308 -28.48 25.23 -21.94
CA SER A 308 -28.58 26.68 -21.97
C SER A 308 -28.67 27.25 -23.37
N THR A 309 -29.53 28.27 -23.52
CA THR A 309 -29.79 29.05 -24.74
C THR A 309 -29.11 30.42 -24.75
N ALA A 310 -28.40 30.80 -23.68
CA ALA A 310 -27.71 32.09 -23.55
C ALA A 310 -26.24 32.01 -24.03
N SER A 311 -25.73 33.11 -24.60
CA SER A 311 -24.30 33.25 -24.91
C SER A 311 -23.50 33.34 -23.61
N LEU A 312 -22.54 32.42 -23.42
CA LEU A 312 -21.65 32.46 -22.26
C LEU A 312 -20.68 33.67 -22.35
N PRO A 313 -20.31 34.28 -21.21
CA PRO A 313 -19.18 35.20 -21.17
C PRO A 313 -17.89 34.55 -21.73
N PRO A 314 -16.94 35.33 -22.29
CA PRO A 314 -15.72 34.77 -22.89
C PRO A 314 -14.86 33.92 -21.96
N SER A 315 -14.97 34.12 -20.64
CA SER A 315 -14.25 33.37 -19.60
C SER A 315 -15.00 32.13 -19.11
N MET A 316 -16.12 31.74 -19.74
CA MET A 316 -16.91 30.58 -19.36
C MET A 316 -17.07 29.61 -20.52
N HIS A 317 -16.87 28.32 -20.24
CA HIS A 317 -16.82 27.25 -21.23
C HIS A 317 -17.75 26.11 -20.84
N ARG A 318 -18.44 25.52 -21.82
CA ARG A 318 -19.16 24.26 -21.62
C ARG A 318 -18.27 23.09 -21.98
N ILE A 319 -18.36 22.03 -21.21
CA ILE A 319 -17.72 20.76 -21.51
C ILE A 319 -18.80 19.69 -21.62
N GLU A 320 -18.70 18.88 -22.68
CA GLU A 320 -19.53 17.69 -22.88
C GLU A 320 -18.72 16.42 -22.57
N GLY A 321 -19.39 15.35 -22.16
CA GLY A 321 -18.75 14.05 -21.93
C GLY A 321 -17.86 13.98 -20.68
N VAL A 322 -18.16 14.79 -19.66
CA VAL A 322 -17.54 14.73 -18.33
C VAL A 322 -18.62 14.56 -17.27
N ASP A 323 -18.27 13.90 -16.17
CA ASP A 323 -19.16 13.75 -15.01
C ASP A 323 -19.28 15.05 -14.22
N ALA A 324 -20.21 15.14 -13.26
CA ALA A 324 -20.39 16.34 -12.44
C ALA A 324 -19.18 16.65 -11.55
N ALA A 325 -18.42 15.62 -11.14
CA ALA A 325 -17.17 15.75 -10.43
C ALA A 325 -16.01 15.63 -11.44
N PHE A 326 -15.39 16.77 -11.78
CA PHE A 326 -14.23 16.81 -12.67
C PHE A 326 -13.30 17.95 -12.26
N GLU A 327 -12.00 17.77 -12.51
CA GLU A 327 -11.01 18.84 -12.39
C GLU A 327 -10.53 19.27 -13.77
N VAL A 328 -10.12 20.52 -13.93
CA VAL A 328 -9.58 21.03 -15.21
C VAL A 328 -8.13 21.45 -15.03
N SER A 329 -7.30 21.16 -16.03
CA SER A 329 -5.90 21.58 -16.05
C SER A 329 -5.77 23.10 -15.93
N THR A 330 -4.65 23.59 -15.39
CA THR A 330 -4.46 25.02 -15.12
C THR A 330 -4.57 25.90 -16.37
N GLY A 331 -4.35 25.35 -17.57
CA GLY A 331 -4.55 26.03 -18.86
C GLY A 331 -5.82 25.63 -19.61
N GLY A 332 -6.73 24.85 -19.00
CA GLY A 332 -8.06 24.62 -19.55
C GLY A 332 -8.16 23.61 -20.69
N ARG A 333 -7.15 22.74 -20.85
CA ARG A 333 -7.03 21.85 -22.04
C ARG A 333 -7.45 20.41 -21.78
N LEU A 334 -7.37 19.95 -20.54
CA LEU A 334 -7.73 18.59 -20.13
C LEU A 334 -8.67 18.65 -18.93
N ALA A 335 -9.78 17.91 -18.98
CA ALA A 335 -10.65 17.67 -17.85
C ALA A 335 -10.40 16.26 -17.30
N VAL A 336 -10.00 16.13 -16.05
CA VAL A 336 -9.75 14.85 -15.39
C VAL A 336 -11.06 14.38 -14.78
N ASN A 337 -11.56 13.22 -15.22
CA ASN A 337 -12.84 12.67 -14.78
C ASN A 337 -12.64 11.76 -13.57
N THR A 338 -11.78 10.76 -13.70
CA THR A 338 -11.53 9.80 -12.62
C THR A 338 -10.09 9.34 -12.59
N VAL A 339 -9.63 9.00 -11.39
CA VAL A 339 -8.41 8.24 -11.17
C VAL A 339 -8.79 6.95 -10.46
N THR A 340 -8.45 5.80 -11.05
CA THR A 340 -8.74 4.51 -10.46
C THR A 340 -7.48 3.87 -9.91
N ALA A 341 -7.54 3.50 -8.63
CA ALA A 341 -6.59 2.61 -7.99
C ALA A 341 -7.14 1.17 -8.00
N PRO A 342 -6.35 0.18 -8.42
CA PRO A 342 -6.68 -1.22 -8.23
C PRO A 342 -6.62 -1.61 -6.74
N PRO A 343 -7.21 -2.76 -6.35
CA PRO A 343 -7.28 -3.19 -4.95
C PRO A 343 -5.88 -3.30 -4.31
N PRO A 344 -5.71 -2.89 -3.04
CA PRO A 344 -4.44 -3.08 -2.34
C PRO A 344 -4.17 -4.57 -2.13
N THR A 345 -2.94 -5.02 -2.40
CA THR A 345 -2.45 -6.36 -2.10
C THR A 345 -2.25 -6.52 -0.58
N PRO A 346 -2.87 -7.49 0.12
CA PRO A 346 -2.56 -7.83 1.52
C PRO A 346 -1.15 -8.43 1.66
N GLY A 347 -0.57 -8.52 2.86
CA GLY A 347 0.77 -9.12 3.07
C GLY A 347 1.94 -8.36 2.43
N ASP A 348 1.59 -7.31 1.71
CA ASP A 348 2.45 -6.37 1.06
C ASP A 348 2.59 -5.24 2.10
N GLY A 349 3.74 -5.16 2.79
CA GLY A 349 4.03 -4.11 3.78
C GLY A 349 3.65 -2.72 3.27
N ALA A 350 3.45 -1.75 4.16
CA ALA A 350 2.86 -0.43 3.85
C ALA A 350 3.44 0.32 2.62
N THR A 351 4.59 -0.13 2.09
CA THR A 351 5.28 0.38 0.91
C THR A 351 4.93 -0.27 -0.44
N THR A 352 4.28 -1.43 -0.51
CA THR A 352 4.08 -2.20 -1.78
C THR A 352 2.78 -1.89 -2.52
N ALA A 353 1.90 -1.07 -1.94
CA ALA A 353 0.77 -0.46 -2.66
C ALA A 353 1.20 0.46 -3.83
N SER A 354 2.51 0.62 -4.08
CA SER A 354 3.08 1.42 -5.16
C SER A 354 3.17 0.71 -6.52
N GLU A 355 2.90 -0.60 -6.60
CA GLU A 355 3.27 -1.39 -7.80
C GLU A 355 2.14 -1.61 -8.83
N THR A 356 0.91 -1.17 -8.56
CA THR A 356 -0.17 -1.34 -9.55
C THR A 356 -0.47 0.00 -10.23
N PRO A 357 -0.37 0.11 -11.57
CA PRO A 357 -0.48 1.39 -12.25
C PRO A 357 -1.88 1.98 -12.08
N LEU A 358 -1.93 3.17 -11.50
CA LEU A 358 -3.12 4.00 -11.46
C LEU A 358 -3.51 4.36 -12.89
N LEU A 359 -4.82 4.38 -13.16
CA LEU A 359 -5.34 4.86 -14.44
C LEU A 359 -6.02 6.20 -14.26
N VAL A 360 -5.76 7.09 -15.20
CA VAL A 360 -6.42 8.39 -15.29
C VAL A 360 -7.28 8.42 -16.54
N ASP A 361 -8.59 8.58 -16.34
CA ASP A 361 -9.56 8.85 -17.40
C ASP A 361 -9.83 10.35 -17.45
N ALA A 362 -9.58 10.95 -18.61
CA ALA A 362 -9.71 12.38 -18.84
C ALA A 362 -10.38 12.67 -20.19
N THR A 363 -10.89 13.88 -20.36
CA THR A 363 -11.51 14.37 -21.59
C THR A 363 -10.74 15.59 -22.11
N ALA A 364 -10.36 15.58 -23.38
CA ALA A 364 -9.76 16.75 -24.03
C ALA A 364 -10.83 17.83 -24.23
N VAL A 365 -10.67 18.97 -23.54
CA VAL A 365 -11.72 20.02 -23.47
C VAL A 365 -12.11 20.57 -24.84
N ASN A 366 -11.14 20.66 -25.76
CA ASN A 366 -11.35 21.23 -27.09
C ASN A 366 -12.13 20.32 -28.05
N THR A 367 -11.99 18.99 -27.92
CA THR A 367 -12.58 18.04 -28.87
C THR A 367 -13.70 17.19 -28.27
N GLY A 368 -13.73 17.04 -26.94
CA GLY A 368 -14.60 16.10 -26.25
C GLY A 368 -14.11 14.65 -26.32
N ASP A 369 -12.91 14.39 -26.86
CA ASP A 369 -12.35 13.04 -26.96
C ASP A 369 -11.84 12.56 -25.60
N VAL A 370 -12.10 11.29 -25.28
CA VAL A 370 -11.61 10.63 -24.06
C VAL A 370 -10.14 10.22 -24.24
N VAL A 371 -9.34 10.49 -23.21
CA VAL A 371 -7.92 10.19 -23.09
C VAL A 371 -7.72 9.36 -21.81
N GLN A 372 -7.25 8.12 -21.98
CA GLN A 372 -6.90 7.24 -20.86
C GLN A 372 -5.37 7.11 -20.76
N LEU A 373 -4.83 7.36 -19.57
CA LEU A 373 -3.38 7.38 -19.32
C LEU A 373 -3.03 6.56 -18.09
N ARG A 374 -1.79 6.07 -18.03
CA ARG A 374 -1.21 5.43 -16.84
C ARG A 374 -0.31 6.40 -16.09
N VAL A 375 -0.34 6.30 -14.77
CA VAL A 375 0.63 6.96 -13.90
C VAL A 375 1.93 6.15 -13.89
N ALA A 376 3.07 6.82 -14.00
CA ALA A 376 4.36 6.18 -13.87
C ALA A 376 4.59 5.68 -12.42
N PRO A 377 5.29 4.54 -12.22
CA PRO A 377 5.65 4.07 -10.88
C PRO A 377 6.43 5.15 -10.11
N ASN A 378 6.09 5.32 -8.83
CA ASN A 378 6.61 6.35 -7.92
C ASN A 378 8.15 6.33 -7.78
N ASP A 379 8.82 7.44 -8.10
CA ASP A 379 10.25 7.64 -7.81
C ASP A 379 10.57 8.99 -7.10
N GLY A 380 9.59 9.87 -6.80
CA GLY A 380 9.93 11.23 -6.34
C GLY A 380 8.88 12.11 -5.66
N GLY A 381 7.71 11.61 -5.24
CA GLY A 381 6.73 12.43 -4.52
C GLY A 381 7.07 12.58 -3.03
N SER A 382 7.21 13.80 -2.51
CA SER A 382 7.44 14.03 -1.08
C SER A 382 6.22 13.63 -0.25
N ARG A 383 6.43 13.15 0.97
CA ARG A 383 5.37 12.75 1.90
C ARG A 383 5.34 13.58 3.17
N LEU A 384 4.19 13.59 3.82
CA LEU A 384 3.97 14.37 5.04
C LEU A 384 4.82 13.85 6.20
N ALA A 385 5.90 14.56 6.54
CA ALA A 385 6.69 14.29 7.73
C ALA A 385 6.03 14.91 8.98
N THR A 386 5.24 14.14 9.72
CA THR A 386 4.87 14.54 11.09
C THR A 386 5.93 14.04 12.07
N THR A 387 6.64 14.96 12.73
CA THR A 387 7.59 14.63 13.79
C THR A 387 6.89 14.61 15.15
N PRO A 388 7.10 13.58 15.99
CA PRO A 388 6.49 13.53 17.32
C PRO A 388 7.38 14.27 18.35
N VAL A 389 7.06 15.52 18.73
CA VAL A 389 7.73 16.18 19.88
C VAL A 389 6.83 17.11 20.70
N GLY A 390 6.46 16.73 21.93
CA GLY A 390 6.08 17.70 22.99
C GLY A 390 5.12 17.22 24.09
N ARG A 391 5.45 17.44 25.38
CA ARG A 391 4.77 16.97 26.63
C ARG A 391 3.66 17.94 27.13
N PRO A 392 2.60 17.47 27.84
CA PRO A 392 2.64 17.32 29.31
C PRO A 392 1.88 16.08 29.87
N GLY A 393 2.01 15.84 31.18
CA GLY A 393 1.92 14.49 31.77
C GLY A 393 0.55 14.02 32.27
N ALA A 394 0.44 12.69 32.43
CA ALA A 394 -0.59 12.05 33.22
C ALA A 394 -0.11 10.70 33.77
N SER A 395 -0.53 10.38 35.00
CA SER A 395 -0.21 9.16 35.74
C SER A 395 -1.07 7.98 35.22
N GLY A 396 -0.55 7.23 34.24
CA GLY A 396 -1.13 5.97 33.77
C GLY A 396 -0.51 4.73 34.41
N THR A 397 -1.18 3.58 34.30
CA THR A 397 -0.59 2.28 34.70
C THR A 397 0.54 1.95 33.72
N ARG A 398 1.75 1.72 34.23
CA ARG A 398 2.94 1.48 33.40
C ARG A 398 2.79 0.18 32.60
N GLY A 399 2.88 0.28 31.28
CA GLY A 399 2.87 -0.88 30.39
C GLY A 399 4.10 -1.76 30.57
N SER A 400 3.97 -3.05 30.23
CA SER A 400 5.12 -3.96 30.25
C SER A 400 6.14 -3.57 29.19
N SER A 401 7.42 -3.51 29.54
CA SER A 401 8.50 -3.24 28.59
C SER A 401 8.88 -4.44 27.72
N SER A 402 8.21 -5.58 27.90
CA SER A 402 8.60 -6.83 27.23
C SER A 402 7.47 -7.75 26.79
N ASN A 403 6.27 -7.59 27.34
CA ASN A 403 5.10 -8.31 26.86
C ASN A 403 4.50 -7.53 25.68
N PRO A 404 4.39 -8.12 24.49
CA PRO A 404 3.80 -7.44 23.33
C PRO A 404 2.29 -7.19 23.51
N SER A 405 1.61 -7.93 24.40
CA SER A 405 0.20 -7.71 24.76
C SER A 405 0.05 -6.76 25.96
N GLU A 406 -0.91 -5.83 25.89
CA GLU A 406 -1.15 -4.80 26.91
C GLU A 406 -2.13 -5.26 27.98
N ALA A 407 -1.69 -5.26 29.24
CA ALA A 407 -2.54 -5.58 30.39
C ALA A 407 -3.41 -4.38 30.82
N GLU A 408 -2.95 -3.18 30.48
CA GLU A 408 -3.57 -1.88 30.73
C GLU A 408 -4.73 -1.56 29.77
N ARG A 409 -4.92 -2.35 28.70
CA ARG A 409 -5.97 -2.14 27.69
C ARG A 409 -7.39 -2.15 28.28
N VAL A 410 -8.34 -1.54 27.58
CA VAL A 410 -9.78 -1.70 27.89
C VAL A 410 -10.48 -2.64 26.93
N CYS A 411 -9.98 -2.84 25.71
CA CYS A 411 -10.59 -3.74 24.75
C CYS A 411 -10.40 -5.22 25.16
N ALA A 412 -11.44 -6.03 24.99
CA ALA A 412 -11.47 -7.39 25.52
C ALA A 412 -10.34 -8.27 24.97
N ILE A 413 -10.15 -8.21 23.65
CA ILE A 413 -9.21 -9.06 22.92
C ILE A 413 -7.96 -8.26 22.58
N PRO A 414 -6.78 -8.66 23.08
CA PRO A 414 -5.55 -7.90 22.86
C PRO A 414 -5.05 -8.03 21.43
N ARG A 415 -4.21 -7.08 21.01
CA ARG A 415 -3.26 -7.27 19.90
C ARG A 415 -2.05 -8.07 20.39
N ASN A 416 -1.33 -8.69 19.45
CA ASN A 416 -0.03 -9.34 19.63
C ASN A 416 0.05 -10.47 20.67
N ASP A 417 -1.09 -11.02 21.10
CA ASP A 417 -1.15 -12.27 21.87
C ASP A 417 -1.19 -13.46 20.88
N PRO A 418 -0.19 -14.36 20.87
CA PRO A 418 -0.11 -15.47 19.92
C PRO A 418 -1.31 -16.42 19.95
N ARG A 419 -2.08 -16.40 21.05
CA ARG A 419 -3.27 -17.23 21.27
C ARG A 419 -4.54 -16.60 20.70
N ARG A 420 -4.45 -15.35 20.22
CA ARG A 420 -5.58 -14.50 19.83
C ARG A 420 -5.37 -13.96 18.43
N GLN A 421 -5.31 -14.88 17.47
CA GLN A 421 -5.23 -14.54 16.05
C GLN A 421 -6.60 -14.71 15.38
N ALA A 422 -7.00 -13.72 14.60
CA ALA A 422 -8.22 -13.75 13.81
C ALA A 422 -7.93 -14.30 12.42
N LEU A 423 -8.73 -15.27 11.94
CA LEU A 423 -8.65 -15.73 10.55
C LEU A 423 -9.21 -14.64 9.64
N GLN A 424 -8.44 -14.22 8.63
CA GLN A 424 -8.96 -13.37 7.57
C GLN A 424 -9.76 -14.23 6.57
N PRO A 425 -11.10 -14.10 6.49
CA PRO A 425 -11.87 -14.86 5.52
C PRO A 425 -11.62 -14.36 4.11
N LYS A 426 -11.75 -15.26 3.13
CA LYS A 426 -11.88 -14.85 1.73
C LYS A 426 -13.30 -14.33 1.44
N PRO A 427 -13.52 -13.51 0.40
CA PRO A 427 -14.84 -12.90 0.14
C PRO A 427 -15.99 -13.92 0.05
N ARG A 428 -15.74 -15.09 -0.56
CA ARG A 428 -16.74 -16.16 -0.66
C ARG A 428 -17.13 -16.78 0.69
N GLN A 429 -16.22 -16.81 1.66
CA GLN A 429 -16.53 -17.31 3.02
C GLN A 429 -17.50 -16.36 3.72
N VAL A 430 -17.30 -15.05 3.57
CA VAL A 430 -18.20 -14.02 4.10
C VAL A 430 -19.59 -14.13 3.48
N GLU A 431 -19.68 -14.18 2.14
CA GLU A 431 -20.98 -14.33 1.44
C GLU A 431 -21.71 -15.62 1.85
N TRP A 432 -20.97 -16.73 1.99
CA TRP A 432 -21.52 -17.98 2.50
C TRP A 432 -22.08 -17.81 3.92
N ALA A 433 -21.31 -17.24 4.84
CA ALA A 433 -21.75 -17.05 6.22
C ALA A 433 -22.99 -16.14 6.32
N VAL A 434 -23.05 -15.08 5.50
CA VAL A 434 -24.24 -14.23 5.34
C VAL A 434 -25.44 -15.05 4.88
N ASN A 435 -25.33 -15.78 3.74
CA ASN A 435 -26.44 -16.59 3.22
C ASN A 435 -26.93 -17.61 4.27
N ARG A 436 -26.04 -18.20 5.07
CA ARG A 436 -26.41 -19.12 6.15
C ARG A 436 -27.11 -18.42 7.31
N ILE A 437 -26.63 -17.28 7.80
CA ILE A 437 -27.27 -16.64 8.96
C ILE A 437 -28.64 -16.05 8.59
N VAL A 438 -28.79 -15.39 7.45
CA VAL A 438 -30.07 -14.79 7.06
C VAL A 438 -31.15 -15.84 6.77
N SER A 439 -30.73 -17.00 6.26
CA SER A 439 -31.59 -18.20 6.09
C SER A 439 -31.89 -18.95 7.40
N GLY A 440 -31.25 -18.59 8.52
CA GLY A 440 -31.40 -19.32 9.79
C GLY A 440 -30.75 -20.71 9.78
N GLN A 441 -29.71 -20.88 8.97
CA GLN A 441 -29.07 -22.16 8.64
C GLN A 441 -27.59 -22.23 9.03
N LEU A 442 -27.05 -21.19 9.68
CA LEU A 442 -25.68 -21.19 10.22
C LEU A 442 -25.58 -22.19 11.39
N SER A 443 -25.27 -23.43 11.06
CA SER A 443 -25.31 -24.59 11.96
C SER A 443 -23.94 -25.24 12.19
N ILE A 444 -22.88 -24.60 11.70
CA ILE A 444 -21.51 -25.08 11.93
C ILE A 444 -21.18 -25.10 13.43
N SER A 445 -20.30 -26.03 13.79
CA SER A 445 -19.71 -26.12 15.12
C SER A 445 -18.21 -25.93 15.00
N ARG A 446 -17.66 -25.02 15.79
CA ARG A 446 -16.23 -24.89 15.98
C ARG A 446 -15.76 -25.90 17.02
N PRO A 447 -14.76 -26.75 16.74
CA PRO A 447 -14.14 -27.58 17.76
C PRO A 447 -13.42 -26.72 18.80
N ALA A 448 -13.03 -27.34 19.93
CA ALA A 448 -12.15 -26.68 20.88
C ALA A 448 -10.83 -26.29 20.20
N ASN A 449 -10.34 -25.09 20.49
CA ASN A 449 -9.16 -24.50 19.89
C ASN A 449 -9.22 -24.39 18.36
N TRP A 450 -10.41 -24.19 17.78
CA TRP A 450 -10.56 -23.91 16.35
C TRP A 450 -9.64 -22.76 15.94
N ASN A 451 -8.84 -22.99 14.90
CA ASN A 451 -7.85 -22.04 14.37
C ASN A 451 -6.88 -21.44 15.41
N GLY A 452 -6.53 -22.20 16.46
CA GLY A 452 -5.59 -21.74 17.49
C GLY A 452 -6.10 -20.65 18.42
N THR A 453 -7.42 -20.40 18.45
CA THR A 453 -8.05 -19.33 19.24
C THR A 453 -8.03 -19.54 20.75
N GLY A 454 -7.67 -20.73 21.24
CA GLY A 454 -7.71 -21.11 22.65
C GLY A 454 -9.11 -21.24 23.25
N MET A 455 -10.17 -21.23 22.42
CA MET A 455 -11.56 -21.26 22.87
C MET A 455 -12.07 -22.68 23.13
N ALA A 456 -13.08 -22.84 23.99
CA ALA A 456 -13.85 -24.08 24.07
C ALA A 456 -14.68 -24.28 22.79
N ALA A 457 -15.18 -25.50 22.55
CA ALA A 457 -16.06 -25.76 21.40
C ALA A 457 -17.36 -24.93 21.51
N TYR A 458 -17.83 -24.39 20.38
CA TYR A 458 -19.05 -23.58 20.32
C TYR A 458 -19.68 -23.61 18.93
N SER A 459 -20.92 -23.11 18.81
CA SER A 459 -21.57 -22.89 17.52
C SER A 459 -21.91 -21.39 17.36
N PRO A 460 -21.40 -20.72 16.32
CA PRO A 460 -21.67 -19.30 16.06
C PRO A 460 -23.17 -18.96 16.02
N GLY A 461 -23.96 -19.74 15.25
CA GLY A 461 -25.40 -19.50 15.11
C GLY A 461 -26.20 -19.81 16.38
N ALA A 462 -25.71 -20.71 17.25
CA ALA A 462 -26.34 -20.93 18.56
C ALA A 462 -25.94 -19.86 19.60
N MET A 463 -24.72 -19.34 19.50
CA MET A 463 -24.20 -18.29 20.36
C MET A 463 -24.88 -16.94 20.07
N PHE A 464 -25.15 -16.65 18.80
CA PHE A 464 -25.84 -15.46 18.33
C PHE A 464 -27.04 -15.85 17.44
N PRO A 465 -28.14 -16.32 18.05
CA PRO A 465 -29.30 -16.81 17.29
C PRO A 465 -29.98 -15.69 16.51
N LYS A 466 -30.47 -16.02 15.31
CA LYS A 466 -31.28 -15.10 14.49
C LYS A 466 -32.50 -14.62 15.28
N LYS A 467 -32.75 -13.30 15.26
CA LYS A 467 -33.92 -12.66 15.87
C LYS A 467 -35.07 -12.52 14.84
N PRO A 468 -36.34 -12.53 15.29
CA PRO A 468 -37.47 -12.25 14.41
C PRO A 468 -37.54 -10.76 14.02
N LEU A 469 -38.01 -10.49 12.80
CA LEU A 469 -38.28 -9.15 12.31
C LEU A 469 -39.72 -8.73 12.64
N GLU A 470 -39.91 -7.47 13.04
CA GLU A 470 -41.20 -6.79 13.03
C GLU A 470 -41.75 -6.79 11.59
N GLY A 471 -42.98 -7.27 11.41
CA GLY A 471 -43.59 -7.51 10.09
C GLY A 471 -43.24 -8.85 9.43
N GLY A 472 -42.35 -9.66 10.04
CA GLY A 472 -41.93 -10.96 9.50
C GLY A 472 -40.86 -10.88 8.40
N GLY A 473 -40.47 -12.04 7.86
CA GLY A 473 -39.47 -12.15 6.79
C GLY A 473 -38.02 -12.30 7.27
N ARG A 474 -37.06 -11.80 6.47
CA ARG A 474 -35.61 -11.91 6.75
C ARG A 474 -34.83 -10.75 6.14
N ILE A 475 -33.60 -10.55 6.62
CA ILE A 475 -32.63 -9.65 6.01
C ILE A 475 -32.24 -10.19 4.62
N PRO A 476 -32.31 -9.39 3.54
CA PRO A 476 -31.69 -9.73 2.27
C PRO A 476 -30.17 -9.81 2.43
N SER A 477 -29.55 -10.86 1.90
CA SER A 477 -28.10 -11.09 2.01
C SER A 477 -27.27 -9.87 1.61
N GLN A 478 -27.66 -9.17 0.54
CA GLN A 478 -26.96 -8.00 0.02
C GLN A 478 -26.99 -6.79 0.94
N VAL A 479 -28.04 -6.63 1.77
CA VAL A 479 -28.07 -5.53 2.75
C VAL A 479 -27.02 -5.79 3.82
N LEU A 480 -26.95 -7.02 4.35
CA LEU A 480 -25.92 -7.37 5.33
C LEU A 480 -24.53 -7.30 4.70
N LEU A 481 -24.32 -7.83 3.49
CA LEU A 481 -23.03 -7.72 2.78
C LEU A 481 -22.62 -6.26 2.54
N GLY A 482 -23.57 -5.39 2.20
CA GLY A 482 -23.30 -3.97 2.05
C GLY A 482 -22.87 -3.29 3.35
N VAL A 483 -23.46 -3.65 4.48
CA VAL A 483 -23.00 -3.22 5.81
C VAL A 483 -21.56 -3.71 6.04
N LEU A 484 -21.29 -5.00 5.88
CA LEU A 484 -19.96 -5.57 6.13
C LEU A 484 -18.87 -5.00 5.19
N ALA A 485 -19.23 -4.68 3.94
CA ALA A 485 -18.34 -4.02 2.99
C ALA A 485 -18.04 -2.58 3.43
N GLN A 486 -19.07 -1.83 3.88
CA GLN A 486 -18.90 -0.46 4.36
C GLN A 486 -18.12 -0.39 5.68
N GLU A 487 -18.33 -1.34 6.60
CA GLU A 487 -17.67 -1.38 7.90
C GLU A 487 -16.17 -1.65 7.76
N SER A 488 -15.78 -2.71 7.06
CA SER A 488 -14.38 -3.16 7.07
C SER A 488 -13.84 -3.71 5.76
N ASN A 489 -14.56 -3.53 4.64
CA ASN A 489 -14.18 -4.17 3.37
C ASN A 489 -14.09 -5.71 3.47
N LEU A 490 -14.96 -6.31 4.30
CA LEU A 490 -14.99 -7.75 4.62
C LEU A 490 -13.75 -8.26 5.39
N TRP A 491 -13.02 -7.38 6.07
CA TRP A 491 -11.88 -7.76 6.90
C TRP A 491 -12.27 -8.16 8.32
N GLN A 492 -11.75 -9.31 8.76
CA GLN A 492 -11.85 -9.82 10.13
C GLN A 492 -10.54 -9.62 10.89
N ALA A 493 -9.41 -9.78 10.20
CA ALA A 493 -8.08 -9.55 10.73
C ALA A 493 -7.57 -8.18 10.26
N SER A 494 -6.45 -7.75 10.85
CA SER A 494 -5.77 -6.51 10.47
C SER A 494 -5.39 -6.51 8.99
N ARG A 495 -5.18 -5.32 8.41
CA ARG A 495 -4.82 -5.12 7.00
C ARG A 495 -3.58 -5.89 6.52
N TYR A 496 -2.73 -6.33 7.45
CA TYR A 496 -1.50 -7.05 7.16
C TYR A 496 -1.72 -8.55 6.90
N THR A 497 -2.93 -9.06 7.14
CA THR A 497 -3.23 -10.49 7.07
C THR A 497 -3.92 -10.83 5.76
N SER A 498 -3.37 -11.76 4.97
CA SER A 498 -3.96 -12.16 3.70
C SER A 498 -5.15 -13.13 3.89
N PRO A 499 -6.11 -13.19 2.95
CA PRO A 499 -7.19 -14.16 2.98
C PRO A 499 -6.70 -15.60 3.17
N GLY A 500 -7.22 -16.28 4.20
CA GLY A 500 -6.82 -17.64 4.56
C GLY A 500 -5.71 -17.74 5.60
N GLU A 501 -5.08 -16.62 5.94
CA GLU A 501 -4.10 -16.49 7.01
C GLU A 501 -4.76 -15.98 8.30
N ALA A 502 -4.09 -16.16 9.44
CA ALA A 502 -4.48 -15.55 10.71
C ALA A 502 -3.53 -14.41 11.09
N GLY A 503 -4.00 -13.46 11.90
CA GLY A 503 -3.14 -12.39 12.41
C GLY A 503 -3.84 -11.58 13.50
N ASN A 504 -3.39 -10.36 13.75
CA ASN A 504 -4.09 -9.48 14.69
C ASN A 504 -5.57 -9.32 14.32
N PRO A 505 -6.51 -9.31 15.28
CA PRO A 505 -7.89 -8.98 14.99
C PRO A 505 -7.98 -7.54 14.44
N LEU A 506 -8.93 -7.29 13.55
CA LEU A 506 -9.27 -5.92 13.15
C LEU A 506 -9.95 -5.21 14.33
N ILE A 507 -9.41 -4.07 14.75
CA ILE A 507 -9.92 -3.27 15.88
C ILE A 507 -9.97 -1.80 15.49
N GLY A 508 -11.05 -1.08 15.81
CA GLY A 508 -11.26 0.35 15.49
C GLY A 508 -10.13 1.28 15.98
N ASN A 509 -10.03 1.56 17.28
CA ASN A 509 -8.95 2.36 17.88
C ASN A 509 -8.48 1.71 19.19
N PHE A 510 -7.71 0.64 19.08
CA PHE A 510 -7.29 -0.18 20.22
C PHE A 510 -6.51 0.60 21.30
N TYR A 511 -5.62 1.51 20.88
CA TYR A 511 -4.77 2.27 21.80
C TYR A 511 -5.42 3.54 22.34
N GLY A 512 -6.62 3.88 21.86
CA GLY A 512 -7.33 5.10 22.23
C GLY A 512 -6.49 6.35 21.99
N THR A 513 -5.75 6.37 20.89
CA THR A 513 -5.01 7.56 20.47
C THR A 513 -5.98 8.73 20.38
N ASP A 514 -5.59 9.90 20.89
CA ASP A 514 -6.49 11.05 20.98
C ASP A 514 -6.78 11.59 19.58
N VAL A 515 -7.84 11.05 19.00
CA VAL A 515 -8.31 11.42 17.68
C VAL A 515 -9.02 12.78 17.65
N SER A 516 -9.09 13.47 18.79
CA SER A 516 -9.86 14.71 18.96
C SER A 516 -9.10 15.89 19.56
N GLY A 517 -7.80 15.74 19.83
CA GLY A 517 -7.00 16.69 20.61
C GLY A 517 -6.63 18.03 19.94
N GLY A 518 -7.23 18.40 18.80
CA GLY A 518 -6.89 19.63 18.08
C GLY A 518 -5.49 19.61 17.44
N VAL A 519 -5.09 20.78 16.91
CA VAL A 519 -4.00 21.02 15.93
C VAL A 519 -2.58 20.60 16.39
N ASP A 520 -2.39 20.18 17.64
CA ASP A 520 -1.09 19.70 18.13
C ASP A 520 -0.84 18.25 17.68
N GLY A 521 -0.19 18.11 16.52
CA GLY A 521 0.10 16.84 15.83
C GLY A 521 0.91 15.81 16.63
N THR A 522 1.31 16.14 17.87
CA THR A 522 2.06 15.28 18.77
C THR A 522 1.16 14.40 19.64
N ALA A 523 -0.09 14.81 19.92
CA ALA A 523 -1.04 14.12 20.78
C ALA A 523 -1.55 12.78 20.22
N PHE A 524 -1.51 12.61 18.90
CA PHE A 524 -1.95 11.38 18.24
C PHE A 524 -1.12 10.15 18.63
N TRP A 525 0.15 10.32 18.97
CA TRP A 525 1.04 9.21 19.36
C TRP A 525 0.84 8.73 20.80
N TRP A 526 -0.16 9.24 21.50
CA TRP A 526 -0.34 9.00 22.92
C TRP A 526 -1.37 7.91 23.12
N VAL A 527 -0.94 6.82 23.75
CA VAL A 527 -1.83 5.75 24.15
C VAL A 527 -2.67 6.23 25.33
N ASP A 528 -3.98 6.32 25.14
CA ASP A 528 -4.99 6.53 26.17
C ASP A 528 -6.11 5.50 26.02
N PHE A 529 -5.92 4.34 26.66
CA PHE A 529 -6.89 3.25 26.59
C PHE A 529 -8.29 3.64 27.06
N SER A 530 -8.49 4.72 27.83
CA SER A 530 -9.86 5.13 28.21
C SER A 530 -10.69 5.56 27.00
N LYS A 531 -10.02 6.11 25.98
CA LYS A 531 -10.58 6.57 24.69
C LYS A 531 -10.61 5.49 23.61
N ALA A 532 -10.23 4.25 23.92
CA ALA A 532 -10.15 3.19 22.92
C ALA A 532 -11.51 2.84 22.33
N ASP A 533 -11.58 2.74 21.01
CA ASP A 533 -12.72 2.15 20.31
C ASP A 533 -12.45 0.66 20.09
N CYS A 534 -13.31 -0.16 20.69
CA CYS A 534 -13.18 -1.62 20.72
C CYS A 534 -14.15 -2.28 19.72
N GLY A 535 -14.37 -1.66 18.56
CA GLY A 535 -15.06 -2.27 17.43
C GLY A 535 -14.22 -3.38 16.80
N TYR A 536 -14.76 -4.61 16.68
CA TYR A 536 -14.02 -5.77 16.17
C TYR A 536 -14.58 -6.34 14.87
N GLY A 537 -13.67 -6.75 13.97
CA GLY A 537 -13.92 -7.67 12.86
C GLY A 537 -14.85 -7.16 11.74
N VAL A 538 -15.43 -8.08 10.98
CA VAL A 538 -16.13 -7.82 9.70
C VAL A 538 -17.33 -6.87 9.82
N GLY A 539 -18.01 -6.86 10.97
CA GLY A 539 -19.13 -5.96 11.26
C GLY A 539 -18.80 -4.80 12.20
N GLN A 540 -17.52 -4.58 12.53
CA GLN A 540 -17.05 -3.55 13.49
C GLN A 540 -17.89 -3.50 14.78
N ILE A 541 -18.05 -4.65 15.46
CA ILE A 541 -18.93 -4.76 16.62
C ILE A 541 -18.25 -4.14 17.85
N THR A 542 -18.81 -3.06 18.39
CA THR A 542 -18.28 -2.33 19.56
C THR A 542 -19.00 -2.64 20.87
N ASP A 543 -20.33 -2.83 20.83
CA ASP A 543 -21.15 -2.98 22.04
C ASP A 543 -20.77 -4.20 22.88
N GLY A 544 -20.41 -3.95 24.13
CA GLY A 544 -20.01 -4.96 25.11
C GLY A 544 -18.66 -5.62 24.82
N MET A 545 -17.83 -5.02 23.97
CA MET A 545 -16.48 -5.52 23.62
C MET A 545 -15.34 -4.94 24.47
N ARG A 546 -15.67 -4.14 25.49
CA ARG A 546 -14.75 -3.72 26.55
C ARG A 546 -14.67 -4.79 27.66
N LEU A 547 -13.53 -4.84 28.36
CA LEU A 547 -13.32 -5.71 29.52
C LEU A 547 -14.35 -5.41 30.62
N ALA A 548 -14.82 -6.47 31.28
CA ALA A 548 -15.69 -6.33 32.44
C ALA A 548 -15.01 -5.49 33.54
N GLY A 549 -15.72 -4.48 34.05
CA GLY A 549 -15.20 -3.49 35.00
C GLY A 549 -14.38 -2.35 34.38
N ARG A 550 -14.28 -2.28 33.04
CA ARG A 550 -13.66 -1.18 32.27
C ARG A 550 -14.59 -0.66 31.17
N GLU A 551 -15.89 -0.84 31.34
CA GLU A 551 -16.93 -0.35 30.42
C GLU A 551 -17.00 1.18 30.39
N HIS A 552 -17.53 1.75 29.29
CA HIS A 552 -17.73 3.19 29.15
C HIS A 552 -19.14 3.49 28.68
N GLY A 553 -20.05 3.70 29.64
CA GLY A 553 -21.34 4.37 29.47
C GLY A 553 -22.43 3.68 28.64
N HIS A 554 -22.10 2.81 27.68
CA HIS A 554 -23.03 2.50 26.59
C HIS A 554 -23.48 1.04 26.48
N SER A 555 -22.78 0.07 27.10
CA SER A 555 -23.25 -1.33 27.22
C SER A 555 -22.43 -2.13 28.24
N PRO A 556 -23.07 -3.03 29.04
CA PRO A 556 -22.34 -4.00 29.85
C PRO A 556 -21.43 -4.90 29.01
N ALA A 557 -20.31 -5.35 29.57
CA ALA A 557 -19.43 -6.30 28.89
C ALA A 557 -20.16 -7.61 28.55
N LEU A 558 -20.00 -8.08 27.30
CA LEU A 558 -20.45 -9.41 26.90
C LEU A 558 -19.64 -10.49 27.63
N PRO A 559 -20.19 -11.71 27.82
CA PRO A 559 -19.43 -12.86 28.25
C PRO A 559 -18.13 -13.03 27.45
N ALA A 560 -17.02 -13.35 28.12
CA ALA A 560 -15.70 -13.43 27.49
C ALA A 560 -15.64 -14.37 26.27
N ALA A 561 -16.39 -15.47 26.29
CA ALA A 561 -16.48 -16.40 25.15
C ALA A 561 -17.16 -15.75 23.92
N GLN A 562 -18.15 -14.89 24.13
CA GLN A 562 -18.80 -14.12 23.05
C GLN A 562 -17.85 -13.05 22.50
N GLN A 563 -17.14 -12.33 23.38
CA GLN A 563 -16.12 -11.36 22.95
C GLN A 563 -15.02 -12.02 22.11
N GLN A 564 -14.54 -13.19 22.54
CA GLN A 564 -13.55 -13.96 21.78
C GLN A 564 -14.09 -14.43 20.43
N ALA A 565 -15.32 -14.95 20.38
CA ALA A 565 -15.94 -15.40 19.13
C ALA A 565 -16.09 -14.24 18.13
N ILE A 566 -16.59 -13.08 18.59
CA ILE A 566 -16.78 -11.88 17.75
C ILE A 566 -15.45 -11.41 17.16
N ALA A 567 -14.37 -11.40 17.93
CA ALA A 567 -13.08 -10.89 17.47
C ALA A 567 -12.29 -11.88 16.59
N LEU A 568 -12.44 -13.19 16.81
CA LEU A 568 -11.55 -14.20 16.22
C LEU A 568 -12.22 -15.08 15.15
N ASP A 569 -13.55 -15.16 15.11
CA ASP A 569 -14.32 -15.95 14.13
C ASP A 569 -15.28 -15.06 13.35
N TYR A 570 -14.98 -14.89 12.05
CA TYR A 570 -15.78 -14.09 11.13
C TYR A 570 -17.25 -14.53 11.09
N THR A 571 -17.57 -15.81 11.28
CA THR A 571 -18.96 -16.29 11.25
C THR A 571 -19.75 -15.88 12.50
N ALA A 572 -19.09 -15.81 13.65
CA ALA A 572 -19.70 -15.33 14.90
C ALA A 572 -19.86 -13.80 14.86
N ASN A 573 -18.88 -13.10 14.31
CA ASN A 573 -18.96 -11.66 14.03
C ASN A 573 -20.18 -11.34 13.13
N ILE A 574 -20.29 -12.00 11.97
CA ILE A 574 -21.40 -11.83 11.03
C ILE A 574 -22.75 -12.17 11.69
N ALA A 575 -22.80 -13.22 12.51
CA ALA A 575 -24.02 -13.59 13.23
C ALA A 575 -24.48 -12.49 14.20
N ARG A 576 -23.54 -11.87 14.91
CA ARG A 576 -23.82 -10.74 15.80
C ARG A 576 -24.20 -9.47 15.02
N ALA A 577 -23.54 -9.17 13.90
CA ALA A 577 -23.90 -8.05 13.02
C ALA A 577 -25.35 -8.20 12.49
N ALA A 578 -25.74 -9.41 12.10
CA ALA A 578 -27.13 -9.70 11.67
C ALA A 578 -28.15 -9.47 12.80
N GLN A 579 -27.82 -9.79 14.05
CA GLN A 579 -28.68 -9.48 15.20
C GLN A 579 -28.83 -7.97 15.40
N MET A 580 -27.73 -7.22 15.31
CA MET A 580 -27.74 -5.77 15.48
C MET A 580 -28.58 -5.10 14.39
N LEU A 581 -28.41 -5.49 13.13
CA LEU A 581 -29.22 -4.97 12.02
C LEU A 581 -30.71 -5.33 12.18
N THR A 582 -31.02 -6.52 12.70
CA THR A 582 -32.39 -6.90 13.08
C THR A 582 -32.95 -6.00 14.19
N ASP A 583 -32.15 -5.72 15.23
CA ASP A 583 -32.56 -4.85 16.32
C ASP A 583 -32.89 -3.44 15.79
N LYS A 584 -32.08 -2.91 14.86
CA LYS A 584 -32.32 -1.62 14.20
C LYS A 584 -33.55 -1.61 13.31
N TRP A 585 -33.79 -2.67 12.54
CA TRP A 585 -35.04 -2.83 11.78
C TRP A 585 -36.30 -2.82 12.66
N ASN A 586 -36.21 -3.46 13.82
CA ASN A 586 -37.31 -3.53 14.78
C ASN A 586 -37.47 -2.20 15.54
N GLU A 587 -36.37 -1.51 15.82
CA GLU A 587 -36.34 -0.20 16.48
C GLU A 587 -37.01 0.88 15.62
N THR A 588 -36.61 1.01 14.35
CA THR A 588 -37.19 2.02 13.44
C THR A 588 -38.69 1.83 13.24
N ARG A 589 -39.15 0.58 13.13
CA ARG A 589 -40.59 0.25 13.01
C ARG A 589 -41.39 0.60 14.25
N ARG A 590 -40.86 0.31 15.44
CA ARG A 590 -41.50 0.68 16.70
C ARG A 590 -41.54 2.20 16.88
N GLY A 591 -40.56 2.91 16.33
CA GLY A 591 -40.55 4.37 16.21
C GLY A 591 -41.45 4.94 15.11
N GLY A 592 -42.15 4.10 14.33
CA GLY A 592 -43.07 4.55 13.27
C GLY A 592 -42.41 4.96 11.97
N THR A 593 -41.12 4.66 11.78
CA THR A 593 -40.36 4.97 10.57
C THR A 593 -40.32 3.76 9.63
N THR A 594 -40.99 3.87 8.47
CA THR A 594 -40.94 2.86 7.40
C THR A 594 -40.54 3.47 6.06
N VAL A 595 -39.98 2.63 5.19
CA VAL A 595 -39.53 3.00 3.85
C VAL A 595 -40.31 2.22 2.80
N ASN A 596 -40.79 2.92 1.76
CA ASN A 596 -41.69 2.45 0.71
C ASN A 596 -42.89 1.65 1.26
N ASP A 597 -42.99 0.35 0.92
CA ASP A 597 -44.04 -0.54 1.40
C ASP A 597 -43.64 -1.34 2.66
N GLY A 598 -42.42 -1.16 3.16
CA GLY A 598 -41.92 -1.78 4.38
C GLY A 598 -41.67 -3.29 4.29
N ASP A 599 -41.77 -3.92 3.10
CA ASP A 599 -41.45 -5.33 2.89
C ASP A 599 -39.96 -5.62 3.12
N SER A 600 -39.66 -6.49 4.08
CA SER A 600 -38.30 -6.95 4.40
C SER A 600 -37.56 -7.60 3.23
N SER A 601 -38.26 -8.12 2.22
CA SER A 601 -37.64 -8.79 1.09
C SER A 601 -36.95 -7.82 0.10
N LYS A 602 -37.21 -6.52 0.24
CA LYS A 602 -36.77 -5.47 -0.70
C LYS A 602 -35.58 -4.69 -0.14
N ILE A 603 -34.56 -4.48 -0.97
CA ILE A 603 -33.27 -3.87 -0.57
C ILE A 603 -33.47 -2.47 0.03
N GLU A 604 -34.18 -1.60 -0.68
CA GLU A 604 -34.38 -0.18 -0.35
C GLU A 604 -35.11 0.02 0.97
N ASN A 605 -35.98 -0.91 1.37
CA ASN A 605 -36.76 -0.81 2.60
C ASN A 605 -35.91 -0.93 3.87
N TRP A 606 -34.64 -1.32 3.74
CA TRP A 606 -33.68 -1.36 4.84
C TRP A 606 -32.97 -0.03 5.10
N PHE A 607 -33.17 1.02 4.27
CA PHE A 607 -32.46 2.30 4.36
C PHE A 607 -32.48 2.92 5.77
N ALA A 608 -33.66 2.95 6.42
CA ALA A 608 -33.78 3.46 7.78
C ALA A 608 -33.03 2.60 8.82
N ALA A 609 -33.02 1.27 8.65
CA ALA A 609 -32.35 0.36 9.56
C ALA A 609 -30.82 0.44 9.44
N VAL A 610 -30.28 0.60 8.22
CA VAL A 610 -28.84 0.79 8.00
C VAL A 610 -28.36 2.17 8.46
N TRP A 611 -29.18 3.22 8.32
CA TRP A 611 -28.92 4.52 8.92
C TRP A 611 -28.80 4.40 10.45
N ALA A 612 -29.78 3.73 11.08
CA ALA A 612 -29.78 3.49 12.53
C ALA A 612 -28.68 2.52 12.98
N TYR A 613 -28.14 1.68 12.09
CA TYR A 613 -26.98 0.83 12.38
C TYR A 613 -25.73 1.66 12.65
N ASN A 614 -25.53 2.73 11.87
CA ASN A 614 -24.36 3.59 11.99
C ASN A 614 -24.46 4.63 13.11
N THR A 615 -25.57 5.39 13.18
CA THR A 615 -25.71 6.52 14.12
C THR A 615 -26.71 6.28 15.25
N GLY A 616 -27.47 5.18 15.21
CA GLY A 616 -28.54 4.91 16.16
C GLY A 616 -29.91 5.47 15.75
N TYR A 617 -30.92 5.13 16.55
CA TYR A 617 -32.26 5.71 16.48
C TYR A 617 -32.53 6.36 17.84
N HIS A 618 -32.62 7.69 17.87
CA HIS A 618 -32.58 8.43 19.12
C HIS A 618 -33.98 8.65 19.71
N THR A 619 -34.13 8.51 21.02
CA THR A 619 -35.39 8.74 21.73
C THR A 619 -35.39 10.11 22.40
N ALA A 620 -36.26 11.02 21.96
CA ALA A 620 -36.59 12.32 22.57
C ALA A 620 -35.44 13.02 23.34
N GLU A 621 -34.47 13.56 22.60
CA GLU A 621 -33.36 14.36 23.12
C GLU A 621 -33.53 15.82 22.67
N ASP A 622 -33.65 16.77 23.59
CA ASP A 622 -33.86 18.20 23.31
C ASP A 622 -35.01 18.49 22.31
N GLY A 623 -36.07 17.67 22.38
CA GLY A 623 -37.26 17.81 21.54
C GLY A 623 -37.13 17.23 20.12
N ALA A 624 -36.01 16.57 19.79
CA ALA A 624 -35.82 15.82 18.56
C ALA A 624 -35.80 14.30 18.82
N GLU A 625 -36.28 13.50 17.88
CA GLU A 625 -36.26 12.03 17.96
C GLU A 625 -36.07 11.43 16.56
N GLY A 626 -35.66 10.17 16.47
CA GLY A 626 -35.52 9.44 15.20
C GLY A 626 -34.10 9.32 14.66
N LEU A 627 -33.98 9.30 13.32
CA LEU A 627 -32.72 9.11 12.60
C LEU A 627 -31.90 10.41 12.56
N GLY A 628 -30.65 10.37 13.01
CA GLY A 628 -29.80 11.55 13.20
C GLY A 628 -29.42 12.30 11.92
N TRP A 629 -29.21 13.63 12.01
CA TRP A 629 -28.96 14.54 10.88
C TRP A 629 -27.73 14.21 10.03
N PHE A 630 -26.68 13.65 10.66
CA PHE A 630 -25.41 13.36 9.98
C PHE A 630 -25.61 12.53 8.71
N ASN A 631 -26.43 11.47 8.74
CA ASN A 631 -26.64 10.59 7.60
C ASN A 631 -27.82 11.01 6.70
N ASN A 632 -28.37 12.22 6.87
CA ASN A 632 -29.46 12.68 6.03
C ASN A 632 -28.98 12.96 4.59
N PRO A 633 -29.59 12.37 3.54
CA PRO A 633 -29.18 12.59 2.16
C PRO A 633 -29.08 14.07 1.74
N VAL A 634 -29.89 14.95 2.31
CA VAL A 634 -29.90 16.39 1.97
C VAL A 634 -28.86 17.20 2.75
N ASN A 635 -28.12 16.59 3.69
CA ASN A 635 -27.14 17.29 4.50
C ASN A 635 -26.05 17.93 3.61
N PRO A 636 -25.84 19.26 3.67
CA PRO A 636 -24.93 19.99 2.77
C PRO A 636 -23.46 19.56 2.83
N ILE A 637 -23.02 18.82 3.86
CA ILE A 637 -21.64 18.31 3.98
C ILE A 637 -21.28 17.28 2.92
N TYR A 638 -22.30 16.67 2.30
CA TYR A 638 -22.18 15.73 1.19
C TYR A 638 -22.38 16.45 -0.14
N ASN A 639 -21.69 16.00 -1.18
CA ASN A 639 -21.86 16.56 -2.51
C ASN A 639 -23.30 16.33 -3.00
N PRO A 640 -24.11 17.38 -3.29
CA PRO A 640 -25.49 17.20 -3.73
C PRO A 640 -25.60 16.64 -5.16
N SER A 641 -24.58 16.82 -6.02
CA SER A 641 -24.57 16.28 -7.39
C SER A 641 -24.13 14.81 -7.46
N ARG A 642 -23.89 14.14 -6.33
CA ARG A 642 -23.47 12.74 -6.31
C ARG A 642 -24.53 11.80 -6.92
N HIS A 643 -24.10 10.94 -7.83
CA HIS A 643 -24.86 9.80 -8.34
C HIS A 643 -25.01 8.66 -7.29
N SER A 644 -25.58 7.52 -7.67
CA SER A 644 -25.66 6.35 -6.79
C SER A 644 -24.27 5.75 -6.60
N PHE A 645 -23.88 5.48 -5.35
CA PHE A 645 -22.55 4.96 -5.02
C PHE A 645 -22.23 3.67 -5.78
N LEU A 646 -21.06 3.64 -6.43
CA LEU A 646 -20.52 2.56 -7.27
C LEU A 646 -21.33 2.27 -8.54
N ASP A 647 -22.22 3.16 -8.96
CA ASP A 647 -23.06 2.95 -10.14
C ASP A 647 -22.33 3.39 -11.42
N GLY A 648 -21.72 2.41 -12.10
CA GLY A 648 -20.94 2.66 -13.32
C GLY A 648 -19.51 3.11 -13.07
N ASN A 649 -19.14 3.43 -11.81
CA ASN A 649 -17.82 3.92 -11.44
C ASN A 649 -17.32 3.31 -10.11
N ALA A 650 -16.27 2.48 -10.16
CA ALA A 650 -15.67 1.94 -8.94
C ALA A 650 -14.80 2.96 -8.18
N ALA A 651 -14.43 4.08 -8.81
CA ALA A 651 -13.61 5.13 -8.21
C ALA A 651 -14.31 5.84 -7.04
N ASP A 652 -15.64 5.74 -6.93
CA ASP A 652 -16.41 6.28 -5.80
C ASP A 652 -15.87 5.77 -4.45
N ALA A 653 -15.34 4.54 -4.42
CA ALA A 653 -14.72 3.97 -3.21
C ALA A 653 -13.48 4.76 -2.72
N ALA A 654 -12.87 5.58 -3.57
CA ALA A 654 -11.79 6.50 -3.20
C ALA A 654 -12.29 7.83 -2.58
N HIS A 655 -13.57 8.17 -2.79
CA HIS A 655 -14.23 9.36 -2.21
C HIS A 655 -15.52 9.03 -1.41
N PRO A 656 -15.52 8.05 -0.50
CA PRO A 656 -16.71 7.64 0.22
C PRO A 656 -17.21 8.69 1.24
N GLN A 657 -16.45 9.76 1.47
CA GLN A 657 -16.90 10.91 2.25
C GLN A 657 -18.02 11.70 1.55
N ASP A 658 -18.20 11.55 0.24
CA ASP A 658 -19.23 12.28 -0.50
C ASP A 658 -20.63 11.69 -0.30
N TRP A 659 -20.75 10.47 0.22
CA TRP A 659 -22.03 9.78 0.45
C TRP A 659 -22.30 9.52 1.94
N PRO A 660 -23.54 9.73 2.41
CA PRO A 660 -23.96 9.26 3.73
C PRO A 660 -23.94 7.73 3.81
N TYR A 661 -23.83 7.20 5.02
CA TYR A 661 -23.66 5.76 5.28
C TYR A 661 -24.73 4.89 4.58
N GLY A 662 -26.01 5.31 4.66
CA GLY A 662 -27.12 4.57 4.06
C GLY A 662 -27.00 4.43 2.54
N GLU A 663 -26.56 5.49 1.84
CA GLU A 663 -26.36 5.46 0.39
C GLU A 663 -25.19 4.54 0.01
N LYS A 664 -24.12 4.52 0.81
CA LYS A 664 -22.97 3.63 0.59
C LYS A 664 -23.36 2.16 0.70
N VAL A 665 -24.11 1.79 1.75
CA VAL A 665 -24.59 0.41 1.94
C VAL A 665 -25.54 -0.01 0.81
N MET A 666 -26.44 0.87 0.37
CA MET A 666 -27.31 0.60 -0.79
C MET A 666 -26.51 0.44 -2.09
N GLY A 667 -25.47 1.28 -2.27
CA GLY A 667 -24.53 1.17 -3.38
C GLY A 667 -23.80 -0.17 -3.40
N PHE A 668 -23.33 -0.67 -2.25
CA PHE A 668 -22.76 -2.02 -2.14
C PHE A 668 -23.78 -3.14 -2.30
N ALA A 669 -25.03 -2.95 -1.91
CA ALA A 669 -26.07 -3.95 -2.16
C ALA A 669 -26.34 -4.06 -3.68
N ALA A 670 -26.32 -2.92 -4.37
CA ALA A 670 -26.45 -2.84 -5.81
C ALA A 670 -25.19 -3.29 -6.54
N ASN A 671 -24.00 -2.92 -6.12
CA ASN A 671 -22.73 -3.08 -6.85
C ASN A 671 -21.67 -3.76 -5.96
N SER A 672 -20.69 -4.46 -6.52
CA SER A 672 -19.65 -5.14 -5.74
C SER A 672 -18.26 -4.65 -6.14
N LEU A 673 -17.32 -4.69 -5.20
CA LEU A 673 -15.90 -4.41 -5.42
C LEU A 673 -15.14 -5.66 -5.91
N GLY A 674 -13.97 -5.44 -6.50
CA GLY A 674 -12.93 -6.47 -6.61
C GLY A 674 -12.20 -6.63 -5.28
N LEU A 675 -12.03 -7.86 -4.81
CA LEU A 675 -11.34 -8.20 -3.57
C LEU A 675 -10.42 -9.41 -3.78
N ILE A 676 -9.39 -9.52 -2.95
CA ILE A 676 -8.43 -10.61 -3.04
C ILE A 676 -9.00 -11.87 -2.40
N GLU A 677 -8.92 -12.99 -3.12
CA GLU A 677 -9.37 -14.31 -2.66
C GLU A 677 -8.20 -15.17 -2.15
N LYS A 678 -7.00 -15.00 -2.73
CA LYS A 678 -5.78 -15.74 -2.38
C LYS A 678 -4.55 -14.95 -2.82
N GLN A 679 -3.45 -15.11 -2.08
CA GLN A 679 -2.16 -14.55 -2.46
C GLN A 679 -1.02 -15.52 -2.16
N THR A 680 -0.05 -15.61 -3.07
CA THR A 680 1.19 -16.34 -2.84
C THR A 680 2.36 -15.56 -3.38
N VAL A 681 3.56 -15.87 -2.89
CA VAL A 681 4.79 -15.21 -3.33
C VAL A 681 5.05 -15.38 -4.83
N GLU A 682 4.86 -16.58 -5.38
CA GLU A 682 5.10 -16.87 -6.80
C GLU A 682 3.92 -16.51 -7.73
N GLY A 683 2.70 -16.43 -7.19
CA GLY A 683 1.46 -16.30 -7.97
C GLY A 683 0.83 -14.91 -7.95
N GLY A 684 1.31 -14.02 -7.08
CA GLY A 684 0.68 -12.71 -6.82
C GLY A 684 -0.70 -12.85 -6.19
N ALA A 685 -1.45 -11.75 -6.16
CA ALA A 685 -2.83 -11.73 -5.67
C ALA A 685 -3.83 -12.18 -6.75
N VAL A 686 -4.79 -13.01 -6.32
CA VAL A 686 -5.93 -13.45 -7.13
C VAL A 686 -7.15 -12.64 -6.72
N GLU A 687 -7.65 -11.79 -7.61
CA GLU A 687 -8.83 -10.95 -7.38
C GLU A 687 -10.13 -11.58 -7.91
N VAL A 688 -11.21 -11.36 -7.19
CA VAL A 688 -12.58 -11.77 -7.54
C VAL A 688 -13.58 -10.68 -7.20
N VAL A 689 -14.77 -10.75 -7.80
CA VAL A 689 -15.90 -9.95 -7.30
C VAL A 689 -16.24 -10.39 -5.87
N GLY A 690 -16.27 -9.42 -4.94
CA GLY A 690 -16.45 -9.64 -3.51
C GLY A 690 -17.68 -10.48 -3.15
N PHE A 691 -18.85 -10.16 -3.72
CA PHE A 691 -20.07 -10.96 -3.54
C PHE A 691 -21.06 -10.74 -4.70
N ARG A 692 -22.11 -11.58 -4.80
CA ARG A 692 -23.18 -11.37 -5.80
C ARG A 692 -24.08 -10.22 -5.36
N THR A 693 -24.29 -9.29 -6.27
CA THR A 693 -25.15 -8.13 -6.05
C THR A 693 -26.62 -8.47 -6.14
N ALA A 694 -27.46 -7.55 -5.68
CA ALA A 694 -28.91 -7.64 -5.83
C ALA A 694 -29.31 -7.46 -7.29
N TRP A 695 -30.57 -7.76 -7.61
CA TRP A 695 -31.12 -7.62 -8.96
C TRP A 695 -32.47 -6.90 -8.95
N TRP A 696 -32.78 -6.21 -10.04
CA TRP A 696 -33.98 -5.40 -10.20
C TRP A 696 -34.80 -5.89 -11.40
N ASN A 697 -36.13 -5.78 -11.32
CA ASN A 697 -37.00 -6.08 -12.46
C ASN A 697 -36.88 -5.00 -13.53
N GLY A 698 -37.05 -5.39 -14.79
CA GLY A 698 -37.05 -4.47 -15.92
C GLY A 698 -36.48 -5.08 -17.19
N ASN A 699 -36.55 -4.32 -18.27
CA ASN A 699 -35.79 -4.58 -19.50
C ASN A 699 -34.39 -3.94 -19.42
N GLY A 700 -33.61 -4.00 -20.50
CA GLY A 700 -32.26 -3.43 -20.55
C GLY A 700 -32.14 -1.91 -20.30
N THR A 701 -33.26 -1.19 -20.13
CA THR A 701 -33.29 0.24 -19.79
C THR A 701 -33.89 0.47 -18.40
N SER A 702 -35.08 -0.09 -18.14
CA SER A 702 -35.80 0.08 -16.87
C SER A 702 -35.15 -0.68 -15.70
N GLY A 703 -34.50 -1.82 -15.96
CA GLY A 703 -33.77 -2.57 -14.94
C GLY A 703 -32.59 -1.79 -14.37
N PRO A 704 -31.66 -1.31 -15.22
CA PRO A 704 -30.59 -0.40 -14.80
C PRO A 704 -31.12 0.86 -14.11
N ALA A 705 -32.13 1.53 -14.66
CA ALA A 705 -32.72 2.71 -14.02
C ALA A 705 -33.28 2.42 -12.62
N ASN A 706 -33.95 1.27 -12.44
CA ASN A 706 -34.42 0.82 -11.14
C ASN A 706 -33.27 0.56 -10.17
N ARG A 707 -32.16 -0.01 -10.64
CA ARG A 707 -30.94 -0.23 -9.84
C ARG A 707 -30.30 1.09 -9.42
N THR A 708 -30.12 2.04 -10.33
CA THR A 708 -29.61 3.39 -10.04
C THR A 708 -30.49 4.10 -9.00
N ALA A 709 -31.81 3.92 -9.08
CA ALA A 709 -32.76 4.45 -8.10
C ALA A 709 -32.76 3.73 -6.73
N VAL A 710 -31.77 2.87 -6.43
CA VAL A 710 -31.55 2.36 -5.07
C VAL A 710 -31.20 3.50 -4.09
N LYS A 711 -30.52 4.55 -4.60
CA LYS A 711 -30.30 5.82 -3.90
C LYS A 711 -31.61 6.62 -3.85
N PRO A 712 -32.03 7.13 -2.68
CA PRO A 712 -33.19 8.01 -2.59
C PRO A 712 -32.90 9.39 -3.20
N PRO A 713 -33.90 10.08 -3.78
CA PRO A 713 -33.81 11.52 -4.06
C PRO A 713 -33.46 12.32 -2.80
N LEU A 714 -32.71 13.42 -2.91
CA LEU A 714 -32.18 14.18 -1.76
C LEU A 714 -33.29 14.62 -0.79
N SER A 715 -34.44 15.06 -1.29
CA SER A 715 -35.54 15.58 -0.48
C SER A 715 -36.36 14.51 0.26
N THR A 716 -36.05 13.22 0.08
CA THR A 716 -36.88 12.10 0.58
C THR A 716 -37.06 12.13 2.10
N PHE A 717 -36.01 12.51 2.85
CA PHE A 717 -35.98 12.55 4.32
C PHE A 717 -35.93 14.00 4.85
N CYS A 718 -36.60 14.92 4.16
CA CYS A 718 -36.58 16.33 4.48
C CYS A 718 -37.99 16.93 4.44
N SER A 719 -38.53 17.30 5.59
CA SER A 719 -39.82 17.95 5.70
C SER A 719 -39.89 18.88 6.91
N VAL A 720 -40.33 20.11 6.68
CA VAL A 720 -40.48 21.12 7.73
C VAL A 720 -41.39 20.63 8.86
N SER A 721 -42.44 19.86 8.53
CA SER A 721 -43.38 19.34 9.53
C SER A 721 -42.93 18.08 10.26
N VAL A 722 -41.85 17.43 9.80
CA VAL A 722 -41.37 16.16 10.38
C VAL A 722 -40.09 16.39 11.16
N ASN A 723 -39.13 17.11 10.57
CA ASN A 723 -37.78 17.25 11.11
C ASN A 723 -37.20 18.65 10.91
N ASP A 724 -38.04 19.68 10.76
CA ASP A 724 -37.60 21.08 10.60
C ASP A 724 -36.62 21.27 9.41
N CYS A 725 -36.74 20.41 8.40
CA CYS A 725 -35.87 20.37 7.22
C CYS A 725 -36.56 20.91 5.98
N SER A 726 -35.85 21.73 5.20
CA SER A 726 -36.34 22.25 3.93
C SER A 726 -35.31 22.02 2.81
N ALA A 727 -35.67 21.21 1.81
CA ALA A 727 -34.78 20.89 0.68
C ALA A 727 -34.53 22.09 -0.26
N VAL A 728 -35.34 23.14 -0.12
CA VAL A 728 -35.29 24.37 -0.90
C VAL A 728 -35.75 25.49 0.03
N HIS A 729 -34.85 26.39 0.47
CA HIS A 729 -35.12 27.62 1.27
C HIS A 729 -35.13 27.49 2.82
N PRO A 730 -34.98 28.59 3.58
CA PRO A 730 -33.77 29.37 3.76
C PRO A 730 -32.73 28.69 4.66
N ALA A 731 -32.96 27.49 5.22
CA ALA A 731 -31.93 26.73 5.94
C ALA A 731 -32.27 25.25 5.78
N VAL A 732 -31.32 24.42 5.34
CA VAL A 732 -31.62 23.01 5.06
C VAL A 732 -32.05 22.29 6.34
N CYS A 733 -31.36 22.56 7.45
CA CYS A 733 -31.85 22.30 8.80
C CYS A 733 -32.11 23.65 9.48
N SER A 734 -33.34 23.88 9.96
CA SER A 734 -33.74 25.16 10.56
C SER A 734 -33.58 25.23 12.08
N ARG A 735 -32.96 24.20 12.69
CA ARG A 735 -32.66 24.15 14.12
C ARG A 735 -31.20 24.48 14.38
N ASP A 736 -30.96 25.33 15.38
CA ASP A 736 -29.61 25.77 15.81
C ASP A 736 -28.79 24.62 16.46
N ASP A 737 -29.43 23.52 16.86
CA ASP A 737 -28.76 22.33 17.43
C ASP A 737 -28.48 21.23 16.39
N PHE A 738 -28.81 21.47 15.12
CA PHE A 738 -28.73 20.51 14.02
C PHE A 738 -29.44 19.17 14.26
N LYS A 739 -30.42 19.14 15.17
CA LYS A 739 -31.21 17.93 15.44
C LYS A 739 -32.42 17.81 14.52
N CYS A 740 -32.22 18.01 13.21
CA CYS A 740 -33.24 17.78 12.17
C CYS A 740 -33.46 16.28 11.91
N TRP A 741 -33.82 15.54 12.96
CA TRP A 741 -33.89 14.09 13.00
C TRP A 741 -35.19 13.55 12.41
N TRP A 742 -35.11 12.47 11.63
CA TRP A 742 -36.25 11.95 10.86
C TRP A 742 -37.01 10.85 11.59
N THR A 743 -38.34 11.01 11.71
CA THR A 743 -39.25 10.04 12.35
C THR A 743 -40.33 9.49 11.42
N GLY A 744 -40.57 10.13 10.27
CA GLY A 744 -41.69 9.84 9.39
C GLY A 744 -41.55 8.60 8.49
N ASN A 745 -42.58 8.33 7.71
CA ASN A 745 -42.51 7.37 6.60
C ASN A 745 -41.96 8.04 5.35
N ALA A 746 -41.12 7.33 4.60
CA ALA A 746 -40.48 7.83 3.39
C ALA A 746 -40.75 6.90 2.20
N THR A 747 -41.08 7.45 1.03
CA THR A 747 -41.34 6.67 -0.18
C THR A 747 -40.71 7.36 -1.40
N TRP A 748 -39.89 6.63 -2.14
CA TRP A 748 -39.41 7.07 -3.47
C TRP A 748 -39.66 6.03 -4.58
N LYS A 749 -40.01 4.80 -4.21
CA LYS A 749 -40.43 3.73 -5.12
C LYS A 749 -41.85 3.29 -4.84
N ASN A 750 -42.80 3.94 -5.52
CA ASN A 750 -44.24 3.74 -5.31
C ASN A 750 -44.73 2.32 -5.62
N ASP A 751 -44.13 1.64 -6.62
CA ASP A 751 -44.36 0.22 -6.90
C ASP A 751 -43.13 -0.59 -6.48
N CYS A 752 -42.86 -0.65 -5.18
CA CYS A 752 -41.69 -1.33 -4.65
C CYS A 752 -41.70 -2.83 -4.96
N SER A 753 -42.88 -3.43 -5.15
CA SER A 753 -43.02 -4.82 -5.59
C SER A 753 -42.24 -5.12 -6.88
N TYR A 754 -42.27 -4.17 -7.83
CA TYR A 754 -41.57 -4.25 -9.11
C TYR A 754 -40.23 -3.51 -9.12
N THR A 755 -40.19 -2.28 -8.62
CA THR A 755 -39.07 -1.34 -8.80
C THR A 755 -37.99 -1.45 -7.73
N CYS A 756 -38.26 -2.09 -6.60
CA CYS A 756 -37.23 -2.33 -5.57
C CYS A 756 -36.38 -3.58 -5.88
N GLY A 757 -35.19 -3.58 -5.31
CA GLY A 757 -34.19 -4.63 -5.47
C GLY A 757 -34.61 -5.92 -4.78
N ASN A 758 -34.16 -7.03 -5.34
CA ASN A 758 -34.43 -8.37 -4.84
C ASN A 758 -33.11 -9.07 -4.51
N GLU A 759 -33.17 -9.91 -3.48
CA GLU A 759 -32.03 -10.71 -3.03
C GLU A 759 -31.51 -11.65 -4.13
N PHE A 760 -30.19 -11.84 -4.16
CA PHE A 760 -29.53 -12.93 -4.87
C PHE A 760 -28.84 -13.87 -3.85
N GLU A 761 -29.24 -15.14 -3.79
CA GLU A 761 -28.59 -16.11 -2.90
C GLU A 761 -27.67 -17.02 -3.71
N ARG A 762 -26.34 -16.77 -3.66
CA ARG A 762 -25.33 -17.60 -4.34
C ARG A 762 -25.34 -19.02 -3.78
N PHE A 763 -25.26 -19.13 -2.46
CA PHE A 763 -25.23 -20.40 -1.75
C PHE A 763 -26.64 -20.76 -1.28
N ALA A 764 -27.57 -21.03 -2.19
CA ALA A 764 -28.95 -21.37 -1.81
C ALA A 764 -29.02 -22.60 -0.86
N PRO A 765 -30.12 -22.80 -0.10
CA PRO A 765 -30.29 -23.95 0.80
C PRO A 765 -30.41 -25.31 0.07
N ALA A 766 -29.31 -25.79 -0.48
CA ALA A 766 -29.17 -27.12 -1.08
C ALA A 766 -28.01 -27.84 -0.38
N ALA A 767 -28.08 -29.17 -0.34
CA ALA A 767 -27.11 -30.00 0.38
C ALA A 767 -25.65 -29.66 0.02
N ASP A 768 -25.38 -29.38 -1.26
CA ASP A 768 -24.04 -29.11 -1.80
C ASP A 768 -23.44 -27.77 -1.32
N TYR A 769 -24.25 -26.83 -0.81
CA TYR A 769 -23.81 -25.50 -0.36
C TYR A 769 -23.87 -25.30 1.16
N MET A 770 -24.11 -26.38 1.91
CA MET A 770 -24.18 -26.32 3.38
C MET A 770 -22.81 -26.31 4.04
N ALA A 771 -21.76 -26.80 3.37
CA ALA A 771 -20.41 -26.79 3.88
C ALA A 771 -19.79 -25.38 3.80
N GLU A 772 -18.99 -25.04 4.81
CA GLU A 772 -18.17 -23.82 4.80
C GLU A 772 -17.18 -23.88 3.63
N GLN A 773 -17.00 -22.73 2.97
CA GLN A 773 -16.06 -22.63 1.86
C GLN A 773 -14.63 -22.90 2.34
N ALA A 774 -13.86 -23.66 1.56
CA ALA A 774 -12.47 -23.98 1.88
C ALA A 774 -11.64 -22.70 2.08
N ASN A 775 -10.70 -22.74 3.03
CA ASN A 775 -9.77 -21.65 3.27
C ASN A 775 -8.94 -21.38 2.00
N GLY A 776 -8.70 -20.10 1.70
CA GLY A 776 -7.58 -19.76 0.82
C GLY A 776 -6.29 -20.20 1.51
N GLU A 777 -5.35 -20.79 0.80
CA GLU A 777 -4.04 -21.11 1.37
C GLU A 777 -3.04 -20.03 0.97
N SER A 778 -3.19 -18.83 1.55
CA SER A 778 -2.18 -17.78 1.43
C SER A 778 -1.09 -18.02 2.48
N PHE A 779 0.18 -17.87 2.08
CA PHE A 779 1.38 -17.97 2.93
C PHE A 779 1.31 -19.08 3.99
N PRO A 780 1.29 -20.37 3.58
CA PRO A 780 1.11 -21.47 4.52
C PRO A 780 2.28 -21.55 5.54
N PRO A 781 1.99 -21.85 6.82
CA PRO A 781 3.02 -21.94 7.85
C PRO A 781 3.99 -23.10 7.62
N SER A 782 5.22 -22.94 8.11
CA SER A 782 6.26 -23.97 8.12
C SER A 782 6.25 -24.75 9.44
N CYS A 783 5.94 -26.04 9.38
CA CYS A 783 5.97 -26.93 10.56
C CYS A 783 7.05 -28.02 10.42
N THR A 784 8.22 -27.66 9.91
CA THR A 784 9.29 -28.62 9.60
C THR A 784 10.66 -28.16 10.09
N ARG A 785 11.56 -29.13 10.28
CA ARG A 785 12.99 -28.89 10.53
C ARG A 785 13.81 -28.91 9.24
N ALA A 786 13.17 -28.93 8.08
CA ALA A 786 13.85 -28.88 6.79
C ALA A 786 14.83 -27.68 6.74
N GLY A 787 16.03 -27.89 6.21
CA GLY A 787 17.11 -26.88 6.23
C GLY A 787 18.00 -26.93 7.49
N LEU A 788 17.55 -27.53 8.60
CA LEU A 788 18.36 -27.67 9.81
C LEU A 788 19.05 -29.04 9.95
N PRO A 789 20.32 -29.07 10.39
CA PRO A 789 20.98 -30.30 10.79
C PRO A 789 20.33 -30.97 12.00
N SER A 790 20.45 -32.30 12.08
CA SER A 790 19.98 -33.07 13.24
C SER A 790 20.66 -32.60 14.53
N GLY A 791 19.89 -32.55 15.62
CA GLY A 791 20.37 -32.10 16.93
C GLY A 791 20.36 -30.58 17.15
N SER A 792 19.95 -29.80 16.15
CA SER A 792 19.77 -28.34 16.29
C SER A 792 18.70 -28.01 17.34
N LEU A 793 18.96 -26.95 18.09
CA LEU A 793 18.19 -26.51 19.24
C LEU A 793 17.45 -25.24 18.85
N ILE A 794 16.15 -25.36 18.62
CA ILE A 794 15.31 -24.27 18.12
C ILE A 794 14.77 -23.47 19.31
N VAL A 795 14.88 -22.16 19.25
CA VAL A 795 14.21 -21.18 20.11
C VAL A 795 13.25 -20.41 19.21
N ASP A 796 11.97 -20.61 19.44
CA ASP A 796 10.85 -19.99 18.73
C ASP A 796 10.53 -18.61 19.32
N ASP A 797 9.87 -17.73 18.57
CA ASP A 797 9.35 -16.44 19.08
C ASP A 797 8.15 -16.62 20.01
N VAL A 798 7.42 -17.73 19.90
CA VAL A 798 6.34 -18.09 20.83
C VAL A 798 6.93 -18.70 22.11
N PRO A 799 6.88 -18.01 23.27
CA PRO A 799 7.57 -18.47 24.47
C PRO A 799 6.87 -19.69 25.11
N LEU A 800 7.67 -20.68 25.55
CA LEU A 800 7.16 -21.87 26.25
C LEU A 800 6.56 -21.58 27.63
N GLN A 801 6.88 -20.44 28.24
CA GLN A 801 6.27 -19.97 29.49
C GLN A 801 6.36 -18.44 29.57
N THR A 802 5.21 -17.77 29.60
CA THR A 802 5.10 -16.41 30.14
C THR A 802 4.27 -16.45 31.43
N ASP A 803 4.10 -15.30 32.08
CA ASP A 803 3.14 -15.11 33.19
C ASP A 803 1.69 -15.57 32.83
N ALA A 804 1.42 -15.88 31.55
CA ALA A 804 0.17 -16.40 31.02
C ALA A 804 0.13 -17.93 30.77
N GLY A 805 1.15 -18.69 31.20
CA GLY A 805 1.26 -20.15 31.01
C GLY A 805 1.97 -20.56 29.70
N PRO A 806 1.98 -21.86 29.34
CA PRO A 806 2.53 -22.33 28.06
C PRO A 806 1.75 -21.74 26.90
N ILE A 807 2.45 -21.06 25.99
CA ILE A 807 1.86 -20.52 24.77
C ILE A 807 2.18 -21.49 23.64
N HIS A 808 1.13 -22.03 23.04
CA HIS A 808 1.23 -22.66 21.73
C HIS A 808 0.38 -21.80 20.79
N ALA A 809 1.01 -21.11 19.84
CA ALA A 809 0.29 -20.75 18.63
C ALA A 809 -0.02 -22.08 17.95
N SER A 810 -1.31 -22.46 17.91
CA SER A 810 -1.69 -23.60 17.08
C SER A 810 -1.83 -23.05 15.67
N PRO A 811 -1.14 -23.62 14.68
CA PRO A 811 -1.25 -23.13 13.31
C PRO A 811 -2.71 -23.16 12.86
N ALA A 812 -3.11 -22.14 12.08
CA ALA A 812 -4.42 -22.09 11.44
C ALA A 812 -4.71 -23.33 10.58
N ASN A 813 -3.63 -24.00 10.13
CA ASN A 813 -3.69 -25.23 9.36
C ASN A 813 -3.59 -26.49 10.28
N PRO A 814 -4.65 -27.31 10.39
CA PRO A 814 -4.64 -28.53 11.19
C PRO A 814 -3.68 -29.62 10.70
N ALA A 815 -3.11 -29.50 9.49
CA ALA A 815 -2.07 -30.38 8.98
C ALA A 815 -0.65 -30.02 9.48
N CYS A 816 -0.49 -28.89 10.16
CA CYS A 816 0.79 -28.35 10.60
C CYS A 816 1.06 -28.78 12.05
N THR A 817 2.02 -29.69 12.27
CA THR A 817 2.39 -30.15 13.62
C THR A 817 3.60 -29.37 14.12
N THR A 818 3.43 -28.64 15.23
CA THR A 818 4.48 -27.77 15.78
C THR A 818 5.79 -28.52 16.03
N VAL A 819 6.90 -27.89 15.62
CA VAL A 819 8.25 -28.33 15.90
C VAL A 819 8.62 -27.99 17.34
N ALA A 820 9.23 -28.95 18.05
CA ALA A 820 9.66 -28.74 19.43
C ALA A 820 10.72 -27.62 19.53
N THR A 821 10.44 -26.66 20.41
CA THR A 821 11.26 -25.51 20.77
C THR A 821 11.85 -25.66 22.19
N THR A 822 12.89 -24.89 22.51
CA THR A 822 13.55 -24.77 23.82
C THR A 822 13.85 -23.30 24.11
N GLY A 823 14.20 -22.96 25.35
CA GLY A 823 14.60 -21.61 25.70
C GLY A 823 13.41 -20.65 25.78
N SER A 824 13.66 -19.37 25.50
CA SER A 824 12.67 -18.29 25.61
C SER A 824 12.92 -17.16 24.62
N PHE A 825 11.86 -16.52 24.17
CA PHE A 825 11.89 -15.25 23.44
C PHE A 825 11.31 -14.12 24.29
N ARG A 826 11.85 -12.91 24.12
CA ARG A 826 11.42 -11.70 24.83
C ARG A 826 11.63 -10.47 23.96
N PHE A 827 10.68 -9.54 24.00
CA PHE A 827 10.89 -8.19 23.51
C PHE A 827 11.49 -7.27 24.58
N ASP A 828 12.26 -6.28 24.14
CA ASP A 828 12.59 -5.08 24.88
C ASP A 828 12.11 -3.88 24.05
N PHE A 829 11.00 -3.30 24.49
CA PHE A 829 10.39 -2.12 23.88
C PHE A 829 11.11 -0.86 24.34
N GLY A 830 11.16 0.13 23.44
CA GLY A 830 11.71 1.46 23.66
C GLY A 830 11.13 2.17 24.89
N ALA A 831 11.74 3.28 25.30
CA ALA A 831 11.32 4.00 26.50
C ALA A 831 9.82 4.36 26.46
N PRO A 832 9.07 4.21 27.56
CA PRO A 832 7.65 4.54 27.56
C PRO A 832 7.43 6.05 27.34
N GLY A 833 6.30 6.39 26.73
CA GLY A 833 5.83 7.75 26.55
C GLY A 833 5.35 8.40 27.86
N GLY A 834 4.82 9.62 27.75
CA GLY A 834 4.34 10.41 28.91
C GLY A 834 3.24 9.73 29.73
N SER A 835 2.43 8.86 29.11
CA SER A 835 1.36 8.09 29.77
C SER A 835 1.85 6.82 30.48
N GLY A 836 3.12 6.44 30.33
CA GLY A 836 3.67 5.18 30.84
C GLY A 836 3.50 3.97 29.90
N SER A 837 2.86 4.16 28.74
CA SER A 837 2.72 3.14 27.68
C SER A 837 3.90 3.15 26.70
N HIS A 838 4.17 2.01 26.07
CA HIS A 838 5.23 1.84 25.08
C HIS A 838 4.69 2.07 23.66
N GLN A 839 5.07 3.20 23.04
CA GLN A 839 4.57 3.60 21.72
C GLN A 839 4.97 2.63 20.61
N SER A 840 6.16 2.02 20.70
CA SER A 840 6.63 0.99 19.78
C SER A 840 5.68 -0.20 19.63
N LYS A 841 4.79 -0.45 20.60
CA LYS A 841 3.80 -1.55 20.50
C LYS A 841 2.71 -1.29 19.46
N ILE A 842 2.44 -0.01 19.15
CA ILE A 842 1.52 0.38 18.08
C ILE A 842 2.00 -0.25 16.75
N ASP A 843 3.31 -0.21 16.53
CA ASP A 843 4.03 -0.71 15.36
C ASP A 843 4.51 -2.18 15.52
N THR A 844 3.89 -2.94 16.42
CA THR A 844 4.15 -4.38 16.58
C THR A 844 2.96 -5.16 16.05
N HIS A 845 3.22 -6.14 15.18
CA HIS A 845 2.22 -6.94 14.51
C HIS A 845 2.56 -8.44 14.60
N GLN A 846 1.55 -9.31 14.41
CA GLN A 846 1.70 -10.77 14.38
C GLN A 846 0.96 -11.38 13.19
N LEU A 847 1.48 -12.49 12.68
CA LEU A 847 0.90 -13.26 11.57
C LEU A 847 0.99 -14.76 11.83
N GLY A 848 0.04 -15.51 11.28
CA GLY A 848 -0.19 -16.95 11.46
C GLY A 848 0.57 -17.82 10.45
N ALA A 849 1.70 -17.32 9.96
CA ALA A 849 2.62 -17.97 9.03
C ALA A 849 3.99 -18.17 9.71
N GLY A 850 5.08 -18.35 8.96
CA GLY A 850 6.40 -18.59 9.59
C GLY A 850 6.55 -19.98 10.21
N LEU A 851 7.60 -20.19 11.00
CA LEU A 851 7.78 -21.43 11.75
C LEU A 851 6.65 -21.60 12.77
N ASN A 852 6.12 -22.82 12.91
CA ASN A 852 5.05 -23.16 13.86
C ASN A 852 3.75 -22.35 13.71
N GLY A 853 3.60 -21.57 12.63
CA GLY A 853 2.41 -20.75 12.37
C GLY A 853 2.30 -19.52 13.26
N HIS A 854 3.44 -18.93 13.62
CA HIS A 854 3.48 -17.61 14.20
C HIS A 854 4.81 -16.89 13.89
N PHE A 855 4.76 -15.60 13.58
CA PHE A 855 5.90 -14.69 13.74
C PHE A 855 5.43 -13.28 14.07
N TYR A 856 6.31 -12.48 14.67
CA TYR A 856 6.11 -11.05 14.86
C TYR A 856 6.81 -10.24 13.78
N PHE A 857 6.27 -9.08 13.41
CA PHE A 857 6.98 -8.11 12.59
C PHE A 857 6.67 -6.67 13.00
N SER A 858 7.51 -5.74 12.52
CA SER A 858 7.41 -4.30 12.68
C SER A 858 8.02 -3.62 11.45
N HIS A 859 8.04 -2.29 11.40
CA HIS A 859 8.73 -1.56 10.35
C HIS A 859 10.11 -1.09 10.84
N THR A 860 11.07 -0.90 9.94
CA THR A 860 12.40 -0.37 10.27
C THR A 860 12.37 1.11 10.67
N TRP A 861 13.30 1.52 11.55
CA TRP A 861 13.45 2.90 12.05
C TRP A 861 14.93 3.32 12.06
N ASN A 862 15.25 4.59 11.77
CA ASN A 862 16.62 5.09 11.90
C ASN A 862 17.03 5.33 13.36
N ALA A 863 18.32 5.58 13.60
CA ALA A 863 18.89 5.74 14.95
C ALA A 863 18.84 7.18 15.54
N ARG A 864 18.09 8.14 14.95
CA ARG A 864 18.00 9.53 15.46
C ARG A 864 17.32 9.59 16.83
N GLN A 865 17.41 10.71 17.57
CA GLN A 865 17.01 10.78 19.00
C GLN A 865 15.56 10.34 19.31
N ASP A 866 14.63 10.49 18.37
CA ASP A 866 13.21 10.05 18.44
C ASP A 866 13.03 8.52 18.33
N SER A 867 14.07 7.80 17.88
CA SER A 867 14.10 6.33 17.73
C SER A 867 13.99 5.55 19.04
N ARG A 868 14.28 6.17 20.20
CA ARG A 868 14.26 5.45 21.47
C ARG A 868 12.87 5.01 21.92
N GLN A 869 11.81 5.66 21.44
CA GLN A 869 10.43 5.29 21.78
C GLN A 869 9.82 4.30 20.78
N GLY A 870 10.26 4.34 19.51
CA GLY A 870 9.86 3.41 18.45
C GLY A 870 10.70 2.13 18.37
N ALA A 871 11.83 2.06 19.09
CA ALA A 871 12.70 0.89 19.10
C ALA A 871 12.01 -0.38 19.64
N ILE A 872 12.22 -1.48 18.94
CA ILE A 872 11.82 -2.83 19.32
C ILE A 872 13.05 -3.71 19.16
N THR A 873 13.37 -4.50 20.19
CA THR A 873 14.39 -5.54 20.12
C THR A 873 13.81 -6.86 20.57
N GLY A 874 13.77 -7.85 19.69
CA GLY A 874 13.44 -9.23 20.04
C GLY A 874 14.71 -10.02 20.36
N THR A 875 14.71 -10.79 21.44
CA THR A 875 15.85 -11.59 21.91
C THR A 875 15.45 -13.05 22.14
N TRP A 876 16.09 -13.96 21.40
CA TRP A 876 16.03 -15.41 21.63
C TRP A 876 17.14 -15.81 22.60
N SER A 877 16.77 -16.48 23.69
CA SER A 877 17.70 -17.08 24.65
C SER A 877 17.57 -18.59 24.68
N LEU A 878 18.68 -19.29 24.52
CA LEU A 878 18.68 -20.76 24.53
C LEU A 878 18.34 -21.34 25.93
N GLY A 879 18.48 -20.54 26.99
CA GLY A 879 18.17 -20.95 28.37
C GLY A 879 19.13 -21.98 28.98
N ARG A 880 20.22 -22.31 28.30
CA ARG A 880 21.29 -23.20 28.80
C ARG A 880 22.66 -22.78 28.27
N SER A 881 23.70 -23.07 29.03
CA SER A 881 25.06 -22.75 28.63
C SER A 881 25.60 -23.68 27.55
N LEU A 882 26.36 -23.12 26.63
CA LEU A 882 27.24 -23.81 25.68
C LEU A 882 28.69 -23.45 26.00
N SER A 883 29.60 -24.41 25.82
CA SER A 883 31.05 -24.26 26.04
C SER A 883 31.84 -24.81 24.84
N GLN A 884 31.35 -24.52 23.63
CA GLN A 884 31.84 -25.11 22.38
C GLN A 884 31.44 -24.24 21.19
N TRP A 885 32.10 -24.48 20.06
CA TRP A 885 31.71 -23.91 18.77
C TRP A 885 30.31 -24.37 18.38
N SER A 886 29.47 -23.44 17.94
CA SER A 886 28.13 -23.75 17.44
C SER A 886 27.77 -22.84 16.26
N ARG A 887 27.04 -23.40 15.29
CA ARG A 887 26.45 -22.61 14.19
C ARG A 887 25.10 -22.05 14.64
N VAL A 888 24.83 -20.80 14.26
CA VAL A 888 23.55 -20.13 14.53
C VAL A 888 22.78 -19.99 13.22
N PHE A 889 21.54 -20.43 13.20
CA PHE A 889 20.59 -20.20 12.11
C PHE A 889 19.46 -19.29 12.57
N VAL A 890 18.91 -18.51 11.64
CA VAL A 890 17.67 -17.75 11.80
C VAL A 890 16.63 -18.29 10.82
N HIS A 891 15.38 -18.39 11.24
CA HIS A 891 14.26 -18.68 10.34
C HIS A 891 13.71 -17.34 9.81
N LEU A 892 13.53 -17.25 8.50
CA LEU A 892 12.99 -16.09 7.82
C LEU A 892 11.63 -16.48 7.22
N PRO A 893 10.54 -15.77 7.52
CA PRO A 893 9.24 -16.04 6.93
C PRO A 893 9.19 -15.58 5.46
N ASP A 894 8.20 -16.09 4.72
CA ASP A 894 8.06 -15.87 3.28
C ASP A 894 7.52 -14.47 2.89
N HIS A 895 6.92 -13.75 3.83
CA HIS A 895 6.42 -12.38 3.68
C HIS A 895 6.57 -11.57 4.99
N ALA A 896 6.31 -10.26 4.95
CA ALA A 896 6.49 -9.32 6.06
C ALA A 896 7.89 -9.36 6.74
N ALA A 897 8.93 -9.69 5.96
CA ALA A 897 10.33 -9.81 6.39
C ALA A 897 11.25 -9.31 5.26
N TRP A 898 11.31 -7.99 5.09
CA TRP A 898 11.81 -7.34 3.88
C TRP A 898 13.01 -6.44 4.10
N ALA A 899 13.45 -6.26 5.34
CA ALA A 899 14.60 -5.45 5.70
C ALA A 899 15.86 -5.90 4.95
N PRO A 900 16.50 -5.03 4.15
CA PRO A 900 17.70 -5.36 3.40
C PRO A 900 18.93 -5.47 4.31
N ASP A 901 18.90 -4.81 5.48
CA ASP A 901 20.02 -4.72 6.42
C ASP A 901 19.65 -5.15 7.85
N ALA A 902 18.98 -6.29 8.03
CA ALA A 902 18.63 -6.79 9.35
C ALA A 902 19.89 -7.17 10.15
N LYS A 903 20.12 -6.48 11.29
CA LYS A 903 21.32 -6.63 12.13
C LYS A 903 21.05 -7.55 13.33
N TYR A 904 21.58 -8.76 13.25
CA TYR A 904 21.53 -9.74 14.34
C TYR A 904 22.75 -9.60 15.24
N THR A 905 22.53 -9.50 16.55
CA THR A 905 23.58 -9.46 17.55
C THR A 905 23.61 -10.76 18.34
N VAL A 906 24.75 -11.44 18.34
CA VAL A 906 24.98 -12.73 19.00
C VAL A 906 25.84 -12.51 20.24
N ASP A 907 25.30 -12.77 21.42
CA ASP A 907 26.06 -12.77 22.68
C ASP A 907 26.70 -14.15 22.90
N LEU A 908 28.01 -14.16 23.07
CA LEU A 908 28.80 -15.37 23.24
C LEU A 908 28.73 -15.96 24.66
N GLY A 909 28.02 -15.29 25.58
CA GLY A 909 27.83 -15.68 26.97
C GLY A 909 28.98 -15.30 27.91
N ASN A 910 29.97 -14.56 27.41
CA ASN A 910 31.16 -14.11 28.16
C ASN A 910 31.34 -12.58 28.17
N GLY A 911 30.29 -11.82 27.84
CA GLY A 911 30.32 -10.37 27.72
C GLY A 911 30.85 -9.85 26.37
N ARG A 912 31.15 -10.74 25.41
CA ARG A 912 31.45 -10.38 24.02
C ARG A 912 30.22 -10.59 23.14
N VAL A 913 29.98 -9.63 22.27
CA VAL A 913 28.91 -9.67 21.26
C VAL A 913 29.51 -9.60 19.85
N VAL A 914 28.87 -10.27 18.90
CA VAL A 914 29.20 -10.21 17.47
C VAL A 914 27.95 -9.83 16.70
N THR A 915 28.05 -8.88 15.78
CA THR A 915 26.93 -8.47 14.91
C THR A 915 27.13 -9.02 13.50
N ARG A 916 26.04 -9.55 12.91
CA ARG A 916 25.97 -9.98 11.51
C ARG A 916 24.78 -9.31 10.85
N SER A 917 24.97 -8.80 9.64
CA SER A 917 23.89 -8.25 8.82
C SER A 917 23.45 -9.26 7.76
N LEU A 918 22.15 -9.37 7.53
CA LEU A 918 21.60 -10.26 6.51
C LEU A 918 20.26 -9.73 5.99
N PRO A 919 20.00 -9.70 4.66
CA PRO A 919 18.70 -9.32 4.11
C PRO A 919 17.64 -10.38 4.40
N GLN A 920 16.44 -9.97 4.81
CA GLN A 920 15.35 -10.88 5.17
C GLN A 920 14.46 -11.31 4.00
N ARG A 921 14.43 -10.57 2.88
CA ARG A 921 13.48 -10.77 1.75
C ARG A 921 13.77 -12.02 0.92
N ARG A 922 13.53 -13.21 1.49
CA ARG A 922 13.84 -14.51 0.88
C ARG A 922 12.69 -15.12 0.09
N TYR A 923 11.46 -14.61 0.25
CA TYR A 923 10.28 -15.09 -0.46
C TYR A 923 9.88 -16.55 -0.16
N ALA A 924 10.43 -17.11 0.92
CA ALA A 924 10.20 -18.48 1.35
C ALA A 924 10.45 -18.60 2.86
N ASN A 925 9.76 -19.55 3.50
CA ASN A 925 10.06 -19.99 4.85
C ASN A 925 11.39 -20.78 4.84
N GLU A 926 12.48 -20.16 5.29
CA GLU A 926 13.84 -20.71 5.15
C GLU A 926 14.71 -20.50 6.39
N TRP A 927 15.56 -21.49 6.69
CA TRP A 927 16.63 -21.37 7.69
C TRP A 927 17.93 -20.89 7.05
N VAL A 928 18.48 -19.77 7.54
CA VAL A 928 19.70 -19.17 7.03
C VAL A 928 20.76 -19.07 8.13
N SER A 929 22.01 -19.41 7.81
CA SER A 929 23.13 -19.37 8.77
C SER A 929 23.63 -17.93 8.99
N LEU A 930 23.71 -17.50 10.25
CA LEU A 930 24.46 -16.29 10.66
C LEU A 930 25.98 -16.55 10.80
N GLY A 931 26.38 -17.82 10.73
CA GLY A 931 27.75 -18.27 10.88
C GLY A 931 28.01 -19.05 12.17
N VAL A 932 29.30 -19.31 12.44
CA VAL A 932 29.74 -20.14 13.57
C VAL A 932 30.45 -19.31 14.63
N PHE A 933 30.10 -19.55 15.90
CA PHE A 933 30.58 -18.78 17.06
C PHE A 933 31.09 -19.70 18.17
N ASP A 934 32.06 -19.21 18.94
CA ASP A 934 32.61 -19.89 20.12
C ASP A 934 31.87 -19.45 21.39
N PHE A 935 30.89 -20.25 21.81
CA PHE A 935 30.07 -19.94 22.97
C PHE A 935 30.73 -20.42 24.26
N THR A 936 30.70 -19.55 25.28
CA THR A 936 31.28 -19.80 26.61
C THR A 936 30.33 -19.31 27.71
N GLY A 937 29.06 -19.67 27.60
CA GLY A 937 27.98 -19.23 28.47
C GLY A 937 26.61 -19.49 27.88
N ALA A 938 25.57 -18.84 28.41
CA ALA A 938 24.21 -18.94 27.86
C ALA A 938 24.09 -18.01 26.63
N PRO A 939 23.91 -18.56 25.42
CA PRO A 939 23.89 -17.75 24.21
C PRO A 939 22.54 -17.03 24.05
N THR A 940 22.60 -15.82 23.49
CA THR A 940 21.42 -15.09 23.01
C THR A 940 21.66 -14.54 21.61
N VAL A 941 20.60 -14.43 20.84
CA VAL A 941 20.57 -13.71 19.56
C VAL A 941 19.50 -12.64 19.68
N SER A 942 19.80 -11.41 19.30
CA SER A 942 18.84 -10.31 19.29
C SER A 942 18.78 -9.62 17.94
N LEU A 943 17.59 -9.19 17.54
CA LEU A 943 17.33 -8.42 16.33
C LEU A 943 16.55 -7.15 16.71
N THR A 944 16.95 -6.00 16.17
CA THR A 944 16.29 -4.72 16.40
C THR A 944 15.72 -4.15 15.11
N ASN A 945 14.57 -3.46 15.20
CA ASN A 945 14.02 -2.68 14.09
C ASN A 945 14.79 -1.37 13.84
N ILE A 946 15.79 -1.02 14.66
CA ILE A 946 16.64 0.14 14.40
C ILE A 946 17.72 -0.22 13.37
N THR A 947 17.52 0.21 12.12
CA THR A 947 18.40 -0.06 10.98
C THR A 947 18.99 1.25 10.42
N GLY A 948 20.04 1.13 9.61
CA GLY A 948 20.80 2.29 9.11
C GLY A 948 20.22 2.96 7.86
N ASP A 949 19.14 2.42 7.32
CA ASP A 949 18.53 2.74 6.03
C ASP A 949 17.17 3.44 6.12
N ALA A 950 16.57 3.49 7.32
CA ALA A 950 15.26 4.08 7.55
C ALA A 950 15.28 5.62 7.76
N ASP A 951 16.17 6.34 7.04
CA ASP A 951 16.23 7.82 7.08
C ASP A 951 14.98 8.48 6.47
N ASP A 952 14.21 7.73 5.69
CA ASP A 952 12.94 8.13 5.09
C ASP A 952 11.80 7.24 5.63
N ILE A 953 10.65 7.84 5.90
CA ILE A 953 9.44 7.09 6.23
C ILE A 953 8.98 6.18 5.07
N ASP A 954 9.38 6.50 3.84
CA ASP A 954 9.11 5.71 2.63
C ASP A 954 10.08 4.55 2.42
N ALA A 955 11.18 4.53 3.19
CA ALA A 955 12.20 3.48 3.16
C ALA A 955 12.06 2.50 4.33
N ARG A 956 10.92 2.49 5.01
CA ARG A 956 10.68 1.53 6.08
C ARG A 956 10.27 0.20 5.49
N ASP A 957 11.14 -0.78 5.65
CA ASP A 957 10.87 -2.16 5.28
C ASP A 957 10.34 -2.92 6.49
N ASP A 958 9.60 -3.99 6.24
CA ASP A 958 9.16 -4.88 7.30
C ASP A 958 10.36 -5.66 7.85
N ILE A 959 10.43 -5.81 9.17
CA ILE A 959 11.44 -6.59 9.86
C ILE A 959 10.76 -7.61 10.77
N ALA A 960 11.11 -8.88 10.61
CA ALA A 960 10.44 -10.00 11.26
C ALA A 960 11.30 -10.70 12.33
N TRP A 961 10.62 -11.21 13.36
CA TRP A 961 11.13 -12.12 14.39
C TRP A 961 10.31 -13.41 14.35
N ASP A 962 10.96 -14.50 13.94
CA ASP A 962 10.38 -15.84 13.89
C ASP A 962 11.19 -16.79 14.81
N ALA A 963 12.25 -17.43 14.33
CA ALA A 963 12.98 -18.39 15.16
C ALA A 963 14.51 -18.34 14.99
N VAL A 964 15.22 -18.88 15.99
CA VAL A 964 16.67 -19.09 15.98
C VAL A 964 16.99 -20.54 16.31
N ALA A 965 17.97 -21.13 15.64
CA ALA A 965 18.47 -22.46 15.96
C ALA A 965 19.97 -22.47 16.26
N PHE A 966 20.37 -23.17 17.32
CA PHE A 966 21.77 -23.41 17.68
C PHE A 966 22.14 -24.84 17.34
N GLN A 967 23.13 -25.02 16.47
CA GLN A 967 23.74 -26.30 16.14
C GLN A 967 25.10 -26.44 16.84
N PRO A 968 25.18 -27.16 17.96
CA PRO A 968 26.43 -27.68 18.51
C PRO A 968 27.34 -28.29 17.45
N LEU A 969 28.59 -27.82 17.35
CA LEU A 969 29.60 -28.42 16.48
C LEU A 969 30.62 -29.21 17.30
N PRO A 970 31.15 -30.32 16.75
CA PRO A 970 32.16 -31.12 17.44
C PRO A 970 33.51 -30.40 17.57
N ASN A 971 33.83 -29.48 16.66
CA ASN A 971 35.09 -28.73 16.62
C ASN A 971 34.85 -27.35 15.99
N LYS A 972 35.82 -26.44 16.14
CA LYS A 972 35.90 -25.22 15.31
C LYS A 972 35.93 -25.61 13.82
N PRO A 973 35.17 -24.95 12.94
CA PRO A 973 35.30 -25.13 11.50
C PRO A 973 36.74 -24.95 11.05
N LYS A 974 37.22 -25.89 10.22
CA LYS A 974 38.55 -25.83 9.65
C LYS A 974 38.63 -24.71 8.60
N ASP A 975 37.56 -24.55 7.84
CA ASP A 975 37.46 -23.61 6.74
C ASP A 975 36.41 -22.55 7.09
N ILE A 976 36.80 -21.29 7.24
CA ILE A 976 35.92 -20.13 7.43
C ILE A 976 36.18 -19.18 6.26
N VAL A 977 35.27 -19.14 5.30
CA VAL A 977 35.46 -18.55 3.97
C VAL A 977 34.49 -17.39 3.77
N VAL A 978 35.01 -16.23 3.37
CA VAL A 978 34.19 -15.07 3.00
C VAL A 978 34.48 -14.68 1.55
N SER A 979 33.45 -14.64 0.71
CA SER A 979 33.54 -14.18 -0.67
C SER A 979 32.99 -12.76 -0.79
N LEU A 980 33.85 -11.81 -1.15
CA LEU A 980 33.53 -10.40 -1.42
C LEU A 980 33.61 -10.14 -2.93
N GLY A 981 33.32 -8.92 -3.35
CA GLY A 981 33.65 -8.43 -4.69
C GLY A 981 32.45 -8.02 -5.52
N ASP A 982 32.69 -7.91 -6.83
CA ASP A 982 31.74 -7.47 -7.85
C ASP A 982 30.96 -8.62 -8.52
N SER A 983 30.37 -8.33 -9.68
CA SER A 983 29.59 -9.24 -10.52
C SER A 983 30.33 -10.51 -10.94
N PHE A 984 31.66 -10.43 -11.14
CA PHE A 984 32.47 -11.60 -11.46
C PHE A 984 32.64 -12.53 -10.25
N SER A 985 32.52 -12.00 -9.02
CA SER A 985 32.50 -12.77 -7.78
C SER A 985 31.11 -13.29 -7.43
N SER A 986 30.06 -12.50 -7.64
CA SER A 986 28.68 -12.91 -7.39
C SER A 986 28.22 -14.01 -8.34
N GLY A 987 28.80 -14.09 -9.53
CA GLY A 987 28.42 -15.06 -10.55
C GLY A 987 27.34 -14.56 -11.49
N GLU A 988 27.27 -13.24 -11.71
CA GLU A 988 26.50 -12.64 -12.80
C GLU A 988 26.78 -13.39 -14.11
N GLY A 989 25.74 -13.67 -14.89
CA GLY A 989 25.81 -14.45 -16.11
C GLY A 989 25.76 -15.97 -15.95
N ALA A 990 25.90 -16.52 -14.73
CA ALA A 990 25.88 -17.96 -14.47
C ALA A 990 24.49 -18.54 -14.13
N GLY A 991 23.47 -17.67 -14.01
CA GLY A 991 22.09 -18.02 -13.65
C GLY A 991 21.95 -18.57 -12.23
N LYS A 992 20.75 -19.06 -11.86
CA LYS A 992 20.45 -19.58 -10.51
C LYS A 992 20.81 -18.59 -9.40
N TYR A 993 20.32 -17.37 -9.53
CA TYR A 993 20.51 -16.34 -8.51
C TYR A 993 19.65 -16.63 -7.28
N GLU A 994 20.17 -16.30 -6.10
CA GLU A 994 19.39 -16.32 -4.87
C GLU A 994 18.26 -15.28 -4.97
N PRO A 995 16.99 -15.65 -4.69
CA PRO A 995 15.85 -14.74 -4.81
C PRO A 995 16.00 -13.42 -4.06
N VAL A 996 16.66 -13.43 -2.89
CA VAL A 996 16.92 -12.22 -2.10
C VAL A 996 17.85 -11.22 -2.80
N THR A 997 18.58 -11.66 -3.83
CA THR A 997 19.56 -10.85 -4.60
C THR A 997 19.17 -10.58 -6.04
N ASP A 998 17.99 -11.05 -6.44
CA ASP A 998 17.45 -10.98 -7.79
C ASP A 998 15.95 -10.69 -7.68
N ASN A 999 15.60 -9.45 -7.31
CA ASN A 999 14.23 -9.03 -7.10
C ASN A 999 13.98 -7.53 -7.34
N ASN A 1000 12.71 -7.18 -7.48
CA ASN A 1000 12.18 -5.82 -7.60
C ASN A 1000 12.80 -4.98 -8.74
N GLY A 1001 13.21 -5.64 -9.83
CA GLY A 1001 13.75 -5.11 -11.09
C GLY A 1001 13.73 -3.61 -11.30
N ASP A 1002 12.61 -3.05 -11.77
CA ASP A 1002 12.51 -1.63 -12.15
C ASP A 1002 12.39 -0.65 -10.99
N ASP A 1003 12.17 -1.14 -9.77
CA ASP A 1003 12.10 -0.33 -8.56
C ASP A 1003 13.48 0.29 -8.25
N ASN A 1004 13.54 1.55 -7.85
CA ASN A 1004 14.80 2.20 -7.50
C ASN A 1004 15.17 2.03 -6.02
N ARG A 1005 14.20 1.72 -5.16
CA ARG A 1005 14.37 1.57 -3.70
C ARG A 1005 14.50 0.10 -3.30
N MET A 1006 13.59 -0.75 -3.78
CA MET A 1006 13.42 -2.13 -3.31
C MET A 1006 14.29 -3.13 -4.06
N ARG A 1007 14.81 -2.73 -5.22
CA ARG A 1007 15.60 -3.59 -6.10
C ARG A 1007 16.82 -4.13 -5.38
N ASN A 1008 16.97 -5.44 -5.42
CA ASN A 1008 18.24 -6.08 -5.16
C ASN A 1008 18.71 -6.85 -6.40
N ALA A 1009 19.84 -6.42 -6.93
CA ALA A 1009 20.50 -7.01 -8.09
C ALA A 1009 21.94 -7.39 -7.77
N CYS A 1010 22.22 -7.82 -6.54
CA CYS A 1010 23.53 -8.38 -6.23
C CYS A 1010 23.81 -9.67 -7.02
N HIS A 1011 22.77 -10.35 -7.50
CA HIS A 1011 22.81 -11.53 -8.38
C HIS A 1011 23.83 -12.57 -7.91
N ARG A 1012 23.71 -13.01 -6.65
CA ARG A 1012 24.56 -14.07 -6.10
C ARG A 1012 24.08 -15.42 -6.61
N SER A 1013 24.92 -16.06 -7.41
CA SER A 1013 24.62 -17.31 -8.08
C SER A 1013 25.06 -18.53 -7.24
N SER A 1014 24.23 -19.57 -7.22
CA SER A 1014 24.65 -20.88 -6.73
C SER A 1014 25.84 -21.47 -7.52
N ASN A 1015 26.09 -20.95 -8.73
CA ASN A 1015 27.17 -21.32 -9.64
C ASN A 1015 28.36 -20.33 -9.58
N ALA A 1016 28.43 -19.44 -8.58
CA ALA A 1016 29.58 -18.58 -8.36
C ALA A 1016 30.87 -19.40 -8.17
N TRP A 1017 32.01 -18.90 -8.63
CA TRP A 1017 33.25 -19.66 -8.61
C TRP A 1017 33.76 -19.96 -7.19
N SER A 1018 33.45 -19.08 -6.22
CA SER A 1018 33.76 -19.33 -4.81
C SER A 1018 32.96 -20.50 -4.22
N ARG A 1019 31.77 -20.81 -4.77
CA ARG A 1019 30.99 -22.00 -4.41
C ARG A 1019 31.45 -23.24 -5.18
N LEU A 1020 31.85 -23.09 -6.45
CA LEU A 1020 32.26 -24.21 -7.31
C LEU A 1020 33.67 -24.75 -6.99
N ALA A 1021 34.54 -23.95 -6.37
CA ALA A 1021 35.90 -24.36 -6.04
C ALA A 1021 35.96 -25.39 -4.89
N LYS A 1022 37.02 -26.22 -4.92
CA LYS A 1022 37.38 -27.13 -3.83
C LYS A 1022 38.53 -26.56 -3.01
N LEU A 1023 38.39 -26.57 -1.69
CA LEU A 1023 39.47 -26.17 -0.79
C LEU A 1023 40.55 -27.26 -0.68
N PRO A 1024 41.80 -26.89 -0.37
CA PRO A 1024 42.88 -27.85 -0.15
C PRO A 1024 42.53 -28.95 0.88
N GLY A 1025 42.57 -30.20 0.41
CA GLY A 1025 42.22 -31.37 1.22
C GLY A 1025 40.73 -31.72 1.26
N SER A 1026 39.89 -31.01 0.50
CA SER A 1026 38.48 -31.36 0.26
C SER A 1026 38.29 -32.09 -1.07
N SER A 1027 37.40 -33.08 -1.11
CA SER A 1027 36.97 -33.75 -2.35
C SER A 1027 35.69 -33.13 -2.94
N THR A 1028 34.92 -32.42 -2.11
CA THR A 1028 33.67 -31.72 -2.44
C THR A 1028 33.89 -30.22 -2.56
N THR A 1029 33.04 -29.55 -3.35
CA THR A 1029 33.08 -28.09 -3.55
C THR A 1029 32.60 -27.37 -2.30
N ILE A 1030 32.95 -26.09 -2.17
CA ILE A 1030 32.50 -25.24 -1.06
C ILE A 1030 30.97 -25.18 -1.00
N GLY A 1031 30.30 -24.94 -2.14
CA GLY A 1031 28.85 -24.86 -2.22
C GLY A 1031 28.15 -26.15 -1.80
N ALA A 1032 28.65 -27.32 -2.23
CA ALA A 1032 28.03 -28.59 -1.83
C ALA A 1032 28.19 -28.88 -0.32
N ARG A 1033 29.28 -28.42 0.29
CA ARG A 1033 29.50 -28.51 1.75
C ARG A 1033 28.60 -27.54 2.51
N ASP A 1034 28.41 -26.34 1.99
CA ASP A 1034 27.52 -25.32 2.52
C ASP A 1034 26.06 -25.78 2.48
N ASP A 1035 25.58 -26.25 1.32
CA ASP A 1035 24.22 -26.78 1.11
C ASP A 1035 23.90 -28.00 1.98
N SER A 1036 24.93 -28.74 2.41
CA SER A 1036 24.81 -29.89 3.31
C SER A 1036 25.09 -29.56 4.78
N ASN A 1037 25.30 -28.27 5.10
CA ASN A 1037 25.62 -27.79 6.45
C ASN A 1037 26.84 -28.48 7.09
N ASP A 1038 27.88 -28.79 6.30
CA ASP A 1038 29.10 -29.47 6.75
C ASP A 1038 29.67 -28.82 8.03
N PRO A 1039 29.83 -29.56 9.15
CA PRO A 1039 30.28 -28.99 10.43
C PRO A 1039 31.72 -28.45 10.40
N SER A 1040 32.50 -28.71 9.34
CA SER A 1040 33.86 -28.24 9.18
C SER A 1040 34.01 -26.96 8.34
N LEU A 1041 32.90 -26.43 7.80
CA LEU A 1041 32.84 -25.24 6.95
C LEU A 1041 31.96 -24.14 7.56
N ASP A 1042 32.38 -22.89 7.42
CA ASP A 1042 31.52 -21.71 7.54
C ASP A 1042 31.75 -20.84 6.30
N TYR A 1043 30.75 -20.69 5.43
CA TYR A 1043 30.86 -19.96 4.16
C TYR A 1043 29.87 -18.80 4.11
N HIS A 1044 30.35 -17.62 3.70
CA HIS A 1044 29.54 -16.42 3.54
C HIS A 1044 29.86 -15.73 2.21
N GLY A 1045 28.92 -15.79 1.27
CA GLY A 1045 29.02 -15.10 -0.01
C GLY A 1045 28.28 -13.77 0.02
N ILE A 1046 29.00 -12.66 0.02
CA ILE A 1046 28.43 -11.31 0.15
C ILE A 1046 28.93 -10.35 -0.95
N SER A 1047 29.43 -10.91 -2.05
CA SER A 1047 29.70 -10.18 -3.30
C SER A 1047 28.41 -9.63 -3.91
N CYS A 1048 28.51 -8.54 -4.67
CA CYS A 1048 27.35 -7.87 -5.26
C CYS A 1048 27.65 -7.38 -6.68
N SER A 1049 26.77 -7.68 -7.64
CA SER A 1049 26.87 -7.20 -9.02
C SER A 1049 26.92 -5.66 -9.08
N GLY A 1050 27.82 -5.13 -9.90
CA GLY A 1050 28.06 -3.69 -10.02
C GLY A 1050 28.91 -3.07 -8.90
N ALA A 1051 29.47 -3.86 -7.96
CA ALA A 1051 30.26 -3.30 -6.88
C ALA A 1051 31.57 -2.61 -7.35
N GLU A 1052 31.81 -1.41 -6.84
CA GLU A 1052 33.08 -0.68 -6.88
C GLU A 1052 33.77 -0.84 -5.52
N THR A 1053 35.05 -0.46 -5.43
CA THR A 1053 35.79 -0.50 -4.15
C THR A 1053 35.10 0.30 -3.04
N ARG A 1054 34.47 1.45 -3.35
CA ARG A 1054 33.73 2.27 -2.37
C ARG A 1054 32.55 1.52 -1.72
N HIS A 1055 31.85 0.66 -2.46
CA HIS A 1055 30.72 -0.13 -1.96
C HIS A 1055 31.15 -1.21 -0.94
N LEU A 1056 32.44 -1.54 -0.89
CA LEU A 1056 32.96 -2.41 0.16
C LEU A 1056 32.95 -1.71 1.53
N PHE A 1057 33.16 -0.39 1.54
CA PHE A 1057 33.37 0.39 2.77
C PHE A 1057 32.12 1.08 3.26
N GLY A 1058 31.31 1.66 2.37
CA GLY A 1058 30.14 2.46 2.76
C GLY A 1058 30.51 3.74 3.50
N GLU A 1059 31.32 4.61 2.89
CA GLU A 1059 31.80 5.84 3.56
C GLU A 1059 30.75 6.95 3.52
N THR A 1060 29.90 6.95 2.50
CA THR A 1060 28.73 7.82 2.39
C THR A 1060 27.43 6.99 2.24
N ALA A 1061 26.27 7.65 2.35
CA ALA A 1061 24.98 6.98 2.19
C ALA A 1061 24.81 6.41 0.75
N GLU A 1062 25.37 7.10 -0.25
CA GLU A 1062 25.35 6.73 -1.67
C GLU A 1062 26.31 5.56 -2.02
N ASP A 1063 27.10 5.09 -1.05
CA ASP A 1063 27.96 3.92 -1.20
C ASP A 1063 27.24 2.61 -0.88
N LYS A 1064 26.01 2.66 -0.33
CA LYS A 1064 25.12 1.50 -0.25
C LYS A 1064 24.52 1.26 -1.64
N GLN A 1065 24.61 0.03 -2.14
CA GLN A 1065 23.94 -0.36 -3.38
C GLN A 1065 22.53 -0.88 -3.09
N TYR A 1066 22.44 -2.15 -2.69
CA TYR A 1066 21.17 -2.82 -2.38
C TYR A 1066 21.17 -3.38 -0.94
N GLU A 1067 22.36 -3.68 -0.41
CA GLU A 1067 22.61 -4.30 0.89
C GLU A 1067 23.71 -3.53 1.62
N ALA A 1068 23.85 -3.80 2.92
CA ALA A 1068 24.88 -3.22 3.76
C ALA A 1068 26.27 -3.41 3.13
N PRO A 1069 27.17 -2.41 3.25
CA PRO A 1069 28.52 -2.48 2.70
C PRO A 1069 29.24 -3.76 3.11
N GLN A 1070 29.90 -4.43 2.16
CA GLN A 1070 30.35 -5.82 2.36
C GLN A 1070 31.30 -5.97 3.57
N LEU A 1071 32.17 -4.99 3.86
CA LEU A 1071 33.08 -5.03 5.01
C LEU A 1071 32.41 -4.65 6.35
N GLN A 1072 31.17 -4.15 6.31
CA GLN A 1072 30.36 -3.80 7.47
C GLN A 1072 29.33 -4.88 7.84
N GLN A 1073 29.06 -5.87 6.98
CA GLN A 1073 28.13 -6.97 7.28
C GLN A 1073 28.57 -7.90 8.41
N GLY A 1074 29.81 -7.76 8.87
CA GLY A 1074 30.31 -8.41 10.07
C GLY A 1074 31.06 -9.71 9.83
N TYR A 1075 30.97 -10.36 8.66
CA TYR A 1075 31.51 -11.73 8.43
C TYR A 1075 33.04 -11.88 8.44
N LEU A 1076 33.81 -10.80 8.32
CA LEU A 1076 35.27 -10.84 8.45
C LEU A 1076 35.69 -10.70 9.91
N ASP A 1077 36.38 -11.71 10.45
CA ASP A 1077 36.91 -11.69 11.80
C ASP A 1077 38.25 -12.46 11.92
N VAL A 1078 38.78 -12.50 13.14
CA VAL A 1078 40.06 -13.17 13.45
C VAL A 1078 40.04 -14.68 13.21
N HIS A 1079 38.87 -15.30 12.99
CA HIS A 1079 38.72 -16.72 12.73
C HIS A 1079 38.60 -17.04 11.23
N THR A 1080 38.30 -16.05 10.38
CA THR A 1080 38.32 -16.20 8.92
C THR A 1080 39.64 -16.81 8.44
N THR A 1081 39.56 -17.86 7.62
CA THR A 1081 40.73 -18.58 7.09
C THR A 1081 41.00 -18.25 5.63
N LEU A 1082 39.97 -17.82 4.88
CA LEU A 1082 40.09 -17.46 3.47
C LEU A 1082 39.14 -16.31 3.11
N VAL A 1083 39.66 -15.32 2.41
CA VAL A 1083 38.88 -14.26 1.75
C VAL A 1083 39.12 -14.34 0.25
N THR A 1084 38.06 -14.33 -0.56
CA THR A 1084 38.14 -14.38 -2.02
C THR A 1084 37.38 -13.22 -2.64
N PHE A 1085 37.95 -12.50 -3.62
CA PHE A 1085 37.23 -11.43 -4.32
C PHE A 1085 37.82 -11.03 -5.66
N SER A 1086 36.98 -10.46 -6.53
CA SER A 1086 37.31 -9.61 -7.70
C SER A 1086 36.73 -8.21 -7.47
N ILE A 1087 37.51 -7.16 -7.75
CA ILE A 1087 37.06 -5.77 -7.66
C ILE A 1087 37.95 -4.88 -8.55
N GLY A 1088 37.41 -3.77 -9.04
CA GLY A 1088 38.14 -2.77 -9.84
C GLY A 1088 37.61 -2.56 -11.26
N GLY A 1089 36.91 -3.54 -11.85
CA GLY A 1089 36.35 -3.43 -13.20
C GLY A 1089 35.29 -2.31 -13.32
N ASN A 1090 34.45 -2.17 -12.29
CA ASN A 1090 33.45 -1.10 -12.23
C ASN A 1090 34.11 0.27 -11.95
N ASP A 1091 35.14 0.32 -11.09
CA ASP A 1091 35.88 1.54 -10.75
C ASP A 1091 36.52 2.19 -11.99
N VAL A 1092 37.02 1.38 -12.94
CA VAL A 1092 37.58 1.87 -14.21
C VAL A 1092 36.52 2.16 -15.28
N GLY A 1093 35.24 1.86 -15.02
CA GLY A 1093 34.11 2.15 -15.89
C GLY A 1093 33.99 1.24 -17.10
N PHE A 1094 34.27 -0.06 -16.97
CA PHE A 1094 34.24 -1.00 -18.10
C PHE A 1094 32.90 -1.03 -18.85
N SER A 1095 31.78 -1.12 -18.13
CA SER A 1095 30.44 -1.16 -18.73
C SER A 1095 30.09 0.13 -19.51
N PRO A 1096 30.23 1.35 -18.94
CA PRO A 1096 30.05 2.60 -19.69
C PRO A 1096 30.97 2.74 -20.92
N VAL A 1097 32.21 2.22 -20.84
CA VAL A 1097 33.12 2.21 -21.98
C VAL A 1097 32.59 1.29 -23.08
N LEU A 1098 32.15 0.08 -22.74
CA LEU A 1098 31.58 -0.85 -23.70
C LEU A 1098 30.30 -0.30 -24.35
N GLU A 1099 29.39 0.28 -23.55
CA GLU A 1099 28.19 0.96 -24.03
C GLU A 1099 28.56 1.99 -25.09
N ARG A 1100 29.52 2.87 -24.78
CA ARG A 1100 30.00 3.88 -25.72
C ARG A 1100 30.53 3.26 -27.02
N CYS A 1101 31.28 2.17 -26.95
CA CYS A 1101 31.78 1.48 -28.15
C CYS A 1101 30.65 0.91 -29.00
N VAL A 1102 29.68 0.24 -28.37
CA VAL A 1102 28.51 -0.33 -29.05
C VAL A 1102 27.66 0.76 -29.69
N ILE A 1103 27.30 1.80 -28.94
CA ILE A 1103 26.47 2.90 -29.44
C ILE A 1103 27.20 3.65 -30.57
N THR A 1104 28.49 3.93 -30.41
CA THR A 1104 29.29 4.61 -31.43
C THR A 1104 29.30 3.81 -32.72
N TYR A 1105 29.54 2.50 -32.65
CA TYR A 1105 29.51 1.61 -33.81
C TYR A 1105 28.14 1.65 -34.50
N LEU A 1106 27.05 1.52 -33.75
CA LEU A 1106 25.70 1.47 -34.30
C LEU A 1106 25.30 2.79 -34.98
N VAL A 1107 25.53 3.93 -34.31
CA VAL A 1107 25.17 5.27 -34.82
C VAL A 1107 25.98 5.65 -36.06
N THR A 1108 27.21 5.17 -36.16
CA THR A 1108 28.11 5.49 -37.29
C THR A 1108 28.11 4.43 -38.39
N SER A 1109 27.20 3.46 -38.34
CA SER A 1109 27.15 2.33 -39.29
C SER A 1109 28.49 1.58 -39.39
N GLY A 1110 29.18 1.41 -38.26
CA GLY A 1110 30.43 0.66 -38.13
C GLY A 1110 31.71 1.45 -38.42
N ALA A 1111 31.63 2.77 -38.62
CA ALA A 1111 32.77 3.62 -38.96
C ALA A 1111 33.40 4.38 -37.75
N GLY A 1112 32.73 4.42 -36.61
CA GLY A 1112 33.11 5.20 -35.44
C GLY A 1112 34.00 4.45 -34.45
N ASP A 1113 34.80 5.21 -33.72
CA ASP A 1113 35.81 4.74 -32.74
C ASP A 1113 35.50 5.32 -31.35
N CYS A 1114 35.52 4.48 -30.31
CA CYS A 1114 35.21 4.90 -28.93
C CYS A 1114 36.44 5.20 -28.06
N ARG A 1115 37.66 5.05 -28.59
CA ARG A 1115 38.94 5.24 -27.85
C ARG A 1115 39.15 6.65 -27.31
N GLY A 1116 38.29 7.61 -27.63
CA GLY A 1116 38.24 8.91 -26.94
C GLY A 1116 38.01 8.82 -25.42
N ALA A 1117 37.49 7.69 -24.91
CA ALA A 1117 37.37 7.45 -23.46
C ALA A 1117 38.70 7.10 -22.77
N LYS A 1118 39.77 6.83 -23.54
CA LYS A 1118 41.07 6.36 -23.04
C LYS A 1118 41.68 7.21 -21.92
N PRO A 1119 41.74 8.56 -21.99
CA PRO A 1119 42.32 9.36 -20.91
C PRO A 1119 41.62 9.16 -19.55
N SER A 1120 40.29 9.10 -19.54
CA SER A 1120 39.50 8.91 -18.32
C SER A 1120 39.72 7.52 -17.69
N VAL A 1121 39.90 6.48 -18.51
CA VAL A 1121 40.19 5.12 -18.03
C VAL A 1121 41.53 5.08 -17.28
N TYR A 1122 42.59 5.69 -17.81
CA TYR A 1122 43.90 5.69 -17.15
C TYR A 1122 43.93 6.53 -15.87
N GLU A 1123 43.19 7.63 -15.82
CA GLU A 1123 42.99 8.41 -14.59
C GLU A 1123 42.26 7.59 -13.51
N LYS A 1124 41.26 6.79 -13.90
CA LYS A 1124 40.56 5.87 -12.99
C LYS A 1124 41.45 4.72 -12.53
N LEU A 1125 42.30 4.17 -13.40
CA LEU A 1125 43.30 3.15 -13.03
C LEU A 1125 44.27 3.67 -11.96
N GLU A 1126 44.74 4.91 -12.08
CA GLU A 1126 45.62 5.53 -11.08
C GLU A 1126 44.92 5.68 -9.71
N ARG A 1127 43.66 6.12 -9.70
CA ARG A 1127 42.85 6.17 -8.46
C ARG A 1127 42.63 4.80 -7.84
N LEU A 1128 42.41 3.78 -8.68
CA LEU A 1128 42.16 2.41 -8.24
C LEU A 1128 43.33 1.85 -7.44
N GLU A 1129 44.58 2.26 -7.71
CA GLU A 1129 45.74 1.82 -6.94
C GLU A 1129 45.59 2.09 -5.44
N GLY A 1130 45.23 3.32 -5.07
CA GLY A 1130 45.03 3.73 -3.67
C GLY A 1130 43.81 3.06 -3.03
N GLN A 1131 42.75 2.82 -3.81
CA GLN A 1131 41.56 2.12 -3.34
C GLN A 1131 41.83 0.63 -3.08
N LEU A 1132 42.64 -0.03 -3.92
CA LEU A 1132 43.06 -1.42 -3.72
C LEU A 1132 43.96 -1.56 -2.49
N ASP A 1133 44.89 -0.63 -2.25
CA ASP A 1133 45.69 -0.62 -1.02
C ASP A 1133 44.82 -0.53 0.22
N LYS A 1134 43.86 0.38 0.22
CA LYS A 1134 42.91 0.55 1.33
C LYS A 1134 42.10 -0.74 1.54
N THR A 1135 41.63 -1.36 0.47
CA THR A 1135 40.86 -2.62 0.49
C THR A 1135 41.67 -3.76 1.10
N LEU A 1136 42.87 -4.01 0.58
CA LEU A 1136 43.74 -5.09 1.05
C LEU A 1136 44.15 -4.90 2.52
N ASN A 1137 44.52 -3.68 2.91
CA ASN A 1137 44.89 -3.39 4.28
C ASN A 1137 43.71 -3.55 5.26
N THR A 1138 42.51 -3.15 4.86
CA THR A 1138 41.31 -3.26 5.70
C THR A 1138 40.88 -4.72 5.87
N ILE A 1139 40.87 -5.51 4.79
CA ILE A 1139 40.59 -6.95 4.87
C ILE A 1139 41.62 -7.64 5.77
N ARG A 1140 42.91 -7.34 5.61
CA ARG A 1140 43.99 -7.90 6.46
C ARG A 1140 43.82 -7.52 7.92
N ALA A 1141 43.39 -6.30 8.23
CA ALA A 1141 43.15 -5.85 9.59
C ALA A 1141 41.96 -6.57 10.26
N LYS A 1142 40.88 -6.80 9.50
CA LYS A 1142 39.68 -7.51 10.00
C LYS A 1142 39.89 -9.02 10.09
N ALA A 1143 40.63 -9.61 9.15
CA ALA A 1143 40.88 -11.05 9.02
C ALA A 1143 42.39 -11.38 9.00
N PRO A 1144 43.15 -11.13 10.09
CA PRO A 1144 44.63 -11.25 10.11
C PRO A 1144 45.15 -12.68 9.90
N ASN A 1145 44.29 -13.68 10.10
CA ASN A 1145 44.63 -15.09 9.94
C ASN A 1145 44.27 -15.64 8.55
N ALA A 1146 43.49 -14.90 7.75
CA ALA A 1146 43.02 -15.37 6.47
C ALA A 1146 44.12 -15.34 5.40
N LYS A 1147 44.07 -16.31 4.49
CA LYS A 1147 44.65 -16.15 3.15
C LYS A 1147 43.71 -15.26 2.34
N ILE A 1148 44.24 -14.31 1.58
CA ILE A 1148 43.45 -13.40 0.74
C ILE A 1148 43.76 -13.73 -0.72
N LEU A 1149 42.77 -14.18 -1.48
CA LEU A 1149 42.88 -14.45 -2.90
C LEU A 1149 42.16 -13.35 -3.69
N VAL A 1150 42.94 -12.59 -4.44
CA VAL A 1150 42.45 -11.54 -5.34
C VAL A 1150 42.40 -12.11 -6.75
N MET A 1151 41.19 -12.25 -7.29
CA MET A 1151 40.94 -12.79 -8.62
C MET A 1151 41.00 -11.66 -9.66
N GLY A 1152 41.77 -11.87 -10.73
CA GLY A 1152 41.79 -10.98 -11.90
C GLY A 1152 40.58 -11.20 -12.81
N TYR A 1153 40.53 -10.48 -13.94
CA TYR A 1153 39.48 -10.58 -14.97
C TYR A 1153 39.97 -11.36 -16.21
N PRO A 1154 39.11 -12.09 -16.93
CA PRO A 1154 39.54 -12.92 -18.05
C PRO A 1154 39.66 -12.06 -19.32
N ALA A 1155 40.32 -12.57 -20.35
CA ALA A 1155 40.25 -11.92 -21.66
C ALA A 1155 38.83 -12.08 -22.22
N LEU A 1156 38.04 -11.01 -22.21
CA LEU A 1156 36.65 -11.05 -22.68
C LEU A 1156 36.57 -11.19 -24.21
N PHE A 1157 37.51 -10.58 -24.93
CA PHE A 1157 37.57 -10.57 -26.39
C PHE A 1157 38.80 -11.31 -26.90
N GLY A 1158 38.62 -12.13 -27.94
CA GLY A 1158 39.71 -12.75 -28.69
C GLY A 1158 40.04 -11.98 -29.97
N ASP A 1159 41.03 -12.47 -30.72
CA ASP A 1159 41.38 -11.89 -32.02
C ASP A 1159 40.24 -12.03 -33.03
N GLY A 1160 39.94 -10.95 -33.76
CA GLY A 1160 38.99 -10.99 -34.88
C GLY A 1160 37.52 -11.19 -34.50
N VAL A 1161 37.08 -10.74 -33.31
CA VAL A 1161 35.67 -10.73 -32.89
C VAL A 1161 34.80 -9.96 -33.91
N LYS A 1162 33.81 -10.64 -34.51
CA LYS A 1162 32.88 -10.07 -35.53
C LYS A 1162 31.39 -10.13 -35.15
N CYS A 1163 31.08 -10.81 -34.06
CA CYS A 1163 29.71 -11.05 -33.59
C CYS A 1163 29.13 -9.89 -32.75
N MET A 1164 29.94 -8.87 -32.46
CA MET A 1164 29.57 -7.72 -31.64
C MET A 1164 29.69 -6.44 -32.47
N PRO A 1165 28.81 -5.46 -32.23
CA PRO A 1165 28.85 -4.15 -32.89
C PRO A 1165 29.96 -3.28 -32.30
N ILE A 1166 31.23 -3.63 -32.53
CA ILE A 1166 32.42 -2.88 -32.10
C ILE A 1166 33.51 -3.00 -33.18
N THR A 1167 34.38 -1.98 -33.31
CA THR A 1167 35.45 -2.04 -34.31
C THR A 1167 36.64 -2.89 -33.83
N ALA A 1168 37.47 -3.38 -34.75
CA ALA A 1168 38.69 -4.14 -34.40
C ALA A 1168 39.65 -3.32 -33.52
N ASN A 1169 39.76 -2.01 -33.79
CA ASN A 1169 40.58 -1.10 -32.99
C ASN A 1169 40.05 -0.94 -31.55
N ASP A 1170 38.72 -0.92 -31.38
CA ASP A 1170 38.09 -0.88 -30.07
C ASP A 1170 38.33 -2.18 -29.32
N VAL A 1171 38.23 -3.34 -30.00
CA VAL A 1171 38.53 -4.67 -29.43
C VAL A 1171 39.97 -4.73 -28.91
N GLU A 1172 40.95 -4.33 -29.72
CA GLU A 1172 42.37 -4.30 -29.30
C GLU A 1172 42.57 -3.41 -28.06
N TRP A 1173 41.91 -2.25 -28.02
CA TRP A 1173 42.00 -1.35 -26.88
C TRP A 1173 41.30 -1.91 -25.62
N LEU A 1174 40.13 -2.53 -25.75
CA LEU A 1174 39.43 -3.18 -24.64
C LEU A 1174 40.23 -4.36 -24.06
N GLN A 1175 40.94 -5.12 -24.91
CA GLN A 1175 41.87 -6.14 -24.45
C GLN A 1175 43.05 -5.54 -23.67
N GLN A 1176 43.63 -4.44 -24.18
CA GLN A 1176 44.69 -3.72 -23.46
C GLN A 1176 44.21 -3.20 -22.10
N MET A 1177 42.99 -2.64 -22.04
CA MET A 1177 42.38 -2.18 -20.80
C MET A 1177 42.25 -3.32 -19.77
N ASN A 1178 41.84 -4.52 -20.19
CA ASN A 1178 41.78 -5.69 -19.30
C ASN A 1178 43.18 -6.11 -18.79
N ASN A 1179 44.19 -6.07 -19.66
CA ASN A 1179 45.58 -6.39 -19.29
C ASN A 1179 46.17 -5.36 -18.31
N ASP A 1180 45.90 -4.08 -18.51
CA ASP A 1180 46.34 -2.99 -17.64
C ASP A 1180 45.66 -3.09 -16.26
N LEU A 1181 44.36 -3.41 -16.21
CA LEU A 1181 43.63 -3.66 -14.97
C LEU A 1181 44.23 -4.83 -14.18
N ASN A 1182 44.43 -5.99 -14.82
CA ASN A 1182 45.04 -7.16 -14.18
C ASN A 1182 46.48 -6.88 -13.71
N THR A 1183 47.25 -6.11 -14.48
CA THR A 1183 48.61 -5.71 -14.12
C THR A 1183 48.60 -4.80 -12.89
N THR A 1184 47.66 -3.84 -12.83
CA THR A 1184 47.47 -2.94 -11.69
C THR A 1184 47.14 -3.74 -10.42
N ILE A 1185 46.15 -4.62 -10.49
CA ILE A 1185 45.74 -5.48 -9.36
C ILE A 1185 46.93 -6.33 -8.88
N LYS A 1186 47.61 -7.03 -9.80
CA LYS A 1186 48.79 -7.84 -9.48
C LYS A 1186 49.89 -7.02 -8.81
N THR A 1187 50.14 -5.81 -9.33
CA THR A 1187 51.17 -4.91 -8.79
C THR A 1187 50.83 -4.49 -7.37
N ARG A 1188 49.57 -4.10 -7.09
CA ARG A 1188 49.15 -3.73 -5.73
C ARG A 1188 49.22 -4.91 -4.77
N VAL A 1189 48.75 -6.10 -5.17
CA VAL A 1189 48.89 -7.32 -4.36
C VAL A 1189 50.35 -7.63 -4.03
N THR A 1190 51.24 -7.53 -5.02
CA THR A 1190 52.68 -7.76 -4.83
C THR A 1190 53.30 -6.70 -3.92
N ALA A 1191 52.88 -5.43 -4.05
CA ALA A 1191 53.38 -4.32 -3.26
C ALA A 1191 53.05 -4.44 -1.76
N VAL A 1192 51.96 -5.12 -1.38
CA VAL A 1192 51.67 -5.42 0.03
C VAL A 1192 52.73 -6.33 0.66
N GLY A 1193 53.39 -7.19 -0.14
CA GLY A 1193 54.53 -8.00 0.28
C GLY A 1193 54.21 -9.12 1.29
N ASP A 1194 52.94 -9.48 1.44
CA ASP A 1194 52.47 -10.52 2.36
C ASP A 1194 52.20 -11.82 1.60
N ALA A 1195 52.88 -12.91 1.99
CA ALA A 1195 52.72 -14.22 1.35
C ALA A 1195 51.32 -14.83 1.48
N LYS A 1196 50.48 -14.32 2.41
CA LYS A 1196 49.08 -14.73 2.53
C LYS A 1196 48.17 -14.07 1.49
N ILE A 1197 48.62 -13.04 0.77
CA ILE A 1197 47.84 -12.36 -0.25
C ILE A 1197 48.33 -12.80 -1.62
N VAL A 1198 47.45 -13.43 -2.39
CA VAL A 1198 47.79 -14.01 -3.70
C VAL A 1198 46.90 -13.44 -4.79
N PHE A 1199 47.52 -13.07 -5.92
CA PHE A 1199 46.81 -12.73 -7.14
C PHE A 1199 46.62 -13.99 -7.98
N ALA A 1200 45.38 -14.28 -8.37
CA ALA A 1200 45.03 -15.40 -9.25
C ALA A 1200 44.63 -14.84 -10.63
N ASN A 1201 45.42 -15.16 -11.66
CA ASN A 1201 45.18 -14.67 -13.01
C ASN A 1201 44.37 -15.68 -13.85
N PRO A 1202 43.13 -15.36 -14.26
CA PRO A 1202 42.32 -16.28 -15.04
C PRO A 1202 42.67 -16.32 -16.54
N THR A 1203 43.49 -15.41 -17.08
CA THR A 1203 43.68 -15.23 -18.54
C THR A 1203 43.93 -16.56 -19.27
N SER A 1204 44.91 -17.35 -18.82
CA SER A 1204 45.27 -18.60 -19.50
C SER A 1204 44.18 -19.67 -19.43
N ALA A 1205 43.33 -19.66 -18.41
CA ALA A 1205 42.21 -20.60 -18.31
C ALA A 1205 41.10 -20.29 -19.33
N PHE A 1206 41.03 -19.05 -19.81
CA PHE A 1206 40.03 -18.55 -20.75
C PHE A 1206 40.54 -18.49 -22.21
N ASP A 1207 41.77 -18.93 -22.49
CA ASP A 1207 42.34 -18.97 -23.84
C ASP A 1207 41.43 -19.76 -24.80
N GLY A 1208 41.05 -19.13 -25.92
CA GLY A 1208 40.13 -19.71 -26.92
C GLY A 1208 38.66 -19.79 -26.50
N ARG A 1209 38.30 -19.28 -25.32
CA ARG A 1209 36.95 -19.32 -24.73
C ARG A 1209 36.36 -17.94 -24.48
N SER A 1210 36.93 -16.91 -25.12
CA SER A 1210 36.41 -15.54 -25.12
C SER A 1210 34.99 -15.47 -25.71
N ILE A 1211 34.38 -14.29 -25.64
CA ILE A 1211 33.14 -14.01 -26.34
C ILE A 1211 33.25 -14.41 -27.82
N CYS A 1212 32.22 -15.08 -28.32
CA CYS A 1212 32.11 -15.55 -29.71
C CYS A 1212 33.19 -16.53 -30.20
N GLY A 1213 33.94 -17.13 -29.28
CA GLY A 1213 34.71 -18.34 -29.56
C GLY A 1213 33.81 -19.54 -29.88
N GLN A 1214 34.42 -20.66 -30.27
CA GLN A 1214 33.69 -21.91 -30.56
C GLN A 1214 33.12 -22.58 -29.29
N ASP A 1215 33.75 -22.35 -28.14
CA ASP A 1215 33.29 -22.80 -26.81
C ASP A 1215 33.32 -21.61 -25.83
N PRO A 1216 32.41 -20.63 -25.99
CA PRO A 1216 32.47 -19.40 -25.22
C PRO A 1216 32.16 -19.66 -23.74
N ALA A 1217 33.05 -19.19 -22.87
CA ALA A 1217 32.87 -19.18 -21.42
C ALA A 1217 32.36 -17.82 -20.90
N ILE A 1218 32.18 -16.85 -21.81
CA ILE A 1218 31.65 -15.50 -21.57
C ILE A 1218 30.33 -15.35 -22.35
N ASN A 1219 29.30 -14.79 -21.73
CA ASN A 1219 28.03 -14.48 -22.39
C ASN A 1219 28.23 -13.41 -23.47
N ASN A 1220 27.49 -13.53 -24.58
CA ASN A 1220 27.43 -12.47 -25.59
C ASN A 1220 26.59 -11.27 -25.08
N LEU A 1221 26.40 -10.24 -25.90
CA LEU A 1221 25.31 -9.29 -25.66
C LEU A 1221 23.99 -10.06 -25.68
N LEU A 1222 23.22 -9.94 -24.59
CA LEU A 1222 21.92 -10.57 -24.42
C LEU A 1222 20.84 -9.49 -24.58
N PRO A 1223 20.38 -9.21 -25.80
CA PRO A 1223 19.31 -8.25 -26.02
C PRO A 1223 17.98 -8.82 -25.52
N TYR A 1224 17.17 -7.96 -24.93
CA TYR A 1224 15.77 -8.24 -24.66
C TYR A 1224 14.92 -7.05 -25.11
N VAL A 1225 13.68 -7.39 -25.46
CA VAL A 1225 12.66 -6.41 -25.82
C VAL A 1225 11.45 -6.77 -25.00
N ASP A 1226 10.96 -5.83 -24.20
CA ASP A 1226 9.75 -6.06 -23.42
C ASP A 1226 8.66 -6.56 -24.38
N TYR A 1227 8.08 -7.72 -24.06
CA TYR A 1227 6.98 -8.37 -24.79
C TYR A 1227 7.28 -9.10 -26.12
N VAL A 1228 8.54 -9.23 -26.58
CA VAL A 1228 8.83 -9.88 -27.88
C VAL A 1228 9.89 -10.99 -27.83
N TYR A 1229 11.03 -10.80 -27.14
CA TYR A 1229 12.12 -11.80 -27.06
C TYR A 1229 12.93 -11.67 -25.76
N GLY A 1230 13.23 -12.82 -25.14
CA GLY A 1230 14.08 -12.95 -23.93
C GLY A 1230 13.34 -12.63 -22.63
N SER A 1231 13.59 -13.39 -21.55
CA SER A 1231 13.10 -13.05 -20.21
C SER A 1231 14.22 -12.41 -19.40
N ARG A 1232 13.99 -11.16 -18.97
CA ARG A 1232 14.76 -10.46 -17.93
C ARG A 1232 14.70 -11.28 -16.63
N THR A 1233 15.77 -11.25 -15.83
CA THR A 1233 15.72 -11.80 -14.46
C THR A 1233 14.98 -10.83 -13.53
N ASN A 1234 14.54 -11.27 -12.36
CA ASN A 1234 13.61 -10.51 -11.53
C ASN A 1234 14.19 -9.18 -11.01
N GLY A 1235 15.50 -9.09 -10.81
CA GLY A 1235 16.26 -7.92 -10.33
C GLY A 1235 17.06 -7.21 -11.42
N ASP A 1236 17.14 -7.74 -12.64
CA ASP A 1236 17.90 -7.13 -13.74
C ASP A 1236 17.44 -5.68 -13.98
N LYS A 1237 18.26 -4.81 -14.58
CA LYS A 1237 17.90 -3.55 -15.28
C LYS A 1237 18.76 -3.49 -16.52
N PRO A 1238 18.32 -2.88 -17.65
CA PRO A 1238 19.16 -2.91 -18.84
C PRO A 1238 20.54 -2.30 -18.52
N MET A 1239 21.60 -3.07 -18.75
CA MET A 1239 22.99 -2.63 -18.61
C MET A 1239 23.24 -1.37 -19.45
N PHE A 1240 22.62 -1.31 -20.64
CA PHE A 1240 22.37 -0.10 -21.42
C PHE A 1240 21.27 -0.36 -22.45
N THR A 1241 20.72 0.72 -23.02
CA THR A 1241 19.66 0.67 -24.03
C THR A 1241 20.21 0.90 -25.44
N ILE A 1242 19.68 0.18 -26.43
CA ILE A 1242 20.04 0.37 -27.85
C ILE A 1242 19.00 1.27 -28.54
N PRO A 1243 19.42 2.32 -29.27
CA PRO A 1243 18.50 3.15 -30.06
C PRO A 1243 17.74 2.36 -31.14
N ALA A 1244 16.42 2.56 -31.25
CA ALA A 1244 15.57 1.85 -32.21
C ALA A 1244 15.76 2.35 -33.66
N PRO A 1245 15.93 1.49 -34.68
CA PRO A 1245 16.03 1.94 -36.07
C PRO A 1245 14.68 2.27 -36.74
N TRP A 1246 13.54 1.78 -36.21
CA TRP A 1246 12.20 2.01 -36.79
C TRP A 1246 11.10 2.03 -35.70
N GLY A 1247 10.57 3.21 -35.35
CA GLY A 1247 9.20 3.33 -34.81
C GLY A 1247 8.92 2.91 -33.36
N GLY A 1248 9.82 3.18 -32.39
CA GLY A 1248 9.42 3.28 -30.97
C GLY A 1248 9.65 2.07 -30.06
N ILE A 1249 10.32 1.01 -30.51
CA ILE A 1249 10.64 -0.16 -29.68
C ILE A 1249 12.04 0.02 -29.04
N LYS A 1250 12.11 0.33 -27.74
CA LYS A 1250 13.38 0.36 -26.98
C LYS A 1250 13.82 -1.08 -26.68
N GLY A 1251 15.05 -1.45 -27.05
CA GLY A 1251 15.66 -2.73 -26.70
C GLY A 1251 16.73 -2.54 -25.61
N GLY A 1252 16.71 -3.40 -24.59
CA GLY A 1252 17.68 -3.41 -23.49
C GLY A 1252 18.74 -4.50 -23.66
N ILE A 1253 19.90 -4.33 -23.04
CA ILE A 1253 20.91 -5.40 -22.90
C ILE A 1253 20.91 -5.88 -21.44
N ALA A 1254 20.75 -7.19 -21.21
CA ALA A 1254 20.72 -7.76 -19.85
C ALA A 1254 22.08 -7.63 -19.13
N GLN A 1255 22.08 -7.47 -17.80
CA GLN A 1255 23.31 -7.36 -16.99
C GLN A 1255 24.23 -8.59 -17.09
N ALA A 1256 23.65 -9.76 -17.34
CA ALA A 1256 24.38 -11.02 -17.58
C ALA A 1256 25.30 -11.00 -18.82
N SER A 1257 25.13 -10.03 -19.72
CA SER A 1257 25.98 -9.86 -20.91
C SER A 1257 27.45 -9.67 -20.51
N ILE A 1258 28.39 -10.12 -21.33
CA ILE A 1258 29.86 -10.00 -21.12
C ILE A 1258 30.42 -10.62 -19.83
N HIS A 1259 29.59 -11.25 -19.01
CA HIS A 1259 30.01 -11.95 -17.79
C HIS A 1259 30.26 -13.45 -18.04
N PRO A 1260 31.00 -14.13 -17.15
CA PRO A 1260 31.19 -15.57 -17.23
C PRO A 1260 29.86 -16.32 -17.16
N ASN A 1261 29.64 -17.23 -18.11
CA ASN A 1261 28.54 -18.19 -18.00
C ASN A 1261 28.93 -19.33 -17.03
N ALA A 1262 28.05 -20.32 -16.86
CA ALA A 1262 28.33 -21.46 -15.97
C ALA A 1262 29.64 -22.21 -16.28
N LYS A 1263 30.12 -22.22 -17.54
CA LYS A 1263 31.45 -22.77 -17.88
C LYS A 1263 32.58 -21.84 -17.42
N GLY A 1264 32.40 -20.53 -17.57
CA GLY A 1264 33.35 -19.52 -17.14
C GLY A 1264 33.55 -19.49 -15.63
N THR A 1265 32.48 -19.55 -14.85
CA THR A 1265 32.61 -19.63 -13.38
C THR A 1265 33.30 -20.92 -12.93
N ALA A 1266 33.12 -22.04 -13.65
CA ALA A 1266 33.87 -23.26 -13.39
C ALA A 1266 35.38 -23.13 -13.71
N LEU A 1267 35.76 -22.37 -14.74
CA LEU A 1267 37.18 -22.07 -15.02
C LEU A 1267 37.79 -21.19 -13.93
N TYR A 1268 37.06 -20.18 -13.47
CA TYR A 1268 37.47 -19.37 -12.31
C TYR A 1268 37.68 -20.22 -11.05
N ALA A 1269 36.77 -21.16 -10.79
CA ALA A 1269 36.92 -22.09 -9.68
C ALA A 1269 38.21 -22.91 -9.79
N HIS A 1270 38.54 -23.39 -11.00
CA HIS A 1270 39.79 -24.11 -11.24
C HIS A 1270 41.04 -23.23 -11.01
N VAL A 1271 40.99 -21.96 -11.43
CA VAL A 1271 42.07 -21.00 -11.19
C VAL A 1271 42.27 -20.76 -9.68
N MET A 1272 41.17 -20.63 -8.93
CA MET A 1272 41.20 -20.54 -7.47
C MET A 1272 41.84 -21.80 -6.85
N GLU A 1273 41.43 -23.00 -7.25
CA GLU A 1273 41.98 -24.27 -6.77
C GLU A 1273 43.51 -24.35 -6.98
N GLN A 1274 43.99 -23.96 -8.16
CA GLN A 1274 45.42 -23.94 -8.47
C GLN A 1274 46.18 -22.95 -7.59
N ALA A 1275 45.69 -21.72 -7.43
CA ALA A 1275 46.30 -20.68 -6.61
C ALA A 1275 46.33 -21.05 -5.11
N LEU A 1276 45.33 -21.79 -4.64
CA LEU A 1276 45.30 -22.32 -3.28
C LEU A 1276 46.24 -23.53 -3.10
N GLY A 1277 46.42 -24.36 -4.13
CA GLY A 1277 47.31 -25.53 -4.11
C GLY A 1277 48.81 -25.21 -4.24
N ALA A 1278 49.17 -24.13 -4.94
CA ALA A 1278 50.55 -23.78 -5.29
C ALA A 1278 51.39 -23.12 -4.16
N THR A 1279 50.83 -22.95 -2.96
CA THR A 1279 51.44 -22.19 -1.83
C THR A 1279 51.99 -23.09 -0.73
N ARG A 1280 52.51 -24.27 -1.08
CA ARG A 1280 53.21 -25.15 -0.12
C ARG A 1280 54.65 -24.74 0.11
#